data_AF-A0A6P6G1V2-F1
#
_entry.id   AF-A0A6P6G1V2-F1
#
_cell.length_a   1.000
_cell.length_b   1.000
_cell.length_c   1.000
_cell.angle_alpha   90.00
_cell.angle_beta   90.00
_cell.angle_gamma   90.00
#
_symmetry.space_group_name_H-M   'P 1'
#
loop_
_entity.id
_entity.type
_entity.pdbx_description
1 polymer ?
#
loop_
_entity_poly.entity_id
_entity_poly.type
_entity_poly.pdbx_seq_one_letter_code
_entity_poly.pdbx_strand_id
1 'polypeptide(L)'
;MANPLMKSKQGKFPTYQSHLSSLPPSSSSSSSNPDFEYDVFISFRGKDTRKRFTTHLYSSLEGNGISTFMDDEELETGKGISPELLRAIKNSRLFIIVLSENYADSRWCLDELVHIIENLRPKSYIIPIFYDVDPTVVRHQKNSYAIAFSDHEKKYKDQVDKINRWRSALTAVANISGWHLNDRSEVQFIEYIVKEVFRKLGDTSRVLDELDTTIELVNRLKGTYKGFSGAISHEFRLRKSDDHRQHGFRYDVFLSCRGENTRNHFVDNLYHALHRHGIATFRVDETLRMGTEIVPQLLQAIKNSKLSIVILSRNYASSAWCLEELVHILECRKKVGNQVLPIFYGVDPNAVRHQTDSYGEAFDEHEERFNLEKVKKWRDALRKVTNLTSRHLDKRHEVDLIDDIVRTVSRQLRALVGMAYQLNKLNSYLDSDVNDVRIIGLWGVAGIGKTTIMEVNYNMISENFEVCCLLANVKEESLRFGLTALQQLLRRLPEVPEKISVRDVQHGIGLIRDHFCSKRVLLILDNVDKLDQLEALAGDSSWFGSGSRIIITTRDKNLLASLKGVKMCEIEGLNHGEASELFSFHAFGQNQQLEHYDMLCRHVVEYANGNPLTLKVIGRFLFGKNINEWIYSLNNIKSFRKNQIFNTLRISYDSLDEESKAIFLYISCFLDSKNVDRVSEVLDCCGYPSKIGMERLIDISFITVSNNIVRMHPFAQKMGCKIVHRECTSKPVKCRILWHHGDISEVTSRNSGTESVEAIVLDNPELEGHWNRKAFTSLCNLKLLSIRSNIHLPEGLEYLPQTLRLLKWRRYPLKSLTPDFCPSQLVELKMCHSQIEQLWWEEKLFNDLKCINLSHSRNLTKTPDFTWTPNLEKLILEGCTSLVEVHPSFGSLVEVHPSFGILKRLRILNLKDCISLRSLQCAAMSLESLQICFLSGCSKLEHIDQLVARLVLGSPNILKLSLRNCDLEEGAIPSDIGCCLTSLEMLDIGRNKFSSLPKSIRQLNKLKFLGLAHCNQLKSVPELPSNVEYVEARDCSSLHTFSNPSNVRTSIDFVLSFINCFNLAQNKDCRSTALTWLKAYLRSLMPENQNQELSQLSGRFDIIVPGTRIPEWFRHQNNMGPSVTIPLPPNRNNRNWIGFAFCVVFIVHQNYSEEESSSIEINCQLYADESRIGNRFGFCISNNTALKSDHLWLRYVSNGSFGKRMLRWNRIGQITASFETESHCLEVKKCGLRAVYKQDMEEKNERKFQYICSPTEDLGVGFFSYDK
;
A
#
# COMPACT_ATOMS: atom_id res chain seq x y z
N MET A 1 -27.25 -10.10 98.42
CA MET A 1 -26.76 -10.72 97.16
C MET A 1 -27.43 -9.96 96.01
N ALA A 2 -27.05 -8.73 95.63
CA ALA A 2 -25.90 -8.28 94.81
C ALA A 2 -26.37 -7.78 93.40
N ASN A 3 -25.95 -6.56 92.99
CA ASN A 3 -25.98 -5.91 91.65
C ASN A 3 -27.28 -5.67 90.81
N PRO A 4 -27.57 -4.39 90.47
CA PRO A 4 -28.27 -3.96 89.22
C PRO A 4 -27.73 -2.64 88.56
N LEU A 5 -27.75 -2.42 87.21
CA LEU A 5 -27.46 -1.09 86.55
C LEU A 5 -27.65 -0.96 84.98
N MET A 6 -27.81 0.29 84.49
CA MET A 6 -27.80 0.88 83.08
C MET A 6 -28.92 0.50 82.06
N LYS A 7 -29.36 1.23 80.99
CA LYS A 7 -29.13 2.56 80.27
C LYS A 7 -28.39 2.54 78.89
N SER A 8 -28.62 3.41 77.86
CA SER A 8 -29.79 4.22 77.37
C SER A 8 -29.50 5.13 76.11
N LYS A 9 -30.54 5.47 75.28
CA LYS A 9 -30.80 6.74 74.48
C LYS A 9 -30.22 7.07 73.06
N GLN A 10 -31.12 7.61 72.19
CA GLN A 10 -31.10 8.82 71.29
C GLN A 10 -29.90 9.05 70.31
N GLY A 11 -29.99 9.74 69.14
CA GLY A 11 -31.02 10.53 68.42
C GLY A 11 -30.35 11.60 67.49
N LYS A 12 -31.13 12.49 66.80
CA LYS A 12 -30.73 13.78 66.14
C LYS A 12 -30.15 13.73 64.68
N PHE A 13 -30.53 14.54 63.66
CA PHE A 13 -31.43 15.73 63.46
C PHE A 13 -31.13 16.97 64.35
N PRO A 14 -31.26 18.26 63.95
CA PRO A 14 -31.72 18.84 62.68
C PRO A 14 -31.05 20.20 62.26
N THR A 15 -31.68 20.86 61.27
CA THR A 15 -31.84 22.32 61.01
C THR A 15 -31.25 23.39 61.95
N TYR A 16 -30.66 24.43 61.34
CA TYR A 16 -30.98 25.88 61.46
C TYR A 16 -30.39 26.51 60.17
N GLN A 17 -31.06 27.25 59.29
CA GLN A 17 -32.23 28.14 59.35
C GLN A 17 -32.04 29.42 60.18
N SER A 18 -31.30 30.38 59.61
CA SER A 18 -31.44 31.82 59.84
C SER A 18 -30.44 32.58 58.95
N HIS A 19 -30.71 33.71 58.31
CA HIS A 19 -31.91 34.47 57.94
C HIS A 19 -31.34 35.81 57.41
N LEU A 20 -32.01 36.45 56.45
CA LEU A 20 -31.72 37.82 55.95
C LEU A 20 -30.40 37.94 55.13
N SER A 21 -30.34 38.63 53.98
CA SER A 21 -31.39 39.30 53.20
C SER A 21 -30.87 39.71 51.80
N SER A 22 -31.82 39.86 50.86
CA SER A 22 -31.81 40.71 49.63
C SER A 22 -31.00 40.32 48.36
N LEU A 23 -31.59 40.72 47.21
CA LEU A 23 -31.01 40.96 45.86
C LEU A 23 -30.86 39.73 44.90
N PRO A 24 -30.88 39.91 43.54
CA PRO A 24 -32.08 39.64 42.73
C PRO A 24 -31.78 38.64 41.55
N PRO A 25 -32.59 38.50 40.47
CA PRO A 25 -32.69 37.23 39.74
C PRO A 25 -31.56 36.90 38.76
N SER A 26 -31.48 35.61 38.46
CA SER A 26 -30.53 34.94 37.55
C SER A 26 -30.52 35.49 36.11
N SER A 27 -29.33 35.80 35.61
CA SER A 27 -29.06 36.08 34.20
C SER A 27 -28.61 34.83 33.42
N SER A 28 -29.03 34.73 32.17
CA SER A 28 -28.59 33.76 31.18
C SER A 28 -27.16 34.04 30.71
N SER A 29 -26.42 32.97 30.39
CA SER A 29 -25.02 33.07 29.94
C SER A 29 -24.91 33.55 28.49
N SER A 30 -24.69 34.86 28.29
CA SER A 30 -24.21 35.42 27.02
C SER A 30 -22.69 35.25 26.90
N SER A 31 -22.22 34.78 25.75
CA SER A 31 -20.79 34.75 25.43
C SER A 31 -20.35 36.11 24.86
N SER A 32 -20.29 37.13 25.69
CA SER A 32 -19.75 38.45 25.31
C SER A 32 -18.23 38.40 25.20
N ASN A 33 -17.71 38.73 24.02
CA ASN A 33 -16.27 38.87 23.75
C ASN A 33 -15.81 40.24 24.32
N PRO A 34 -14.69 40.36 25.07
CA PRO A 34 -14.43 41.57 25.88
C PRO A 34 -14.22 42.90 25.14
N ASP A 35 -13.94 42.86 23.84
CA ASP A 35 -13.43 44.00 23.06
C ASP A 35 -14.48 44.82 22.27
N PHE A 36 -15.73 44.36 22.20
CA PHE A 36 -16.78 44.99 21.38
C PHE A 36 -18.07 45.17 22.18
N GLU A 37 -18.67 46.35 22.04
CA GLU A 37 -19.91 46.74 22.73
C GLU A 37 -21.15 46.27 21.94
N TYR A 38 -21.02 46.22 20.60
CA TYR A 38 -22.05 45.76 19.68
C TYR A 38 -21.43 44.80 18.64
N ASP A 39 -22.16 43.75 18.25
CA ASP A 39 -21.78 42.88 17.14
C ASP A 39 -22.02 43.57 15.79
N VAL A 40 -23.11 44.34 15.67
CA VAL A 40 -23.59 44.95 14.42
C VAL A 40 -23.93 46.43 14.61
N PHE A 41 -23.57 47.26 13.62
CA PHE A 41 -24.00 48.65 13.49
C PHE A 41 -24.82 48.84 12.21
N ILE A 42 -25.95 49.52 12.27
CA ILE A 42 -26.81 49.80 11.09
C ILE A 42 -26.82 51.29 10.77
N SER A 43 -26.26 51.69 9.62
CA SER A 43 -26.41 53.04 9.05
C SER A 43 -27.47 53.03 7.96
N PHE A 44 -28.40 53.99 8.00
CA PHE A 44 -29.57 54.07 7.12
C PHE A 44 -30.13 55.49 7.10
N ARG A 45 -30.91 55.83 6.05
CA ARG A 45 -31.67 57.09 6.04
C ARG A 45 -33.03 56.88 6.71
N GLY A 46 -33.21 57.48 7.89
CA GLY A 46 -34.40 57.33 8.73
C GLY A 46 -35.73 57.67 8.01
N LYS A 47 -35.76 58.72 7.18
CA LYS A 47 -36.97 59.10 6.41
C LYS A 47 -37.40 58.07 5.36
N ASP A 48 -36.47 57.23 4.90
CA ASP A 48 -36.71 56.35 3.75
C ASP A 48 -37.09 54.93 4.22
N THR A 49 -36.44 54.40 5.27
CA THR A 49 -36.49 52.97 5.62
C THR A 49 -36.84 52.65 7.08
N ARG A 50 -36.87 53.63 8.00
CA ARG A 50 -37.05 53.40 9.46
C ARG A 50 -38.28 52.56 9.78
N LYS A 51 -39.49 53.09 9.50
CA LYS A 51 -40.79 52.51 9.89
C LYS A 51 -41.19 51.21 9.18
N ARG A 52 -40.30 50.61 8.38
CA ARG A 52 -40.52 49.36 7.64
C ARG A 52 -39.28 48.48 7.78
N PHE A 53 -38.49 48.40 6.72
CA PHE A 53 -37.36 47.47 6.59
C PHE A 53 -36.37 47.52 7.76
N THR A 54 -35.93 48.71 8.17
CA THR A 54 -34.81 48.82 9.12
C THR A 54 -35.22 48.44 10.55
N THR A 55 -36.41 48.85 11.03
CA THR A 55 -36.92 48.39 12.34
C THR A 55 -37.17 46.87 12.34
N HIS A 56 -37.74 46.29 11.28
CA HIS A 56 -37.93 44.84 11.20
C HIS A 56 -36.60 44.06 11.18
N LEU A 57 -35.59 44.56 10.47
CA LEU A 57 -34.25 43.98 10.46
C LEU A 57 -33.61 43.99 11.85
N TYR A 58 -33.68 45.13 12.55
CA TYR A 58 -33.16 45.28 13.91
C TYR A 58 -33.83 44.34 14.91
N SER A 59 -35.16 44.32 14.98
CA SER A 59 -35.89 43.40 15.85
C SER A 59 -35.59 41.93 15.56
N SER A 60 -35.28 41.60 14.30
CA SER A 60 -34.90 40.24 13.91
C SER A 60 -33.45 39.87 14.30
N LEU A 61 -32.51 40.82 14.30
CA LEU A 61 -31.14 40.62 14.77
C LEU A 61 -31.10 40.46 16.30
N GLU A 62 -31.74 41.38 17.03
CA GLU A 62 -31.88 41.32 18.50
C GLU A 62 -32.61 40.06 18.95
N GLY A 63 -33.71 39.69 18.27
CA GLY A 63 -34.45 38.45 18.53
C GLY A 63 -33.66 37.15 18.29
N ASN A 64 -32.52 37.23 17.58
CA ASN A 64 -31.57 36.13 17.40
C ASN A 64 -30.31 36.26 18.29
N GLY A 65 -30.31 37.19 19.25
CA GLY A 65 -29.24 37.36 20.23
C GLY A 65 -27.97 38.04 19.68
N ILE A 66 -28.09 38.83 18.61
CA ILE A 66 -26.99 39.59 18.01
C ILE A 66 -27.06 41.03 18.52
N SER A 67 -26.10 41.46 19.34
CA SER A 67 -26.07 42.82 19.90
C SER A 67 -25.94 43.86 18.79
N THR A 68 -26.96 44.67 18.58
CA THR A 68 -27.08 45.56 17.42
C THR A 68 -27.26 47.01 17.88
N PHE A 69 -26.49 47.92 17.30
CA PHE A 69 -26.72 49.36 17.43
C PHE A 69 -27.51 49.88 16.22
N MET A 70 -28.64 50.53 16.49
CA MET A 70 -29.40 51.35 15.55
C MET A 70 -29.32 52.81 15.98
N ASP A 71 -29.04 53.72 15.05
CA ASP A 71 -29.13 55.17 15.31
C ASP A 71 -30.63 55.61 15.36
N ASP A 72 -31.10 55.87 16.58
CA ASP A 72 -32.53 56.06 16.88
C ASP A 72 -32.93 57.53 17.14
N GLU A 73 -32.00 58.49 17.10
CA GLU A 73 -32.35 59.89 17.36
C GLU A 73 -32.84 60.64 16.09
N GLU A 74 -34.05 61.21 16.15
CA GLU A 74 -34.48 62.27 15.24
C GLU A 74 -33.89 63.61 15.70
N LEU A 75 -32.59 63.81 15.46
CA LEU A 75 -31.90 65.06 15.84
C LEU A 75 -32.24 66.24 14.92
N GLU A 76 -32.51 67.38 15.55
CA GLU A 76 -32.73 68.66 14.88
C GLU A 76 -31.50 69.13 14.10
N THR A 77 -31.73 69.78 12.95
CA THR A 77 -30.68 70.28 12.06
C THR A 77 -29.78 71.33 12.72
N GLY A 78 -28.57 70.94 13.15
CA GLY A 78 -27.53 71.89 13.56
C GLY A 78 -26.40 71.37 14.44
N LYS A 79 -26.56 70.22 15.12
CA LYS A 79 -25.51 69.65 15.99
C LYS A 79 -24.56 68.71 15.24
N GLY A 80 -23.37 68.50 15.81
CA GLY A 80 -22.37 67.54 15.34
C GLY A 80 -22.63 66.12 15.85
N ILE A 81 -21.87 65.15 15.32
CA ILE A 81 -21.96 63.72 15.62
C ILE A 81 -21.85 63.47 17.13
N SER A 82 -22.82 62.74 17.72
CA SER A 82 -22.78 62.40 19.14
C SER A 82 -21.50 61.60 19.47
N PRO A 83 -20.81 61.87 20.60
CA PRO A 83 -19.73 61.03 21.09
C PRO A 83 -20.13 59.55 21.25
N GLU A 84 -21.40 59.27 21.50
CA GLU A 84 -21.95 57.91 21.65
C GLU A 84 -22.01 57.20 20.29
N LEU A 85 -22.38 57.89 19.21
CA LEU A 85 -22.39 57.35 17.86
C LEU A 85 -20.96 57.01 17.38
N LEU A 86 -19.99 57.88 17.70
CA LEU A 86 -18.56 57.60 17.45
C LEU A 86 -18.03 56.44 18.31
N ARG A 87 -18.55 56.24 19.54
CA ARG A 87 -18.22 55.08 20.38
C ARG A 87 -18.80 53.80 19.78
N ALA A 88 -20.08 53.81 19.40
CA ALA A 88 -20.75 52.68 18.76
C ALA A 88 -20.04 52.24 17.48
N ILE A 89 -19.69 53.18 16.57
CA ILE A 89 -18.93 52.87 15.35
C ILE A 89 -17.56 52.24 15.69
N LYS A 90 -16.83 52.78 16.67
CA LYS A 90 -15.51 52.24 17.07
C LYS A 90 -15.57 50.88 17.77
N ASN A 91 -16.69 50.56 18.42
CA ASN A 91 -16.90 49.36 19.22
C ASN A 91 -17.80 48.31 18.55
N SER A 92 -18.06 48.45 17.24
CA SER A 92 -18.86 47.50 16.43
C SER A 92 -17.99 46.59 15.55
N ARG A 93 -18.40 45.33 15.38
CA ARG A 93 -17.64 44.33 14.60
C ARG A 93 -18.04 44.24 13.11
N LEU A 94 -19.31 44.48 12.80
CA LEU A 94 -19.90 44.40 11.46
C LEU A 94 -20.80 45.61 11.19
N PHE A 95 -20.76 46.16 9.97
CA PHE A 95 -21.51 47.36 9.56
C PHE A 95 -22.48 47.01 8.42
N ILE A 96 -23.77 47.23 8.64
CA ILE A 96 -24.82 47.14 7.62
C ILE A 96 -25.16 48.56 7.17
N ILE A 97 -25.15 48.80 5.86
CA ILE A 97 -25.34 50.15 5.28
C ILE A 97 -26.50 50.11 4.30
N VAL A 98 -27.66 50.62 4.70
CA VAL A 98 -28.90 50.60 3.90
C VAL A 98 -28.96 51.83 2.99
N LEU A 99 -28.51 51.66 1.76
CA LEU A 99 -28.47 52.65 0.69
C LEU A 99 -29.84 52.73 -0.01
N SER A 100 -30.65 53.72 0.37
CA SER A 100 -31.94 54.08 -0.22
C SER A 100 -31.83 55.22 -1.24
N GLU A 101 -32.88 55.45 -2.05
CA GLU A 101 -32.86 56.40 -3.18
C GLU A 101 -32.36 57.81 -2.80
N ASN A 102 -32.69 58.28 -1.60
CA ASN A 102 -32.34 59.62 -1.13
C ASN A 102 -31.22 59.60 -0.06
N TYR A 103 -30.49 58.49 0.12
CA TYR A 103 -29.46 58.37 1.17
C TYR A 103 -28.48 59.56 1.19
N ALA A 104 -28.08 60.06 0.00
CA ALA A 104 -27.07 61.10 -0.14
C ALA A 104 -27.49 62.54 0.24
N ASP A 105 -28.77 62.92 0.22
CA ASP A 105 -29.14 64.27 0.72
C ASP A 105 -29.04 64.38 2.25
N SER A 106 -28.94 63.25 2.97
CA SER A 106 -28.59 63.26 4.40
C SER A 106 -27.09 63.43 4.60
N ARG A 107 -26.66 64.65 4.94
CA ARG A 107 -25.28 64.93 5.38
C ARG A 107 -24.84 63.99 6.51
N TRP A 108 -25.74 63.62 7.42
CA TRP A 108 -25.42 62.74 8.55
C TRP A 108 -25.03 61.34 8.07
N CYS A 109 -25.85 60.72 7.21
CA CYS A 109 -25.58 59.40 6.65
C CYS A 109 -24.29 59.38 5.78
N LEU A 110 -23.90 60.52 5.21
CA LEU A 110 -22.61 60.68 4.50
C LEU A 110 -21.41 60.86 5.45
N ASP A 111 -21.59 61.63 6.53
CA ASP A 111 -20.57 61.83 7.57
C ASP A 111 -20.31 60.51 8.36
N GLU A 112 -21.36 59.76 8.69
CA GLU A 112 -21.28 58.39 9.23
C GLU A 112 -20.51 57.44 8.30
N LEU A 113 -20.85 57.43 7.00
CA LEU A 113 -20.26 56.54 6.02
C LEU A 113 -18.73 56.76 5.90
N VAL A 114 -18.32 58.03 5.91
CA VAL A 114 -16.89 58.41 5.96
C VAL A 114 -16.25 57.89 7.24
N HIS A 115 -16.87 58.07 8.41
CA HIS A 115 -16.30 57.60 9.67
C HIS A 115 -16.27 56.09 9.81
N ILE A 116 -17.25 55.34 9.28
CA ILE A 116 -17.20 53.88 9.20
C ILE A 116 -15.97 53.46 8.40
N ILE A 117 -15.75 54.04 7.21
CA ILE A 117 -14.59 53.72 6.35
C ILE A 117 -13.27 54.12 7.00
N GLU A 118 -13.18 55.32 7.59
CA GLU A 118 -11.96 55.84 8.22
C GLU A 118 -11.57 55.08 9.49
N ASN A 119 -12.50 54.39 10.16
CA ASN A 119 -12.26 53.64 11.40
C ASN A 119 -12.30 52.10 11.22
N LEU A 120 -12.28 51.57 9.99
CA LEU A 120 -12.24 50.12 9.74
C LEU A 120 -10.99 49.48 10.33
N ARG A 121 -11.18 48.47 11.19
CA ARG A 121 -10.09 47.61 11.66
C ARG A 121 -9.84 46.49 10.65
N PRO A 122 -8.60 45.98 10.50
CA PRO A 122 -8.38 44.75 9.73
C PRO A 122 -9.14 43.60 10.41
N LYS A 123 -10.13 43.04 9.69
CA LYS A 123 -11.18 42.06 10.09
C LYS A 123 -12.61 42.64 10.34
N SER A 124 -12.84 43.95 10.25
CA SER A 124 -14.22 44.51 10.19
C SER A 124 -14.91 44.15 8.87
N TYR A 125 -16.21 43.87 8.91
CA TYR A 125 -17.02 43.59 7.70
C TYR A 125 -17.99 44.72 7.40
N ILE A 126 -18.02 45.22 6.16
CA ILE A 126 -19.09 46.06 5.63
C ILE A 126 -20.03 45.20 4.78
N ILE A 127 -21.33 45.42 4.91
CA ILE A 127 -22.37 44.87 4.03
C ILE A 127 -23.30 46.00 3.57
N PRO A 128 -23.20 46.45 2.30
CA PRO A 128 -24.21 47.33 1.73
C PRO A 128 -25.53 46.56 1.53
N ILE A 129 -26.64 47.26 1.68
CA ILE A 129 -27.98 46.83 1.25
C ILE A 129 -28.49 47.94 0.35
N PHE A 130 -28.76 47.61 -0.90
CA PHE A 130 -29.32 48.55 -1.86
C PHE A 130 -30.85 48.40 -1.84
N TYR A 131 -31.49 49.35 -1.19
CA TYR A 131 -32.94 49.37 -0.95
C TYR A 131 -33.60 50.23 -2.04
N ASP A 132 -34.19 49.56 -3.04
CA ASP A 132 -34.82 50.17 -4.22
C ASP A 132 -33.90 51.11 -5.03
N VAL A 133 -32.59 50.83 -5.04
CA VAL A 133 -31.56 51.56 -5.82
C VAL A 133 -30.62 50.60 -6.54
N ASP A 134 -30.22 50.94 -7.77
CA ASP A 134 -29.20 50.20 -8.51
C ASP A 134 -27.76 50.60 -8.04
N PRO A 135 -26.82 49.65 -7.86
CA PRO A 135 -25.46 49.95 -7.39
C PRO A 135 -24.72 50.96 -8.25
N THR A 136 -24.98 50.98 -9.56
CA THR A 136 -24.34 51.88 -10.51
C THR A 136 -24.78 53.32 -10.32
N VAL A 137 -26.00 53.56 -9.81
CA VAL A 137 -26.49 54.88 -9.44
C VAL A 137 -25.70 55.42 -8.24
N VAL A 138 -25.48 54.59 -7.21
CA VAL A 138 -24.66 54.97 -6.04
C VAL A 138 -23.18 55.10 -6.39
N ARG A 139 -22.62 54.12 -7.11
CA ARG A 139 -21.19 54.04 -7.48
C ARG A 139 -20.72 55.18 -8.36
N HIS A 140 -21.58 55.69 -9.23
CA HIS A 140 -21.28 56.81 -10.12
C HIS A 140 -21.99 58.11 -9.71
N GLN A 141 -22.65 58.11 -8.54
CA GLN A 141 -23.46 59.21 -8.00
C GLN A 141 -24.36 59.86 -9.06
N LYS A 142 -25.15 59.04 -9.76
CA LYS A 142 -26.11 59.47 -10.81
C LYS A 142 -27.50 59.74 -10.22
N ASN A 143 -28.43 60.24 -11.04
CA ASN A 143 -29.84 60.45 -10.69
C ASN A 143 -30.00 61.27 -9.38
N SER A 144 -30.77 60.78 -8.40
CA SER A 144 -30.99 61.43 -7.09
C SER A 144 -29.67 61.79 -6.39
N TYR A 145 -28.67 60.91 -6.44
CA TYR A 145 -27.35 61.16 -5.86
C TYR A 145 -26.61 62.32 -6.54
N ALA A 146 -26.77 62.50 -7.86
CA ALA A 146 -26.18 63.64 -8.58
C ALA A 146 -26.79 64.97 -8.13
N ILE A 147 -28.11 64.99 -7.91
CA ILE A 147 -28.86 66.15 -7.43
C ILE A 147 -28.42 66.49 -6.00
N ALA A 148 -28.40 65.51 -5.10
CA ALA A 148 -27.94 65.68 -3.73
C ALA A 148 -26.52 66.27 -3.65
N PHE A 149 -25.58 65.78 -4.45
CA PHE A 149 -24.23 66.34 -4.48
C PHE A 149 -24.16 67.75 -5.07
N SER A 150 -24.95 68.08 -6.10
CA SER A 150 -25.07 69.45 -6.63
C SER A 150 -25.50 70.45 -5.55
N ASP A 151 -26.42 70.04 -4.67
CA ASP A 151 -26.90 70.91 -3.60
C ASP A 151 -25.94 70.99 -2.41
N HIS A 152 -25.25 69.89 -2.06
CA HIS A 152 -24.14 69.94 -1.10
C HIS A 152 -22.98 70.80 -1.59
N GLU A 153 -22.63 70.75 -2.89
CA GLU A 153 -21.60 71.59 -3.52
C GLU A 153 -21.98 73.08 -3.49
N LYS A 154 -23.27 73.42 -3.65
CA LYS A 154 -23.74 74.81 -3.45
C LYS A 154 -23.69 75.25 -1.99
N LYS A 155 -23.96 74.34 -1.05
CA LYS A 155 -24.12 74.62 0.39
C LYS A 155 -22.80 74.61 1.17
N TYR A 156 -21.79 73.90 0.69
CA TYR A 156 -20.49 73.70 1.35
C TYR A 156 -19.31 74.01 0.42
N LYS A 157 -19.41 75.10 -0.37
CA LYS A 157 -18.42 75.51 -1.38
C LYS A 157 -16.98 75.57 -0.86
N ASP A 158 -16.79 75.99 0.38
CA ASP A 158 -15.47 76.16 1.01
C ASP A 158 -14.95 74.85 1.67
N GLN A 159 -15.68 73.74 1.56
CA GLN A 159 -15.32 72.42 2.13
C GLN A 159 -15.24 71.33 1.06
N VAL A 160 -14.58 71.63 -0.06
CA VAL A 160 -14.41 70.72 -1.22
C VAL A 160 -13.85 69.35 -0.80
N ASP A 161 -12.86 69.33 0.10
CA ASP A 161 -12.27 68.08 0.62
C ASP A 161 -13.31 67.19 1.32
N LYS A 162 -14.29 67.79 1.98
CA LYS A 162 -15.35 67.05 2.67
C LYS A 162 -16.29 66.36 1.68
N ILE A 163 -16.67 67.08 0.62
CA ILE A 163 -17.50 66.56 -0.47
C ILE A 163 -16.76 65.43 -1.21
N ASN A 164 -15.46 65.61 -1.46
CA ASN A 164 -14.61 64.58 -2.07
C ASN A 164 -14.51 63.31 -1.20
N ARG A 165 -14.44 63.45 0.13
CA ARG A 165 -14.50 62.30 1.05
C ARG A 165 -15.86 61.58 0.97
N TRP A 166 -16.98 62.30 0.95
CA TRP A 166 -18.31 61.69 0.78
C TRP A 166 -18.44 60.93 -0.56
N ARG A 167 -18.00 61.53 -1.67
CA ARG A 167 -17.99 60.88 -3.01
C ARG A 167 -17.12 59.62 -3.01
N SER A 168 -15.93 59.69 -2.40
CA SER A 168 -15.01 58.56 -2.28
C SER A 168 -15.60 57.44 -1.42
N ALA A 169 -16.25 57.78 -0.31
CA ALA A 169 -16.87 56.83 0.61
C ALA A 169 -18.04 56.06 -0.03
N LEU A 170 -18.96 56.75 -0.71
CA LEU A 170 -20.04 56.11 -1.47
C LEU A 170 -19.51 55.22 -2.61
N THR A 171 -18.49 55.69 -3.33
CA THR A 171 -17.86 54.90 -4.40
C THR A 171 -17.21 53.64 -3.84
N ALA A 172 -16.51 53.73 -2.69
CA ALA A 172 -15.90 52.60 -2.01
C ALA A 172 -16.95 51.57 -1.54
N VAL A 173 -18.00 52.00 -0.84
CA VAL A 173 -19.06 51.09 -0.39
C VAL A 173 -19.85 50.50 -1.56
N ALA A 174 -20.13 51.26 -2.62
CA ALA A 174 -20.83 50.74 -3.79
C ALA A 174 -19.94 49.87 -4.72
N ASN A 175 -18.62 49.82 -4.49
CA ASN A 175 -17.71 48.85 -5.11
C ASN A 175 -17.67 47.52 -4.34
N ILE A 176 -18.01 47.52 -3.05
CA ILE A 176 -18.42 46.30 -2.34
C ILE A 176 -19.81 45.92 -2.88
N SER A 177 -20.04 44.65 -3.21
CA SER A 177 -21.40 44.25 -3.57
C SER A 177 -22.32 44.30 -2.35
N GLY A 178 -23.55 44.72 -2.55
CA GLY A 178 -24.58 44.77 -1.52
C GLY A 178 -25.78 43.90 -1.86
N TRP A 179 -26.57 43.55 -0.85
CA TRP A 179 -27.79 42.77 -1.05
C TRP A 179 -28.87 43.64 -1.70
N HIS A 180 -29.66 43.04 -2.59
CA HIS A 180 -30.71 43.68 -3.37
C HIS A 180 -32.08 43.07 -3.06
N LEU A 181 -33.09 43.92 -2.89
CA LEU A 181 -34.45 43.49 -2.60
C LEU A 181 -35.12 42.75 -3.79
N ASN A 182 -34.85 43.19 -5.04
CA ASN A 182 -35.23 42.55 -6.32
C ASN A 182 -36.49 41.66 -6.27
N ASP A 183 -37.67 42.28 -6.16
CA ASP A 183 -39.01 41.66 -6.20
C ASP A 183 -39.28 40.56 -5.15
N ARG A 184 -38.46 40.46 -4.09
CA ARG A 184 -38.66 39.48 -3.00
C ARG A 184 -39.49 40.08 -1.87
N SER A 185 -40.09 39.21 -1.05
CA SER A 185 -40.70 39.61 0.22
C SER A 185 -39.66 40.19 1.17
N GLU A 186 -39.92 41.40 1.70
CA GLU A 186 -39.08 42.07 2.73
C GLU A 186 -38.78 41.12 3.91
N VAL A 187 -39.75 40.30 4.33
CA VAL A 187 -39.61 39.36 5.46
C VAL A 187 -38.57 38.27 5.18
N GLN A 188 -38.68 37.59 4.03
CA GLN A 188 -37.74 36.54 3.62
C GLN A 188 -36.33 37.09 3.39
N PHE A 189 -36.23 38.35 2.93
CA PHE A 189 -34.96 39.03 2.76
C PHE A 189 -34.29 39.35 4.10
N ILE A 190 -35.07 39.79 5.10
CA ILE A 190 -34.57 40.01 6.47
C ILE A 190 -34.12 38.71 7.14
N GLU A 191 -34.88 37.61 7.03
CA GLU A 191 -34.46 36.29 7.55
C GLU A 191 -33.12 35.83 6.95
N TYR A 192 -32.95 36.02 5.63
CA TYR A 192 -31.70 35.72 4.94
C TYR A 192 -30.53 36.58 5.43
N ILE A 193 -30.76 37.88 5.64
CA ILE A 193 -29.77 38.82 6.19
C ILE A 193 -29.29 38.37 7.56
N VAL A 194 -30.22 38.12 8.50
CA VAL A 194 -29.90 37.72 9.88
C VAL A 194 -29.07 36.44 9.91
N LYS A 195 -29.43 35.45 9.08
CA LYS A 195 -28.71 34.18 8.97
C LYS A 195 -27.27 34.34 8.47
N GLU A 196 -27.05 35.18 7.46
CA GLU A 196 -25.69 35.44 6.94
C GLU A 196 -24.84 36.31 7.88
N VAL A 197 -25.46 37.24 8.63
CA VAL A 197 -24.80 38.00 9.69
C VAL A 197 -24.35 37.07 10.82
N PHE A 198 -25.23 36.21 11.34
CA PHE A 198 -24.90 35.22 12.37
C PHE A 198 -23.72 34.32 11.93
N ARG A 199 -23.74 33.85 10.67
CA ARG A 199 -22.65 33.05 10.10
C ARG A 199 -21.31 33.80 10.06
N LYS A 200 -21.31 35.07 9.62
CA LYS A 200 -20.10 35.93 9.59
C LYS A 200 -19.55 36.24 10.99
N LEU A 201 -20.43 36.37 11.98
CA LEU A 201 -20.04 36.57 13.38
C LEU A 201 -19.45 35.29 14.00
N GLY A 202 -19.92 34.10 13.61
CA GLY A 202 -19.39 32.81 14.08
C GLY A 202 -17.99 32.47 13.58
N ASP A 203 -17.61 32.88 12.37
CA ASP A 203 -16.26 32.65 11.81
C ASP A 203 -15.16 33.43 12.57
N THR A 204 -15.50 34.49 13.33
CA THR A 204 -14.50 35.32 14.03
C THR A 204 -14.13 34.83 15.43
N SER A 205 -14.98 34.08 16.14
CA SER A 205 -14.62 33.59 17.50
C SER A 205 -13.49 32.56 17.45
N ARG A 206 -13.52 31.65 16.47
CA ARG A 206 -12.49 30.63 16.24
C ARG A 206 -11.08 31.17 15.92
N VAL A 207 -10.96 32.43 15.54
CA VAL A 207 -9.69 33.05 15.11
C VAL A 207 -9.08 33.93 16.21
N LEU A 208 -9.83 34.23 17.29
CA LEU A 208 -9.32 34.98 18.44
C LEU A 208 -8.67 34.06 19.48
N ASP A 209 -9.25 32.88 19.73
CA ASP A 209 -8.68 31.86 20.63
C ASP A 209 -7.24 31.43 20.27
N GLU A 210 -6.86 31.47 18.97
CA GLU A 210 -5.51 31.11 18.49
C GLU A 210 -4.51 32.30 18.50
N LEU A 211 -4.98 33.55 18.61
CA LEU A 211 -4.09 34.72 18.59
C LEU A 211 -3.54 35.08 19.98
N ASP A 212 -4.37 35.02 21.02
CA ASP A 212 -3.96 35.40 22.39
C ASP A 212 -2.88 34.46 22.96
N THR A 213 -2.98 33.16 22.69
CA THR A 213 -1.93 32.19 23.06
C THR A 213 -0.57 32.51 22.44
N THR A 214 -0.59 33.10 21.24
CA THR A 214 0.64 33.42 20.48
C THR A 214 1.33 34.67 21.01
N ILE A 215 0.57 35.69 21.42
CA ILE A 215 1.14 36.93 21.98
C ILE A 215 1.76 36.70 23.36
N GLU A 216 1.14 35.85 24.20
CA GLU A 216 1.68 35.50 25.51
C GLU A 216 2.98 34.68 25.41
N LEU A 217 3.08 33.78 24.43
CA LEU A 217 4.31 33.03 24.11
C LEU A 217 5.44 33.94 23.58
N VAL A 218 5.14 34.87 22.68
CA VAL A 218 6.13 35.82 22.13
C VAL A 218 6.69 36.74 23.22
N ASN A 219 5.88 37.14 24.20
CA ASN A 219 6.35 37.94 25.33
C ASN A 219 7.18 37.14 26.34
N ARG A 220 6.90 35.84 26.54
CA ARG A 220 7.77 34.94 27.33
C ARG A 220 9.14 34.69 26.67
N LEU A 221 9.18 34.57 25.34
CA LEU A 221 10.42 34.27 24.61
C LEU A 221 11.39 35.45 24.46
N LYS A 222 10.96 36.70 24.70
CA LYS A 222 11.85 37.88 24.73
C LYS A 222 12.72 37.99 25.99
N GLY A 223 12.47 37.17 27.02
CA GLY A 223 13.14 37.26 28.31
C GLY A 223 14.47 36.51 28.45
N THR A 224 14.86 35.69 27.46
CA THR A 224 16.05 34.82 27.58
C THR A 224 16.98 34.95 26.37
N TYR A 225 18.28 35.10 26.65
CA TYR A 225 19.41 35.17 25.70
C TYR A 225 19.55 36.46 24.87
N LYS A 226 19.87 37.57 25.55
CA LYS A 226 20.73 38.62 24.97
C LYS A 226 22.18 38.10 24.91
N GLY A 227 22.85 38.27 23.77
CA GLY A 227 24.31 38.29 23.71
C GLY A 227 25.00 37.40 22.67
N PHE A 228 24.86 37.71 21.38
CA PHE A 228 26.04 37.96 20.55
C PHE A 228 25.66 38.84 19.34
N SER A 229 26.38 39.94 19.16
CA SER A 229 26.12 40.94 18.12
C SER A 229 27.05 40.75 16.91
N GLY A 230 26.51 40.76 15.69
CA GLY A 230 27.32 40.65 14.47
C GLY A 230 26.60 41.18 13.22
N ALA A 231 26.68 42.50 13.02
CA ALA A 231 26.46 43.25 11.78
C ALA A 231 25.42 42.74 10.75
N ILE A 232 24.26 43.39 10.72
CA ILE A 232 23.36 43.46 9.56
C ILE A 232 23.91 44.52 8.60
N SER A 233 24.23 44.15 7.35
CA SER A 233 24.19 45.07 6.19
C SER A 233 24.55 44.41 4.85
N HIS A 234 23.57 43.72 4.21
CA HIS A 234 23.37 43.85 2.77
C HIS A 234 21.99 43.34 2.35
N GLU A 235 21.01 44.22 2.48
CA GLU A 235 19.68 44.05 1.91
C GLU A 235 19.69 44.47 0.42
N PHE A 236 18.59 44.22 -0.31
CA PHE A 236 18.42 44.43 -1.77
C PHE A 236 19.09 43.43 -2.73
N ARG A 237 18.54 42.21 -2.80
CA ARG A 237 17.98 41.66 -4.06
C ARG A 237 17.19 40.37 -3.82
N LEU A 238 15.86 40.45 -3.96
CA LEU A 238 14.98 39.53 -4.71
C LEU A 238 13.50 39.72 -4.31
N ARG A 239 12.87 40.79 -4.81
CA ARG A 239 11.42 40.78 -4.99
C ARG A 239 11.08 39.89 -6.19
N LYS A 240 10.52 38.70 -5.94
CA LYS A 240 9.60 37.91 -6.80
C LYS A 240 9.60 36.43 -6.37
N SER A 241 8.54 35.95 -5.71
CA SER A 241 7.95 34.60 -5.88
C SER A 241 6.98 34.18 -4.74
N ASP A 242 6.00 35.02 -4.41
CA ASP A 242 4.83 34.60 -3.60
C ASP A 242 3.54 34.78 -4.40
N ASP A 243 3.28 33.85 -5.34
CA ASP A 243 1.99 33.75 -6.05
C ASP A 243 1.71 32.32 -6.58
N HIS A 244 1.94 31.28 -5.76
CA HIS A 244 1.60 29.88 -6.11
C HIS A 244 1.20 29.01 -4.90
N ARG A 245 0.14 29.39 -4.16
CA ARG A 245 -0.51 28.49 -3.17
C ARG A 245 -2.04 28.65 -3.08
N GLN A 246 -2.78 28.44 -4.18
CA GLN A 246 -4.24 28.22 -4.14
C GLN A 246 -4.79 27.64 -5.45
N HIS A 247 -4.64 26.34 -5.70
CA HIS A 247 -5.23 25.65 -6.87
C HIS A 247 -6.04 24.42 -6.45
N GLY A 248 -7.31 24.64 -6.12
CA GLY A 248 -8.34 23.60 -6.13
C GLY A 248 -9.45 24.03 -7.08
N PHE A 249 -9.82 23.19 -8.04
CA PHE A 249 -10.93 23.48 -8.95
C PHE A 249 -12.25 23.57 -8.18
N ARG A 250 -12.98 24.68 -8.35
CA ARG A 250 -14.28 24.96 -7.72
C ARG A 250 -15.45 24.48 -8.59
N TYR A 251 -15.22 24.35 -9.90
CA TYR A 251 -16.19 23.93 -10.88
C TYR A 251 -15.59 22.80 -11.74
N ASP A 252 -16.45 21.91 -12.21
CA ASP A 252 -16.07 20.88 -13.17
C ASP A 252 -15.97 21.47 -14.58
N VAL A 253 -16.94 22.30 -14.97
CA VAL A 253 -17.04 22.89 -16.32
C VAL A 253 -17.19 24.40 -16.26
N PHE A 254 -16.50 25.11 -17.16
CA PHE A 254 -16.77 26.51 -17.52
C PHE A 254 -17.48 26.55 -18.89
N LEU A 255 -18.65 27.17 -18.99
CA LEU A 255 -19.33 27.41 -20.27
C LEU A 255 -19.03 28.83 -20.78
N SER A 256 -18.35 28.95 -21.93
CA SER A 256 -18.20 30.21 -22.67
C SER A 256 -19.10 30.21 -23.91
N CYS A 257 -19.96 31.21 -24.02
CA CYS A 257 -20.92 31.39 -25.11
C CYS A 257 -21.33 32.86 -25.24
N ARG A 258 -21.79 33.30 -26.42
CA ARG A 258 -22.39 34.64 -26.58
C ARG A 258 -23.87 34.65 -26.18
N GLY A 259 -24.25 35.74 -25.50
CA GLY A 259 -25.50 35.89 -24.77
C GLY A 259 -26.79 36.14 -25.55
N GLU A 260 -26.77 36.51 -26.83
CA GLU A 260 -27.97 37.08 -27.48
C GLU A 260 -28.71 36.11 -28.40
N ASN A 261 -28.02 35.25 -29.15
CA ASN A 261 -28.65 34.36 -30.15
C ASN A 261 -28.54 32.85 -29.83
N THR A 262 -27.75 32.47 -28.82
CA THR A 262 -27.53 31.05 -28.44
C THR A 262 -28.11 30.67 -27.06
N ARG A 263 -28.56 31.64 -26.25
CA ARG A 263 -28.99 31.38 -24.87
C ARG A 263 -30.29 30.56 -24.79
N ASN A 264 -31.35 30.97 -25.48
CA ASN A 264 -32.74 30.63 -25.15
C ASN A 264 -33.21 29.19 -25.50
N HIS A 265 -32.29 28.26 -25.85
CA HIS A 265 -32.63 26.83 -25.96
C HIS A 265 -31.40 25.95 -25.71
N PHE A 266 -30.44 25.91 -26.63
CA PHE A 266 -29.33 24.96 -26.59
C PHE A 266 -28.44 25.09 -25.35
N VAL A 267 -28.04 26.31 -24.97
CA VAL A 267 -27.15 26.52 -23.81
C VAL A 267 -27.87 26.25 -22.49
N ASP A 268 -29.15 26.61 -22.38
CA ASP A 268 -29.99 26.30 -21.22
C ASP A 268 -30.19 24.78 -21.06
N ASN A 269 -30.58 24.10 -22.14
CA ASN A 269 -30.75 22.65 -22.17
C ASN A 269 -29.43 21.92 -21.83
N LEU A 270 -28.29 22.36 -22.38
CA LEU A 270 -26.97 21.79 -22.08
C LEU A 270 -26.55 22.04 -20.62
N TYR A 271 -26.77 23.25 -20.08
CA TYR A 271 -26.50 23.58 -18.68
C TYR A 271 -27.32 22.69 -17.74
N HIS A 272 -28.63 22.58 -17.97
CA HIS A 272 -29.51 21.72 -17.19
C HIS A 272 -29.17 20.24 -17.35
N ALA A 273 -28.78 19.77 -18.54
CA ALA A 273 -28.37 18.38 -18.76
C ALA A 273 -27.08 18.04 -18.02
N LEU A 274 -26.06 18.92 -18.06
CA LEU A 274 -24.84 18.77 -17.27
C LEU A 274 -25.14 18.73 -15.76
N HIS A 275 -25.99 19.65 -15.28
CA HIS A 275 -26.37 19.71 -13.87
C HIS A 275 -27.19 18.47 -13.42
N ARG A 276 -28.09 17.95 -14.26
CA ARG A 276 -28.83 16.69 -13.99
C ARG A 276 -27.88 15.49 -13.87
N HIS A 277 -26.74 15.52 -14.57
CA HIS A 277 -25.69 14.50 -14.50
C HIS A 277 -24.67 14.75 -13.36
N GLY A 278 -24.95 15.70 -12.46
CA GLY A 278 -24.13 15.99 -11.27
C GLY A 278 -22.82 16.71 -11.57
N ILE A 279 -22.71 17.38 -12.72
CA ILE A 279 -21.52 18.12 -13.14
C ILE A 279 -21.64 19.58 -12.66
N ALA A 280 -20.71 20.03 -11.81
CA ALA A 280 -20.73 21.38 -11.27
C ALA A 280 -20.28 22.40 -12.34
N THR A 281 -21.24 22.95 -13.09
CA THR A 281 -20.96 23.85 -14.21
C THR A 281 -21.07 25.32 -13.80
N PHE A 282 -20.00 26.09 -14.02
CA PHE A 282 -20.07 27.55 -13.95
C PHE A 282 -20.63 28.12 -15.24
N ARG A 283 -21.69 28.91 -15.09
CA ARG A 283 -22.31 29.74 -16.11
C ARG A 283 -22.32 31.18 -15.63
N VAL A 284 -22.12 32.13 -16.54
CA VAL A 284 -22.04 33.57 -16.27
C VAL A 284 -23.43 34.21 -16.03
N ASP A 285 -24.31 33.55 -15.28
CA ASP A 285 -25.62 34.07 -14.87
C ASP A 285 -25.94 33.85 -13.37
N GLU A 286 -25.17 33.03 -12.63
CA GLU A 286 -25.39 32.81 -11.18
C GLU A 286 -24.37 33.53 -10.28
N THR A 287 -24.82 34.64 -9.68
CA THR A 287 -24.33 35.22 -8.42
C THR A 287 -22.80 35.18 -8.21
N LEU A 288 -22.10 36.15 -8.79
CA LEU A 288 -20.73 36.49 -8.39
C LEU A 288 -20.66 36.70 -6.86
N ARG A 289 -19.59 36.22 -6.23
CA ARG A 289 -19.46 36.26 -4.76
C ARG A 289 -19.57 37.69 -4.27
N MET A 290 -20.44 37.85 -3.29
CA MET A 290 -20.78 39.15 -2.76
C MET A 290 -19.60 39.76 -1.97
N GLY A 291 -18.81 40.61 -2.64
CA GLY A 291 -17.97 41.63 -2.00
C GLY A 291 -16.85 42.22 -2.87
N THR A 292 -16.67 41.79 -4.12
CA THR A 292 -15.42 42.02 -4.88
C THR A 292 -15.64 42.20 -6.39
N GLU A 293 -14.62 42.74 -7.09
CA GLU A 293 -14.64 43.09 -8.51
C GLU A 293 -14.98 41.92 -9.46
N ILE A 294 -15.67 42.24 -10.57
CA ILE A 294 -16.23 41.27 -11.54
C ILE A 294 -15.12 40.55 -12.33
N VAL A 295 -14.12 41.28 -12.83
CA VAL A 295 -13.10 40.74 -13.76
C VAL A 295 -12.19 39.71 -13.06
N PRO A 296 -11.65 39.96 -11.84
CA PRO A 296 -10.88 38.95 -11.12
C PRO A 296 -11.65 37.66 -10.85
N GLN A 297 -12.95 37.74 -10.54
CA GLN A 297 -13.77 36.54 -10.27
C GLN A 297 -13.98 35.66 -11.50
N LEU A 298 -14.22 36.25 -12.69
CA LEU A 298 -14.36 35.49 -13.93
C LEU A 298 -13.06 34.76 -14.29
N LEU A 299 -11.93 35.46 -14.21
CA LEU A 299 -10.60 34.86 -14.42
C LEU A 299 -10.31 33.76 -13.40
N GLN A 300 -10.74 33.94 -12.15
CA GLN A 300 -10.63 32.91 -11.13
C GLN A 300 -11.58 31.72 -11.39
N ALA A 301 -12.76 31.93 -11.96
CA ALA A 301 -13.68 30.85 -12.34
C ALA A 301 -13.10 30.01 -13.50
N ILE A 302 -12.50 30.65 -14.51
CA ILE A 302 -11.78 29.97 -15.60
C ILE A 302 -10.61 29.15 -15.06
N LYS A 303 -9.75 29.75 -14.20
CA LYS A 303 -8.66 29.03 -13.52
C LYS A 303 -9.17 27.86 -12.67
N ASN A 304 -10.28 28.05 -11.96
CA ASN A 304 -10.88 27.08 -11.06
C ASN A 304 -11.85 26.08 -11.74
N SER A 305 -11.82 25.94 -13.08
CA SER A 305 -12.63 24.96 -13.83
C SER A 305 -11.77 23.90 -14.52
N LYS A 306 -12.14 22.62 -14.43
CA LYS A 306 -11.33 21.51 -15.00
C LYS A 306 -11.39 21.46 -16.54
N LEU A 307 -12.58 21.72 -17.09
CA LEU A 307 -12.87 21.72 -18.53
C LEU A 307 -13.54 23.05 -18.92
N SER A 308 -13.10 23.69 -20.00
CA SER A 308 -13.79 24.82 -20.60
C SER A 308 -14.46 24.40 -21.91
N ILE A 309 -15.78 24.51 -21.99
CA ILE A 309 -16.55 24.32 -23.21
C ILE A 309 -16.71 25.68 -23.90
N VAL A 310 -16.30 25.78 -25.16
CA VAL A 310 -16.38 27.02 -25.95
C VAL A 310 -17.38 26.82 -27.09
N ILE A 311 -18.52 27.49 -26.99
CA ILE A 311 -19.61 27.38 -27.97
C ILE A 311 -19.44 28.49 -29.02
N LEU A 312 -18.75 28.16 -30.10
CA LEU A 312 -18.50 29.04 -31.24
C LEU A 312 -19.76 29.09 -32.11
N SER A 313 -20.41 30.24 -32.14
CA SER A 313 -21.62 30.51 -32.94
C SER A 313 -21.39 31.69 -33.88
N ARG A 314 -22.27 31.88 -34.88
CA ARG A 314 -22.10 32.87 -35.96
C ARG A 314 -21.71 34.28 -35.49
N ASN A 315 -22.18 34.69 -34.32
CA ASN A 315 -21.96 36.03 -33.77
C ASN A 315 -20.96 36.05 -32.59
N TYR A 316 -20.23 34.96 -32.33
CA TYR A 316 -19.29 34.86 -31.20
C TYR A 316 -18.21 35.96 -31.26
N ALA A 317 -17.63 36.20 -32.44
CA ALA A 317 -16.52 37.14 -32.60
C ALA A 317 -16.89 38.62 -32.42
N SER A 318 -18.12 39.06 -32.72
CA SER A 318 -18.50 40.47 -32.49
C SER A 318 -18.67 40.83 -31.00
N SER A 319 -18.46 39.88 -30.08
CA SER A 319 -18.29 40.15 -28.65
C SER A 319 -16.80 40.19 -28.27
N ALA A 320 -16.27 41.39 -28.08
CA ALA A 320 -14.92 41.59 -27.54
C ALA A 320 -14.70 40.86 -26.20
N TRP A 321 -15.77 40.67 -25.41
CA TRP A 321 -15.72 39.96 -24.13
C TRP A 321 -15.54 38.45 -24.31
N CYS A 322 -16.25 37.83 -25.24
CA CYS A 322 -16.08 36.40 -25.58
C CYS A 322 -14.70 36.10 -26.22
N LEU A 323 -14.09 37.09 -26.87
CA LEU A 323 -12.72 37.00 -27.39
C LEU A 323 -11.67 37.10 -26.26
N GLU A 324 -11.85 37.95 -25.26
CA GLU A 324 -10.99 37.99 -24.06
C GLU A 324 -11.11 36.72 -23.21
N GLU A 325 -12.33 36.20 -23.00
CA GLU A 325 -12.53 34.90 -22.35
C GLU A 325 -11.73 33.81 -23.07
N LEU A 326 -11.80 33.76 -24.40
CA LEU A 326 -11.11 32.75 -25.19
C LEU A 326 -9.58 32.85 -25.09
N VAL A 327 -9.01 34.07 -25.09
CA VAL A 327 -7.59 34.29 -24.83
C VAL A 327 -7.21 33.71 -23.47
N HIS A 328 -7.96 34.07 -22.42
CA HIS A 328 -7.66 33.61 -21.06
C HIS A 328 -7.90 32.11 -20.84
N ILE A 329 -8.89 31.49 -21.49
CA ILE A 329 -9.09 30.04 -21.48
C ILE A 329 -7.86 29.33 -22.07
N LEU A 330 -7.32 29.83 -23.20
CA LEU A 330 -6.13 29.25 -23.83
C LEU A 330 -4.83 29.52 -23.03
N GLU A 331 -4.74 30.65 -22.34
CA GLU A 331 -3.65 30.90 -21.38
C GLU A 331 -3.75 29.99 -20.15
N CYS A 332 -4.94 29.80 -19.57
CA CYS A 332 -5.17 28.92 -18.44
C CYS A 332 -4.90 27.45 -18.81
N ARG A 333 -5.24 27.02 -20.02
CA ARG A 333 -4.82 25.70 -20.52
C ARG A 333 -3.30 25.54 -20.56
N LYS A 334 -2.54 26.57 -20.95
CA LYS A 334 -1.06 26.52 -20.95
C LYS A 334 -0.44 26.57 -19.56
N LYS A 335 -1.05 27.28 -18.61
CA LYS A 335 -0.49 27.55 -17.26
C LYS A 335 -1.00 26.60 -16.17
N VAL A 336 -2.23 26.09 -16.30
CA VAL A 336 -2.98 25.34 -15.27
C VAL A 336 -3.46 23.97 -15.80
N GLY A 337 -3.29 23.68 -17.10
CA GLY A 337 -3.58 22.37 -17.69
C GLY A 337 -5.05 22.10 -18.02
N ASN A 338 -5.94 23.09 -17.84
CA ASN A 338 -7.38 22.96 -18.05
C ASN A 338 -7.69 22.46 -19.48
N GLN A 339 -8.59 21.48 -19.60
CA GLN A 339 -9.00 20.97 -20.91
C GLN A 339 -9.92 21.98 -21.62
N VAL A 340 -9.91 21.99 -22.95
CA VAL A 340 -10.75 22.90 -23.76
C VAL A 340 -11.44 22.12 -24.87
N LEU A 341 -12.77 22.23 -24.94
CA LEU A 341 -13.64 21.55 -25.91
C LEU A 341 -14.39 22.60 -26.77
N PRO A 342 -14.00 22.81 -28.04
CA PRO A 342 -14.72 23.70 -28.95
C PRO A 342 -15.93 22.99 -29.59
N ILE A 343 -17.06 23.68 -29.63
CA ILE A 343 -18.32 23.25 -30.26
C ILE A 343 -18.71 24.28 -31.32
N PHE A 344 -18.93 23.85 -32.55
CA PHE A 344 -19.14 24.73 -33.72
C PHE A 344 -20.62 24.86 -34.07
N TYR A 345 -21.35 25.65 -33.29
CA TYR A 345 -22.80 25.77 -33.37
C TYR A 345 -23.26 26.63 -34.55
N GLY A 346 -23.62 25.96 -35.65
CA GLY A 346 -24.13 26.62 -36.87
C GLY A 346 -23.08 27.40 -37.65
N VAL A 347 -21.80 27.00 -37.57
CA VAL A 347 -20.65 27.65 -38.22
C VAL A 347 -19.65 26.62 -38.75
N ASP A 348 -19.04 26.89 -39.89
CA ASP A 348 -17.92 26.08 -40.42
C ASP A 348 -16.64 26.36 -39.59
N PRO A 349 -15.98 25.35 -39.02
CA PRO A 349 -14.69 25.50 -38.35
C PRO A 349 -13.62 26.20 -39.20
N ASN A 350 -13.65 26.07 -40.53
CA ASN A 350 -12.74 26.77 -41.44
C ASN A 350 -13.02 28.27 -41.47
N ALA A 351 -14.28 28.69 -41.51
CA ALA A 351 -14.64 30.11 -41.44
C ALA A 351 -14.17 30.73 -40.11
N VAL A 352 -14.33 30.01 -39.00
CA VAL A 352 -13.78 30.42 -37.69
C VAL A 352 -12.25 30.45 -37.69
N ARG A 353 -11.58 29.50 -38.35
CA ARG A 353 -10.11 29.33 -38.38
C ARG A 353 -9.41 30.39 -39.24
N HIS A 354 -10.04 30.79 -40.33
CA HIS A 354 -9.54 31.80 -41.26
C HIS A 354 -10.14 33.18 -41.00
N GLN A 355 -11.09 33.30 -40.07
CA GLN A 355 -11.82 34.53 -39.75
C GLN A 355 -12.49 35.14 -40.99
N THR A 356 -13.24 34.33 -41.74
CA THR A 356 -14.04 34.76 -42.89
C THR A 356 -15.51 34.96 -42.50
N ASP A 357 -16.33 35.45 -43.44
CA ASP A 357 -17.77 35.65 -43.26
C ASP A 357 -18.05 36.53 -42.03
N SER A 358 -19.03 36.17 -41.19
CA SER A 358 -19.40 36.95 -39.99
C SER A 358 -18.31 37.02 -38.92
N TYR A 359 -17.26 36.20 -39.01
CA TYR A 359 -16.07 36.36 -38.18
C TYR A 359 -15.11 37.41 -38.76
N GLY A 360 -15.05 37.56 -40.08
CA GLY A 360 -14.29 38.61 -40.77
C GLY A 360 -14.89 39.99 -40.48
N GLU A 361 -16.18 40.16 -40.80
CA GLU A 361 -16.97 41.38 -40.53
C GLU A 361 -16.79 41.88 -39.09
N ALA A 362 -16.88 40.96 -38.12
CA ALA A 362 -16.69 41.26 -36.70
C ALA A 362 -15.27 41.72 -36.34
N PHE A 363 -14.24 41.22 -37.03
CA PHE A 363 -12.88 41.69 -36.79
C PHE A 363 -12.57 43.03 -37.44
N ASP A 364 -13.17 43.32 -38.58
CA ASP A 364 -13.01 44.62 -39.24
C ASP A 364 -13.57 45.74 -38.33
N GLU A 365 -14.76 45.54 -37.73
CA GLU A 365 -15.30 46.43 -36.68
C GLU A 365 -14.38 46.55 -35.45
N HIS A 366 -13.72 45.47 -35.03
CA HIS A 366 -12.81 45.50 -33.87
C HIS A 366 -11.48 46.18 -34.18
N GLU A 367 -11.01 46.17 -35.42
CA GLU A 367 -9.77 46.87 -35.83
C GLU A 367 -9.95 48.38 -35.89
N GLU A 368 -11.16 48.88 -36.14
CA GLU A 368 -11.51 50.29 -35.97
C GLU A 368 -11.60 50.70 -34.48
N ARG A 369 -12.03 49.78 -33.61
CA ARG A 369 -12.42 50.08 -32.22
C ARG A 369 -11.36 49.76 -31.16
N PHE A 370 -10.39 48.90 -31.45
CA PHE A 370 -9.37 48.43 -30.52
C PHE A 370 -7.97 48.42 -31.15
N ASN A 371 -6.92 48.42 -30.31
CA ASN A 371 -5.56 48.42 -30.83
C ASN A 371 -5.20 47.09 -31.55
N LEU A 372 -4.35 47.21 -32.56
CA LEU A 372 -3.94 46.09 -33.44
C LEU A 372 -3.28 44.93 -32.70
N GLU A 373 -2.61 45.15 -31.56
CA GLU A 373 -2.03 44.06 -30.77
C GLU A 373 -3.09 43.19 -30.09
N LYS A 374 -4.15 43.83 -29.59
CA LYS A 374 -5.28 43.16 -28.93
C LYS A 374 -6.07 42.33 -29.95
N VAL A 375 -6.37 42.92 -31.11
CA VAL A 375 -7.04 42.20 -32.20
C VAL A 375 -6.18 41.04 -32.73
N LYS A 376 -4.86 41.23 -32.88
CA LYS A 376 -3.94 40.13 -33.22
C LYS A 376 -4.03 38.98 -32.21
N LYS A 377 -4.06 39.23 -30.90
CA LYS A 377 -4.23 38.18 -29.88
C LYS A 377 -5.55 37.42 -30.02
N TRP A 378 -6.64 38.11 -30.33
CA TRP A 378 -7.96 37.52 -30.56
C TRP A 378 -8.01 36.64 -31.82
N ARG A 379 -7.52 37.12 -32.96
CA ARG A 379 -7.37 36.32 -34.19
C ARG A 379 -6.51 35.07 -33.92
N ASP A 380 -5.41 35.22 -33.17
CA ASP A 380 -4.54 34.11 -32.76
C ASP A 380 -5.23 33.08 -31.85
N ALA A 381 -6.12 33.53 -30.96
CA ALA A 381 -6.87 32.67 -30.05
C ALA A 381 -7.88 31.79 -30.79
N LEU A 382 -8.65 32.36 -31.73
CA LEU A 382 -9.57 31.60 -32.57
C LEU A 382 -8.82 30.57 -33.43
N ARG A 383 -7.73 30.97 -34.09
CA ARG A 383 -6.88 30.06 -34.85
C ARG A 383 -6.30 28.91 -34.02
N LYS A 384 -6.04 29.13 -32.71
CA LYS A 384 -5.55 28.10 -31.78
C LYS A 384 -6.67 27.19 -31.27
N VAL A 385 -7.87 27.71 -31.02
CA VAL A 385 -9.01 26.88 -30.55
C VAL A 385 -9.56 25.99 -31.66
N THR A 386 -9.50 26.41 -32.93
CA THR A 386 -9.90 25.61 -34.09
C THR A 386 -8.95 24.46 -34.42
N ASN A 387 -7.69 24.52 -33.97
CA ASN A 387 -6.71 23.43 -34.15
C ASN A 387 -6.85 22.33 -33.09
N LEU A 388 -7.86 22.38 -32.23
CA LEU A 388 -8.12 21.37 -31.20
C LEU A 388 -9.07 20.29 -31.76
N THR A 389 -9.08 19.11 -31.15
CA THR A 389 -10.03 18.03 -31.49
C THR A 389 -11.46 18.55 -31.40
N SER A 390 -12.03 18.87 -32.56
CA SER A 390 -13.33 19.50 -32.74
C SER A 390 -14.37 18.44 -33.10
N ARG A 391 -15.63 18.71 -32.77
CA ARG A 391 -16.77 18.01 -33.39
C ARG A 391 -17.48 19.00 -34.31
N HIS A 392 -17.52 18.68 -35.60
CA HIS A 392 -18.29 19.42 -36.58
C HIS A 392 -19.77 19.11 -36.37
N LEU A 393 -20.62 20.12 -36.48
CA LEU A 393 -22.06 19.95 -36.44
C LEU A 393 -22.58 19.69 -37.85
N ASP A 394 -23.05 18.47 -38.10
CA ASP A 394 -23.74 18.12 -39.34
C ASP A 394 -24.97 17.25 -39.03
N LYS A 395 -26.15 17.86 -39.22
CA LYS A 395 -27.50 17.26 -39.28
C LYS A 395 -27.79 16.09 -38.30
N ARG A 396 -27.86 16.38 -36.99
CA ARG A 396 -28.52 15.54 -35.97
C ARG A 396 -29.45 16.37 -35.09
N HIS A 397 -30.39 15.73 -34.39
CA HIS A 397 -31.30 16.42 -33.48
C HIS A 397 -30.56 17.00 -32.26
N GLU A 398 -31.05 18.14 -31.75
CA GLU A 398 -30.42 18.89 -30.66
C GLU A 398 -30.30 18.09 -29.36
N VAL A 399 -31.26 17.19 -29.10
CA VAL A 399 -31.27 16.30 -27.92
C VAL A 399 -30.10 15.32 -27.96
N ASP A 400 -29.92 14.58 -29.05
CA ASP A 400 -28.81 13.62 -29.23
C ASP A 400 -27.44 14.29 -29.07
N LEU A 401 -27.34 15.54 -29.53
CA LEU A 401 -26.13 16.36 -29.43
C LEU A 401 -25.81 16.73 -27.99
N ILE A 402 -26.80 17.21 -27.23
CA ILE A 402 -26.61 17.55 -25.80
C ILE A 402 -26.18 16.29 -25.03
N ASP A 403 -26.81 15.16 -25.31
CA ASP A 403 -26.47 13.87 -24.76
C ASP A 403 -25.03 13.42 -25.09
N ASP A 404 -24.60 13.52 -26.36
CA ASP A 404 -23.22 13.22 -26.78
C ASP A 404 -22.18 14.17 -26.15
N ILE A 405 -22.52 15.45 -25.97
CA ILE A 405 -21.70 16.41 -25.23
C ILE A 405 -21.63 16.00 -23.75
N VAL A 406 -22.76 15.73 -23.09
CA VAL A 406 -22.80 15.34 -21.67
C VAL A 406 -22.07 14.01 -21.42
N ARG A 407 -22.19 13.02 -22.32
CA ARG A 407 -21.41 11.77 -22.27
C ARG A 407 -19.92 12.04 -22.47
N THR A 408 -19.54 12.89 -23.43
CA THR A 408 -18.14 13.27 -23.70
C THR A 408 -17.51 14.01 -22.52
N VAL A 409 -18.23 14.99 -21.97
CA VAL A 409 -17.84 15.78 -20.80
C VAL A 409 -17.77 14.90 -19.56
N SER A 410 -18.74 14.01 -19.34
CA SER A 410 -18.69 13.00 -18.26
C SER A 410 -17.45 12.12 -18.37
N ARG A 411 -17.08 11.68 -19.58
CA ARG A 411 -15.87 10.88 -19.84
C ARG A 411 -14.57 11.66 -19.65
N GLN A 412 -14.58 12.98 -19.87
CA GLN A 412 -13.40 13.85 -19.68
C GLN A 412 -13.24 14.30 -18.20
N LEU A 413 -14.33 14.53 -17.49
CA LEU A 413 -14.34 14.95 -16.09
C LEU A 413 -14.15 13.77 -15.12
N ARG A 414 -14.78 12.63 -15.43
CA ARG A 414 -14.53 11.38 -14.72
C ARG A 414 -13.19 10.84 -15.20
N ALA A 415 -12.13 11.28 -14.54
CA ALA A 415 -10.85 10.57 -14.51
C ALA A 415 -11.06 9.20 -13.85
N LEU A 416 -11.68 8.26 -14.58
CA LEU A 416 -11.83 6.85 -14.22
C LEU A 416 -10.50 6.12 -14.48
N VAL A 417 -9.44 6.62 -13.85
CA VAL A 417 -8.08 6.10 -13.98
C VAL A 417 -8.11 4.59 -13.68
N GLY A 418 -7.70 3.80 -14.67
CA GLY A 418 -7.61 2.33 -14.61
C GLY A 418 -8.91 1.52 -14.56
N MET A 419 -10.09 2.13 -14.68
CA MET A 419 -11.34 1.34 -14.67
C MET A 419 -11.80 0.86 -16.05
N ALA A 420 -11.16 1.30 -17.14
CA ALA A 420 -11.52 0.87 -18.50
C ALA A 420 -11.37 -0.65 -18.70
N TYR A 421 -10.30 -1.25 -18.18
CA TYR A 421 -10.10 -2.71 -18.24
C TYR A 421 -11.18 -3.45 -17.45
N GLN A 422 -11.49 -3.02 -16.21
CA GLN A 422 -12.50 -3.67 -15.37
C GLN A 422 -13.93 -3.49 -15.92
N LEU A 423 -14.24 -2.35 -16.54
CA LEU A 423 -15.52 -2.13 -17.22
C LEU A 423 -15.64 -3.00 -18.47
N ASN A 424 -14.58 -3.13 -19.28
CA ASN A 424 -14.57 -4.05 -20.43
C ASN A 424 -14.69 -5.51 -19.99
N LYS A 425 -14.04 -5.89 -18.88
CA LYS A 425 -14.16 -7.21 -18.23
C LYS A 425 -15.61 -7.46 -17.79
N LEU A 426 -16.24 -6.53 -17.07
CA LEU A 426 -17.65 -6.64 -16.67
C LEU A 426 -18.58 -6.72 -17.90
N ASN A 427 -18.35 -5.89 -18.92
CA ASN A 427 -19.15 -5.87 -20.15
C ASN A 427 -19.07 -7.19 -20.92
N SER A 428 -17.94 -7.91 -20.90
CA SER A 428 -17.86 -9.24 -21.53
C SER A 428 -18.60 -10.35 -20.77
N TYR A 429 -18.81 -10.19 -19.45
CA TYR A 429 -19.73 -11.06 -18.69
C TYR A 429 -21.19 -10.70 -18.96
N LEU A 430 -21.51 -9.40 -19.10
CA LEU A 430 -22.84 -8.88 -19.39
C LEU A 430 -23.32 -9.26 -20.79
N ASP A 431 -22.57 -8.95 -21.85
CA ASP A 431 -22.83 -9.45 -23.22
C ASP A 431 -24.27 -9.15 -23.68
N SER A 432 -24.55 -7.88 -23.98
CA SER A 432 -25.89 -7.30 -24.18
C SER A 432 -26.72 -7.95 -25.28
N ASP A 433 -26.05 -8.63 -26.21
CA ASP A 433 -26.59 -9.08 -27.48
C ASP A 433 -27.15 -10.52 -27.39
N VAL A 434 -26.82 -11.24 -26.31
CA VAL A 434 -27.34 -12.58 -26.02
C VAL A 434 -28.62 -12.48 -25.20
N ASN A 435 -29.72 -13.03 -25.71
CA ASN A 435 -31.04 -12.91 -25.09
C ASN A 435 -31.29 -13.96 -23.97
N ASP A 436 -30.31 -14.15 -23.08
CA ASP A 436 -30.34 -15.08 -21.93
C ASP A 436 -30.56 -14.33 -20.59
N VAL A 437 -30.66 -15.06 -19.47
CA VAL A 437 -30.62 -14.49 -18.11
C VAL A 437 -29.24 -14.73 -17.52
N ARG A 438 -28.58 -13.68 -17.00
CA ARG A 438 -27.24 -13.80 -16.39
C ARG A 438 -27.18 -13.21 -15.00
N ILE A 439 -26.71 -14.00 -14.04
CA ILE A 439 -26.35 -13.55 -12.69
C ILE A 439 -24.82 -13.44 -12.61
N ILE A 440 -24.31 -12.30 -12.18
CA ILE A 440 -22.89 -11.92 -12.19
C ILE A 440 -22.48 -11.49 -10.79
N GLY A 441 -21.51 -12.21 -10.21
CA GLY A 441 -20.97 -11.93 -8.89
C GLY A 441 -19.67 -11.13 -8.97
N LEU A 442 -19.71 -9.85 -8.61
CA LEU A 442 -18.55 -8.96 -8.47
C LEU A 442 -17.95 -9.08 -7.06
N TRP A 443 -16.72 -9.57 -6.96
CA TRP A 443 -16.03 -9.74 -5.69
C TRP A 443 -14.61 -9.15 -5.71
N GLY A 444 -14.02 -8.96 -4.52
CA GLY A 444 -12.69 -8.39 -4.34
C GLY A 444 -12.57 -7.63 -3.00
N VAL A 445 -11.39 -7.11 -2.69
CA VAL A 445 -11.08 -6.49 -1.38
C VAL A 445 -11.86 -5.20 -1.08
N ALA A 446 -11.84 -4.76 0.18
CA ALA A 446 -12.46 -3.51 0.60
C ALA A 446 -11.77 -2.28 -0.04
N GLY A 447 -12.57 -1.29 -0.46
CA GLY A 447 -12.05 -0.06 -1.10
C GLY A 447 -11.55 -0.22 -2.54
N ILE A 448 -11.64 -1.41 -3.15
CA ILE A 448 -11.13 -1.70 -4.50
C ILE A 448 -11.94 -1.03 -5.64
N GLY A 449 -13.13 -0.52 -5.36
CA GLY A 449 -13.97 0.19 -6.34
C GLY A 449 -15.18 -0.57 -6.90
N LYS A 450 -15.55 -1.75 -6.35
CA LYS A 450 -16.72 -2.54 -6.78
C LYS A 450 -17.99 -1.69 -7.01
N THR A 451 -18.45 -0.98 -5.98
CA THR A 451 -19.63 -0.11 -6.03
C THR A 451 -19.48 0.96 -7.12
N THR A 452 -18.30 1.58 -7.27
CA THR A 452 -18.05 2.61 -8.29
C THR A 452 -18.06 2.05 -9.72
N ILE A 453 -17.52 0.86 -9.96
CA ILE A 453 -17.57 0.20 -11.28
C ILE A 453 -19.02 -0.15 -11.63
N MET A 454 -19.76 -0.68 -10.65
CA MET A 454 -21.18 -0.98 -10.76
C MET A 454 -22.01 0.27 -11.06
N GLU A 455 -21.83 1.37 -10.32
CA GLU A 455 -22.56 2.64 -10.54
C GLU A 455 -22.29 3.20 -11.94
N VAL A 456 -21.04 3.14 -12.41
CA VAL A 456 -20.68 3.59 -13.77
C VAL A 456 -21.35 2.69 -14.81
N ASN A 457 -21.37 1.37 -14.61
CA ASN A 457 -21.98 0.42 -15.53
C ASN A 457 -23.51 0.55 -15.58
N TYR A 458 -24.18 0.70 -14.43
CA TYR A 458 -25.64 0.94 -14.35
C TYR A 458 -26.06 2.13 -15.22
N ASN A 459 -25.36 3.26 -15.06
CA ASN A 459 -25.60 4.48 -15.85
C ASN A 459 -25.24 4.35 -17.35
N MET A 460 -24.59 3.27 -17.78
CA MET A 460 -24.25 3.02 -19.19
C MET A 460 -25.26 2.09 -19.89
N ILE A 461 -25.98 1.25 -19.15
CA ILE A 461 -26.78 0.16 -19.75
C ILE A 461 -28.25 0.16 -19.34
N SER A 462 -28.65 0.93 -18.32
CA SER A 462 -30.02 0.94 -17.76
C SER A 462 -31.11 1.17 -18.81
N GLU A 463 -30.87 2.05 -19.79
CA GLU A 463 -31.80 2.37 -20.87
C GLU A 463 -32.20 1.16 -21.76
N ASN A 464 -31.45 0.05 -21.71
CA ASN A 464 -31.72 -1.17 -22.48
C ASN A 464 -32.66 -2.17 -21.78
N PHE A 465 -33.17 -1.84 -20.59
CA PHE A 465 -33.96 -2.72 -19.73
C PHE A 465 -35.31 -2.10 -19.35
N GLU A 466 -36.36 -2.92 -19.29
CA GLU A 466 -37.72 -2.52 -18.94
C GLU A 466 -37.86 -2.19 -17.44
N VAL A 467 -37.01 -2.82 -16.61
CA VAL A 467 -37.00 -2.63 -15.16
C VAL A 467 -35.56 -2.49 -14.70
N CYS A 468 -35.24 -1.38 -14.05
CA CYS A 468 -33.93 -1.13 -13.45
C CYS A 468 -34.05 -0.96 -11.93
N CYS A 469 -33.34 -1.79 -11.18
CA CYS A 469 -33.35 -1.82 -9.72
C CYS A 469 -31.93 -1.71 -9.16
N LEU A 470 -31.67 -0.70 -8.33
CA LEU A 470 -30.42 -0.55 -7.58
C LEU A 470 -30.71 -0.60 -6.08
N LEU A 471 -30.38 -1.71 -5.41
CA LEU A 471 -30.35 -1.80 -3.96
C LEU A 471 -28.93 -1.55 -3.46
N ALA A 472 -28.67 -0.32 -3.02
CA ALA A 472 -27.41 0.06 -2.40
C ALA A 472 -27.28 -0.55 -0.99
N ASN A 473 -26.10 -1.09 -0.66
CA ASN A 473 -25.71 -1.54 0.67
C ASN A 473 -26.71 -2.48 1.39
N VAL A 474 -27.07 -3.58 0.72
CA VAL A 474 -28.04 -4.60 1.17
C VAL A 474 -27.74 -5.11 2.58
N LYS A 475 -26.47 -5.30 2.97
CA LYS A 475 -26.06 -5.66 4.33
C LYS A 475 -26.63 -4.72 5.39
N GLU A 476 -26.48 -3.41 5.21
CA GLU A 476 -26.84 -2.41 6.23
C GLU A 476 -28.35 -2.15 6.23
N GLU A 477 -28.96 -2.09 5.05
CA GLU A 477 -30.40 -1.85 4.91
C GLU A 477 -31.24 -3.06 5.35
N SER A 478 -30.78 -4.30 5.12
CA SER A 478 -31.47 -5.51 5.62
C SER A 478 -31.40 -5.63 7.15
N LEU A 479 -30.32 -5.17 7.79
CA LEU A 479 -30.21 -5.06 9.25
C LEU A 479 -31.10 -3.96 9.82
N ARG A 480 -31.27 -2.85 9.09
CA ARG A 480 -31.99 -1.65 9.56
C ARG A 480 -33.50 -1.72 9.37
N PHE A 481 -33.95 -2.30 8.25
CA PHE A 481 -35.37 -2.30 7.85
C PHE A 481 -35.97 -3.70 7.61
N GLY A 482 -35.15 -4.75 7.58
CA GLY A 482 -35.57 -6.12 7.32
C GLY A 482 -35.75 -6.43 5.82
N LEU A 483 -35.71 -7.72 5.47
CA LEU A 483 -35.81 -8.19 4.08
C LEU A 483 -37.15 -7.84 3.42
N THR A 484 -38.26 -7.89 4.16
CA THR A 484 -39.59 -7.52 3.65
C THR A 484 -39.69 -6.06 3.21
N ALA A 485 -38.97 -5.14 3.86
CA ALA A 485 -38.91 -3.74 3.44
C ALA A 485 -38.16 -3.57 2.10
N LEU A 486 -37.07 -4.33 1.91
CA LEU A 486 -36.31 -4.34 0.65
C LEU A 486 -37.13 -4.95 -0.50
N GLN A 487 -37.85 -6.04 -0.24
CA GLN A 487 -38.78 -6.64 -1.21
C GLN A 487 -39.91 -5.67 -1.59
N GLN A 488 -40.45 -4.92 -0.63
CA GLN A 488 -41.45 -3.87 -0.89
C GLN A 488 -40.88 -2.72 -1.74
N LEU A 489 -39.57 -2.43 -1.63
CA LEU A 489 -38.88 -1.39 -2.37
C LEU A 489 -38.64 -1.79 -3.84
N LEU A 490 -38.27 -3.06 -4.10
CA LEU A 490 -38.18 -3.65 -5.44
C LEU A 490 -39.52 -3.61 -6.21
N ARG A 491 -40.66 -3.57 -5.50
CA ARG A 491 -42.01 -3.53 -6.10
C ARG A 491 -42.49 -2.14 -6.53
N ARG A 492 -41.85 -1.04 -6.09
CA ARG A 492 -42.38 0.34 -6.23
C ARG A 492 -42.14 1.00 -7.60
N LEU A 493 -41.96 0.21 -8.66
CA LEU A 493 -41.71 0.68 -10.03
C LEU A 493 -43.03 0.75 -10.86
N PRO A 494 -43.09 1.57 -11.93
CA PRO A 494 -44.26 2.45 -12.19
C PRO A 494 -45.60 1.84 -12.64
N GLU A 495 -45.80 0.52 -12.64
CA GLU A 495 -46.91 -0.11 -13.39
C GLU A 495 -47.92 -0.93 -12.57
N VAL A 496 -47.75 -1.08 -11.25
CA VAL A 496 -48.64 -1.94 -10.44
C VAL A 496 -49.52 -1.14 -9.48
N PRO A 497 -50.87 -1.23 -9.57
CA PRO A 497 -51.79 -0.56 -8.65
C PRO A 497 -51.56 -0.87 -7.16
N GLU A 498 -51.86 0.11 -6.31
CA GLU A 498 -51.38 0.25 -4.92
C GLU A 498 -51.84 -0.78 -3.85
N LYS A 499 -52.50 -1.89 -4.21
CA LYS A 499 -53.32 -2.66 -3.24
C LYS A 499 -52.71 -3.89 -2.54
N ILE A 500 -51.43 -4.24 -2.72
CA ILE A 500 -50.82 -5.41 -2.05
C ILE A 500 -49.53 -5.03 -1.31
N SER A 501 -49.51 -5.30 0.00
CA SER A 501 -48.33 -5.21 0.88
C SER A 501 -47.66 -6.57 1.05
N VAL A 502 -46.33 -6.57 1.20
CA VAL A 502 -45.55 -7.77 1.55
C VAL A 502 -45.84 -8.13 3.00
N ARG A 503 -46.52 -9.27 3.23
CA ARG A 503 -46.87 -9.77 4.58
C ARG A 503 -45.68 -10.42 5.29
N ASP A 504 -44.91 -11.20 4.54
CA ASP A 504 -43.77 -12.00 4.98
C ASP A 504 -42.79 -12.20 3.80
N VAL A 505 -41.60 -12.73 4.10
CA VAL A 505 -40.52 -12.89 3.11
C VAL A 505 -40.91 -13.82 1.96
N GLN A 506 -41.68 -14.89 2.22
CA GLN A 506 -42.06 -15.89 1.22
C GLN A 506 -43.13 -15.36 0.26
N HIS A 507 -44.09 -14.60 0.79
CA HIS A 507 -45.04 -13.82 0.01
C HIS A 507 -44.31 -12.76 -0.84
N GLY A 508 -43.28 -12.09 -0.30
CA GLY A 508 -42.43 -11.16 -1.03
C GLY A 508 -41.66 -11.81 -2.20
N ILE A 509 -41.10 -13.01 -1.98
CA ILE A 509 -40.43 -13.83 -3.01
C ILE A 509 -41.38 -14.11 -4.18
N GLY A 510 -42.61 -14.57 -3.89
CA GLY A 510 -43.61 -14.83 -4.92
C GLY A 510 -43.93 -13.59 -5.75
N LEU A 511 -44.19 -12.45 -5.09
CA LEU A 511 -44.49 -11.19 -5.76
C LEU A 511 -43.35 -10.64 -6.64
N ILE A 512 -42.09 -10.82 -6.23
CA ILE A 512 -40.92 -10.41 -7.04
C ILE A 512 -40.81 -11.29 -8.28
N ARG A 513 -40.84 -12.61 -8.10
CA ARG A 513 -40.73 -13.59 -9.18
C ARG A 513 -41.83 -13.37 -10.23
N ASP A 514 -43.08 -13.24 -9.79
CA ASP A 514 -44.23 -13.09 -10.67
C ASP A 514 -44.25 -11.71 -11.39
N HIS A 515 -43.49 -10.71 -10.90
CA HIS A 515 -43.33 -9.41 -11.55
C HIS A 515 -42.15 -9.35 -12.54
N PHE A 516 -41.08 -10.12 -12.29
CA PHE A 516 -39.85 -10.09 -13.10
C PHE A 516 -39.80 -11.20 -14.18
N CYS A 517 -40.56 -12.30 -14.05
CA CYS A 517 -40.45 -13.47 -14.92
C CYS A 517 -40.76 -13.22 -16.41
N SER A 518 -41.50 -12.16 -16.73
CA SER A 518 -41.87 -11.77 -18.10
C SER A 518 -41.17 -10.52 -18.62
N LYS A 519 -40.28 -9.90 -17.82
CA LYS A 519 -39.66 -8.61 -18.11
C LYS A 519 -38.15 -8.69 -18.31
N ARG A 520 -37.59 -7.74 -19.06
CA ARG A 520 -36.14 -7.56 -19.21
C ARG A 520 -35.59 -6.70 -18.06
N VAL A 521 -35.04 -7.33 -17.03
CA VAL A 521 -34.65 -6.70 -15.76
C VAL A 521 -33.14 -6.48 -15.65
N LEU A 522 -32.72 -5.30 -15.21
CA LEU A 522 -31.40 -5.01 -14.64
C LEU A 522 -31.51 -4.87 -13.12
N LEU A 523 -31.11 -5.89 -12.38
CA LEU A 523 -31.14 -5.90 -10.91
C LEU A 523 -29.73 -5.81 -10.35
N ILE A 524 -29.49 -4.87 -9.43
CA ILE A 524 -28.21 -4.72 -8.75
C ILE A 524 -28.39 -4.79 -7.23
N LEU A 525 -27.63 -5.67 -6.60
CA LEU A 525 -27.55 -5.87 -5.15
C LEU A 525 -26.13 -5.52 -4.68
N ASP A 526 -25.93 -4.37 -4.04
CA ASP A 526 -24.61 -3.92 -3.58
C ASP A 526 -24.30 -4.32 -2.13
N ASN A 527 -23.07 -4.78 -1.89
CA ASN A 527 -22.52 -5.14 -0.57
C ASN A 527 -23.40 -6.16 0.19
N VAL A 528 -23.71 -7.28 -0.46
CA VAL A 528 -24.40 -8.44 0.11
C VAL A 528 -23.42 -9.28 0.94
N ASP A 529 -23.84 -9.79 2.10
CA ASP A 529 -22.98 -10.56 3.02
C ASP A 529 -23.60 -11.84 3.60
N LYS A 530 -24.82 -12.19 3.22
CA LYS A 530 -25.49 -13.44 3.65
C LYS A 530 -26.31 -14.07 2.53
N LEU A 531 -26.55 -15.39 2.63
CA LEU A 531 -27.28 -16.16 1.63
C LEU A 531 -28.79 -15.87 1.65
N ASP A 532 -29.37 -15.67 2.84
CA ASP A 532 -30.78 -15.31 3.04
C ASP A 532 -31.18 -14.01 2.31
N GLN A 533 -30.27 -13.04 2.23
CA GLN A 533 -30.42 -11.82 1.43
C GLN A 533 -30.57 -12.12 -0.07
N LEU A 534 -29.84 -13.10 -0.61
CA LEU A 534 -29.88 -13.46 -2.03
C LEU A 534 -31.12 -14.28 -2.35
N GLU A 535 -31.43 -15.27 -1.51
CA GLU A 535 -32.64 -16.10 -1.61
C GLU A 535 -33.92 -15.26 -1.52
N ALA A 536 -33.92 -14.18 -0.74
CA ALA A 536 -35.09 -13.29 -0.59
C ALA A 536 -35.25 -12.22 -1.70
N LEU A 537 -34.16 -11.83 -2.39
CA LEU A 537 -34.15 -10.65 -3.29
C LEU A 537 -33.89 -10.97 -4.77
N ALA A 538 -33.22 -12.07 -5.09
CA ALA A 538 -32.87 -12.42 -6.47
C ALA A 538 -33.09 -13.91 -6.83
N GLY A 539 -33.01 -14.83 -5.87
CA GLY A 539 -33.28 -16.25 -6.10
C GLY A 539 -32.39 -16.87 -7.18
N ASP A 540 -33.02 -17.52 -8.17
CA ASP A 540 -32.35 -18.14 -9.32
C ASP A 540 -32.82 -17.52 -10.66
N SER A 541 -32.21 -17.96 -11.77
CA SER A 541 -32.48 -17.40 -13.10
C SER A 541 -33.91 -17.57 -13.60
N SER A 542 -34.74 -18.43 -13.01
CA SER A 542 -36.17 -18.58 -13.37
C SER A 542 -37.04 -17.40 -12.95
N TRP A 543 -36.53 -16.51 -12.09
CA TRP A 543 -37.28 -15.33 -11.63
C TRP A 543 -37.34 -14.20 -12.65
N PHE A 544 -36.59 -14.26 -13.76
CA PHE A 544 -36.39 -13.14 -14.67
C PHE A 544 -36.71 -13.51 -16.13
N GLY A 545 -37.26 -12.56 -16.87
CA GLY A 545 -37.49 -12.70 -18.31
C GLY A 545 -36.18 -12.71 -19.12
N SER A 546 -36.26 -13.19 -20.36
CA SER A 546 -35.09 -13.29 -21.26
C SER A 546 -34.42 -11.92 -21.49
N GLY A 547 -33.10 -11.91 -21.59
CA GLY A 547 -32.30 -10.70 -21.74
C GLY A 547 -31.98 -9.96 -20.43
N SER A 548 -32.37 -10.50 -19.27
CA SER A 548 -32.14 -9.89 -17.94
C SER A 548 -30.69 -10.03 -17.44
N ARG A 549 -30.24 -9.07 -16.64
CA ARG A 549 -28.89 -9.02 -16.04
C ARG A 549 -28.98 -8.71 -14.54
N ILE A 550 -28.38 -9.57 -13.72
CA ILE A 550 -28.37 -9.45 -12.27
C ILE A 550 -26.92 -9.29 -11.82
N ILE A 551 -26.60 -8.21 -11.12
CA ILE A 551 -25.23 -7.90 -10.64
C ILE A 551 -25.24 -7.89 -9.11
N ILE A 552 -24.48 -8.79 -8.50
CA ILE A 552 -24.31 -8.88 -7.05
C ILE A 552 -22.91 -8.41 -6.70
N THR A 553 -22.76 -7.42 -5.81
CA THR A 553 -21.43 -7.06 -5.27
C THR A 553 -21.27 -7.61 -3.85
N THR A 554 -20.12 -8.23 -3.59
CA THR A 554 -19.78 -8.74 -2.25
C THR A 554 -18.26 -8.72 -2.02
N ARG A 555 -17.85 -9.07 -0.80
CA ARG A 555 -16.46 -9.31 -0.41
C ARG A 555 -16.18 -10.81 -0.29
N ASP A 556 -17.21 -11.61 0.01
CA ASP A 556 -17.10 -13.05 0.19
C ASP A 556 -17.31 -13.79 -1.14
N LYS A 557 -16.28 -14.51 -1.57
CA LYS A 557 -16.32 -15.37 -2.77
C LYS A 557 -17.15 -16.64 -2.52
N ASN A 558 -17.19 -17.14 -1.30
CA ASN A 558 -17.87 -18.38 -0.93
C ASN A 558 -19.39 -18.21 -0.95
N LEU A 559 -19.89 -17.05 -0.49
CA LEU A 559 -21.28 -16.63 -0.64
C LEU A 559 -21.77 -16.78 -2.09
N LEU A 560 -21.02 -16.24 -3.07
CA LEU A 560 -21.35 -16.38 -4.49
C LEU A 560 -21.21 -17.84 -4.99
N ALA A 561 -20.24 -18.60 -4.46
CA ALA A 561 -19.97 -19.97 -4.90
C ALA A 561 -21.05 -20.96 -4.47
N SER A 562 -21.86 -20.61 -3.47
CA SER A 562 -23.05 -21.38 -3.06
C SER A 562 -24.20 -21.31 -4.08
N LEU A 563 -24.23 -20.29 -4.94
CA LEU A 563 -25.28 -20.08 -5.94
C LEU A 563 -24.96 -20.79 -7.26
N LYS A 564 -25.94 -21.54 -7.78
CA LYS A 564 -25.84 -22.20 -9.10
C LYS A 564 -26.01 -21.18 -10.23
N GLY A 565 -25.13 -21.25 -11.23
CA GLY A 565 -25.24 -20.46 -12.48
C GLY A 565 -24.64 -19.05 -12.42
N VAL A 566 -24.03 -18.62 -11.31
CA VAL A 566 -23.42 -17.29 -11.18
C VAL A 566 -22.07 -17.21 -11.90
N LYS A 567 -21.92 -16.21 -12.78
CA LYS A 567 -20.62 -15.89 -13.40
C LYS A 567 -19.78 -15.03 -12.45
N MET A 568 -18.59 -15.51 -12.09
CA MET A 568 -17.69 -14.86 -11.14
C MET A 568 -16.80 -13.82 -11.83
N CYS A 569 -16.81 -12.57 -11.36
CA CYS A 569 -15.90 -11.53 -11.83
C CYS A 569 -15.12 -10.91 -10.65
N GLU A 570 -13.83 -11.20 -10.58
CA GLU A 570 -12.92 -10.57 -9.62
C GLU A 570 -12.52 -9.17 -10.09
N ILE A 571 -12.62 -8.19 -9.19
CA ILE A 571 -12.14 -6.81 -9.42
C ILE A 571 -10.73 -6.69 -8.86
N GLU A 572 -9.75 -6.58 -9.76
CA GLU A 572 -8.33 -6.43 -9.44
C GLU A 572 -7.98 -4.97 -9.08
N GLY A 573 -6.86 -4.77 -8.38
CA GLY A 573 -6.32 -3.44 -8.10
C GLY A 573 -5.76 -2.73 -9.34
N LEU A 574 -5.60 -1.41 -9.23
CA LEU A 574 -5.00 -0.58 -10.27
C LEU A 574 -3.55 -1.02 -10.53
N ASN A 575 -3.14 -1.05 -11.80
CA ASN A 575 -1.74 -1.28 -12.14
C ASN A 575 -0.88 -0.08 -11.71
N HIS A 576 0.46 -0.23 -11.67
CA HIS A 576 1.33 0.83 -11.16
C HIS A 576 1.18 2.17 -11.91
N GLY A 577 0.93 2.17 -13.23
CA GLY A 577 0.71 3.40 -13.99
C GLY A 577 -0.58 4.10 -13.60
N GLU A 578 -1.68 3.34 -13.54
CA GLU A 578 -3.00 3.82 -13.11
C GLU A 578 -3.00 4.28 -11.64
N ALA A 579 -2.30 3.54 -10.77
CA ALA A 579 -2.15 3.89 -9.37
C ALA A 579 -1.35 5.19 -9.20
N SER A 580 -0.28 5.37 -9.97
CA SER A 580 0.48 6.63 -10.04
C SER A 580 -0.38 7.79 -10.55
N GLU A 581 -1.13 7.62 -11.64
CA GLU A 581 -2.00 8.66 -12.18
C GLU A 581 -3.11 9.06 -11.18
N LEU A 582 -3.79 8.08 -10.56
CA LEU A 582 -4.84 8.36 -9.57
C LEU A 582 -4.28 9.06 -8.32
N PHE A 583 -3.11 8.63 -7.85
CA PHE A 583 -2.44 9.29 -6.73
C PHE A 583 -2.01 10.71 -7.10
N SER A 584 -1.35 10.91 -8.24
CA SER A 584 -0.92 12.24 -8.71
C SER A 584 -2.10 13.18 -8.89
N PHE A 585 -3.22 12.72 -9.45
CA PHE A 585 -4.46 13.50 -9.53
C PHE A 585 -4.93 13.98 -8.15
N HIS A 586 -4.90 13.11 -7.13
CA HIS A 586 -5.34 13.47 -5.78
C HIS A 586 -4.30 14.23 -4.94
N ALA A 587 -3.01 14.13 -5.27
CA ALA A 587 -1.90 14.75 -4.54
C ALA A 587 -1.44 16.10 -5.13
N PHE A 588 -1.58 16.29 -6.44
CA PHE A 588 -1.14 17.49 -7.15
C PHE A 588 -2.25 18.21 -7.91
N GLY A 589 -3.42 17.58 -8.11
CA GLY A 589 -4.53 18.15 -8.88
C GLY A 589 -4.37 18.08 -10.40
N GLN A 590 -3.27 17.51 -10.90
CA GLN A 590 -2.95 17.34 -12.32
C GLN A 590 -2.24 15.99 -12.53
N ASN A 591 -2.24 15.50 -13.77
CA ASN A 591 -1.61 14.21 -14.15
C ASN A 591 -0.08 14.30 -14.35
N GLN A 592 0.54 15.48 -14.16
CA GLN A 592 1.97 15.66 -14.40
C GLN A 592 2.77 15.62 -13.09
N GLN A 593 3.78 14.74 -13.03
CA GLN A 593 4.67 14.60 -11.88
C GLN A 593 5.74 15.69 -11.89
N LEU A 594 6.00 16.29 -10.74
CA LEU A 594 7.20 17.10 -10.51
C LEU A 594 8.37 16.15 -10.19
N GLU A 595 9.47 16.24 -10.94
CA GLU A 595 10.61 15.28 -10.86
C GLU A 595 11.11 15.04 -9.43
N HIS A 596 11.13 16.09 -8.59
CA HIS A 596 11.58 16.00 -7.19
C HIS A 596 10.69 15.16 -6.26
N TYR A 597 9.46 14.82 -6.66
CA TYR A 597 8.53 14.02 -5.85
C TYR A 597 8.45 12.55 -6.27
N ASP A 598 9.08 12.13 -7.38
CA ASP A 598 8.88 10.79 -7.96
C ASP A 598 9.15 9.66 -6.96
N MET A 599 10.30 9.68 -6.29
CA MET A 599 10.67 8.66 -5.29
C MET A 599 9.61 8.51 -4.18
N LEU A 600 9.02 9.62 -3.72
CA LEU A 600 7.96 9.59 -2.69
C LEU A 600 6.63 9.11 -3.27
N CYS A 601 6.31 9.49 -4.51
CA CYS A 601 5.11 9.01 -5.22
C CYS A 601 5.17 7.50 -5.43
N ARG A 602 6.32 6.97 -5.87
CA ARG A 602 6.58 5.53 -6.00
C ARG A 602 6.35 4.80 -4.67
N HIS A 603 6.93 5.28 -3.56
CA HIS A 603 6.72 4.67 -2.24
C HIS A 603 5.24 4.64 -1.83
N VAL A 604 4.45 5.68 -2.13
CA VAL A 604 3.01 5.69 -1.81
C VAL A 604 2.22 4.73 -2.71
N VAL A 605 2.56 4.64 -3.99
CA VAL A 605 1.93 3.74 -4.96
C VAL A 605 2.23 2.27 -4.62
N GLU A 606 3.49 1.96 -4.30
CA GLU A 606 3.94 0.65 -3.81
C GLU A 606 3.25 0.32 -2.47
N TYR A 607 3.16 1.28 -1.53
CA TYR A 607 2.46 1.10 -0.24
C TYR A 607 0.96 0.83 -0.38
N ALA A 608 0.29 1.47 -1.34
CA ALA A 608 -1.15 1.30 -1.56
C ALA A 608 -1.50 0.04 -2.37
N ASN A 609 -0.52 -0.60 -3.02
CA ASN A 609 -0.65 -1.85 -3.78
C ASN A 609 -1.90 -1.91 -4.67
N GLY A 610 -2.13 -0.85 -5.46
CA GLY A 610 -3.26 -0.76 -6.39
C GLY A 610 -4.63 -0.47 -5.76
N ASN A 611 -4.76 -0.27 -4.45
CA ASN A 611 -6.05 0.04 -3.80
C ASN A 611 -6.48 1.51 -4.05
N PRO A 612 -7.56 1.78 -4.81
CA PRO A 612 -7.98 3.14 -5.15
C PRO A 612 -8.30 3.98 -3.92
N LEU A 613 -9.02 3.45 -2.93
CA LEU A 613 -9.41 4.20 -1.74
C LEU A 613 -8.18 4.66 -0.96
N THR A 614 -7.16 3.82 -0.80
CA THR A 614 -5.89 4.20 -0.16
C THR A 614 -5.17 5.31 -0.93
N LEU A 615 -5.04 5.19 -2.25
CA LEU A 615 -4.40 6.21 -3.11
C LEU A 615 -5.15 7.56 -3.01
N LYS A 616 -6.48 7.56 -3.08
CA LYS A 616 -7.33 8.76 -2.96
C LYS A 616 -7.15 9.46 -1.62
N VAL A 617 -7.11 8.70 -0.52
CA VAL A 617 -7.00 9.27 0.84
C VAL A 617 -5.60 9.81 1.12
N ILE A 618 -4.54 9.08 0.74
CA ILE A 618 -3.16 9.58 0.94
C ILE A 618 -2.88 10.78 0.03
N GLY A 619 -3.32 10.75 -1.24
CA GLY A 619 -3.19 11.88 -2.15
C GLY A 619 -3.84 13.14 -1.59
N ARG A 620 -5.12 13.08 -1.21
CA ARG A 620 -5.84 14.21 -0.58
C ARG A 620 -5.17 14.72 0.71
N PHE A 621 -4.53 13.85 1.49
CA PHE A 621 -3.81 14.24 2.70
C PHE A 621 -2.46 14.93 2.43
N LEU A 622 -1.87 14.71 1.26
CA LEU A 622 -0.62 15.31 0.81
C LEU A 622 -0.83 16.54 -0.09
N PHE A 623 -2.06 16.74 -0.56
CA PHE A 623 -2.46 17.85 -1.41
C PHE A 623 -2.07 19.22 -0.85
N GLY A 624 -1.39 20.03 -1.65
CA GLY A 624 -0.96 21.39 -1.30
C GLY A 624 0.25 21.50 -0.36
N LYS A 625 0.84 20.37 0.09
CA LYS A 625 2.03 20.35 0.95
C LYS A 625 3.34 20.38 0.15
N ASN A 626 4.40 20.95 0.74
CA ASN A 626 5.74 20.94 0.16
C ASN A 626 6.51 19.63 0.45
N ILE A 627 7.67 19.43 -0.19
CA ILE A 627 8.42 18.15 -0.12
C ILE A 627 8.88 17.78 1.31
N ASN A 628 9.26 18.75 2.14
CA ASN A 628 9.65 18.50 3.52
C ASN A 628 8.42 18.13 4.38
N GLU A 629 7.28 18.79 4.14
CA GLU A 629 6.00 18.42 4.73
C GLU A 629 5.50 17.05 4.24
N TRP A 630 5.80 16.64 3.01
CA TRP A 630 5.53 15.28 2.50
C TRP A 630 6.39 14.25 3.24
N ILE A 631 7.70 14.45 3.32
CA ILE A 631 8.62 13.56 4.05
C ILE A 631 8.19 13.44 5.52
N TYR A 632 7.90 14.57 6.18
CA TYR A 632 7.40 14.60 7.55
C TYR A 632 6.01 13.93 7.66
N SER A 633 5.08 14.18 6.73
CA SER A 633 3.74 13.58 6.72
C SER A 633 3.77 12.07 6.47
N LEU A 634 4.64 11.58 5.59
CA LEU A 634 4.79 10.16 5.26
C LEU A 634 5.50 9.39 6.40
N ASN A 635 6.53 10.00 7.01
CA ASN A 635 7.13 9.47 8.23
C ASN A 635 6.11 9.45 9.39
N ASN A 636 5.28 10.49 9.52
CA ASN A 636 4.22 10.57 10.54
C ASN A 636 2.90 9.87 10.18
N ILE A 637 2.72 9.30 8.99
CA ILE A 637 1.67 8.30 8.70
C ILE A 637 1.89 7.00 9.52
N LYS A 638 3.05 6.87 10.18
CA LYS A 638 3.28 5.90 11.25
C LYS A 638 2.65 6.33 12.59
N SER A 639 2.64 7.62 12.94
CA SER A 639 2.25 8.16 14.26
C SER A 639 0.83 8.78 14.32
N PHE A 640 0.46 9.63 13.35
CA PHE A 640 -0.71 10.52 13.44
C PHE A 640 -2.06 9.78 13.50
N ARG A 641 -3.01 10.37 14.22
CA ARG A 641 -4.38 9.88 14.55
C ARG A 641 -5.40 10.88 13.90
N LYS A 642 -6.72 10.67 13.79
CA LYS A 642 -7.70 9.74 14.38
C LYS A 642 -8.99 9.75 13.51
N ASN A 643 -9.94 8.87 13.79
CA ASN A 643 -11.33 8.85 13.28
C ASN A 643 -11.56 8.21 11.90
N GLN A 644 -11.66 8.88 10.74
CA GLN A 644 -12.31 8.25 9.55
C GLN A 644 -11.83 6.82 9.16
N ILE A 645 -10.57 6.61 8.74
CA ILE A 645 -10.08 5.23 8.41
C ILE A 645 -10.09 4.32 9.66
N PHE A 646 -9.71 4.86 10.81
CA PHE A 646 -9.63 4.09 12.06
C PHE A 646 -11.01 3.58 12.50
N ASN A 647 -12.07 4.38 12.33
CA ASN A 647 -13.45 4.03 12.64
C ASN A 647 -14.00 3.05 11.59
N THR A 648 -13.70 3.24 10.30
CA THR A 648 -14.11 2.29 9.24
C THR A 648 -13.55 0.89 9.47
N LEU A 649 -12.25 0.77 9.76
CA LEU A 649 -11.65 -0.52 10.11
C LEU A 649 -12.10 -1.00 11.49
N ARG A 650 -12.26 -0.10 12.46
CA ARG A 650 -12.73 -0.46 13.81
C ARG A 650 -14.15 -1.01 13.83
N ILE A 651 -15.08 -0.54 13.00
CA ILE A 651 -16.41 -1.16 12.86
C ILE A 651 -16.28 -2.64 12.49
N SER A 652 -15.33 -2.98 11.61
CA SER A 652 -15.08 -4.38 11.24
C SER A 652 -14.42 -5.18 12.37
N TYR A 653 -13.54 -4.58 13.17
CA TYR A 653 -12.94 -5.22 14.35
C TYR A 653 -13.92 -5.37 15.52
N ASP A 654 -14.72 -4.35 15.81
CA ASP A 654 -15.72 -4.36 16.87
C ASP A 654 -16.84 -5.39 16.56
N SER A 655 -17.09 -5.69 15.26
CA SER A 655 -17.99 -6.76 14.80
C SER A 655 -17.43 -8.19 14.90
N LEU A 656 -16.14 -8.37 15.20
CA LEU A 656 -15.58 -9.70 15.46
C LEU A 656 -16.05 -10.24 16.82
N ASP A 657 -16.10 -11.57 16.92
CA ASP A 657 -16.18 -12.25 18.21
C ASP A 657 -14.85 -12.13 19.00
N GLU A 658 -14.89 -12.42 20.30
CA GLU A 658 -13.74 -12.23 21.20
C GLU A 658 -12.53 -13.14 20.89
N GLU A 659 -12.74 -14.32 20.30
CA GLU A 659 -11.64 -15.21 19.87
C GLU A 659 -10.96 -14.65 18.62
N SER A 660 -11.73 -14.23 17.62
CA SER A 660 -11.22 -13.59 16.41
C SER A 660 -10.55 -12.24 16.71
N LYS A 661 -11.03 -11.48 17.70
CA LYS A 661 -10.33 -10.28 18.22
C LYS A 661 -8.99 -10.64 18.83
N ALA A 662 -8.92 -11.67 19.68
CA ALA A 662 -7.66 -12.11 20.26
C ALA A 662 -6.67 -12.55 19.16
N ILE A 663 -7.11 -13.39 18.22
CA ILE A 663 -6.31 -13.83 17.06
C ILE A 663 -5.81 -12.63 16.24
N PHE A 664 -6.66 -11.63 15.99
CA PHE A 664 -6.28 -10.40 15.31
C PHE A 664 -5.17 -9.66 16.04
N LEU A 665 -5.28 -9.50 17.37
CA LEU A 665 -4.25 -8.81 18.16
C LEU A 665 -2.93 -9.59 18.15
N TYR A 666 -2.95 -10.91 18.33
CA TYR A 666 -1.75 -11.77 18.22
C TYR A 666 -1.06 -11.66 16.85
N ILE A 667 -1.82 -11.64 15.74
CA ILE A 667 -1.24 -11.44 14.41
C ILE A 667 -0.70 -10.02 14.26
N SER A 668 -1.46 -9.00 14.67
CA SER A 668 -1.04 -7.59 14.52
C SER A 668 0.27 -7.26 15.25
N CYS A 669 0.46 -7.80 16.46
CA CYS A 669 1.62 -7.48 17.29
C CYS A 669 2.82 -8.43 17.12
N PHE A 670 2.60 -9.67 16.67
CA PHE A 670 3.66 -10.71 16.74
C PHE A 670 3.71 -11.68 15.54
N LEU A 671 2.57 -12.10 15.01
CA LEU A 671 2.51 -13.16 13.99
C LEU A 671 2.37 -12.66 12.54
N ASP A 672 2.42 -11.36 12.29
CA ASP A 672 2.51 -10.80 10.94
C ASP A 672 3.79 -11.27 10.20
N SER A 673 3.64 -11.44 8.88
CA SER A 673 4.70 -11.88 7.97
C SER A 673 5.35 -13.22 8.37
N LYS A 674 4.61 -14.08 9.10
CA LYS A 674 5.01 -15.45 9.44
C LYS A 674 4.30 -16.47 8.55
N ASN A 675 4.85 -17.66 8.49
CA ASN A 675 4.29 -18.80 7.76
C ASN A 675 2.98 -19.31 8.41
N VAL A 676 1.97 -19.71 7.61
CA VAL A 676 0.61 -20.05 8.12
C VAL A 676 0.66 -21.18 9.13
N ASP A 677 1.44 -22.24 8.88
CA ASP A 677 1.58 -23.38 9.79
C ASP A 677 2.09 -22.90 11.17
N ARG A 678 3.02 -21.94 11.16
CA ARG A 678 3.58 -21.35 12.38
C ARG A 678 2.63 -20.37 13.08
N VAL A 679 1.80 -19.62 12.34
CA VAL A 679 0.74 -18.79 12.93
C VAL A 679 -0.29 -19.67 13.60
N SER A 680 -0.72 -20.73 12.91
CA SER A 680 -1.68 -21.73 13.40
C SER A 680 -1.22 -22.33 14.72
N GLU A 681 -0.01 -22.91 14.72
CA GLU A 681 0.62 -23.53 15.88
C GLU A 681 0.65 -22.59 17.10
N VAL A 682 0.97 -21.29 16.93
CA VAL A 682 1.00 -20.36 18.08
C VAL A 682 -0.40 -20.06 18.63
N LEU A 683 -1.37 -19.83 17.75
CA LEU A 683 -2.74 -19.49 18.15
C LEU A 683 -3.42 -20.68 18.84
N ASP A 684 -3.31 -21.87 18.23
CA ASP A 684 -3.86 -23.11 18.80
C ASP A 684 -3.19 -23.44 20.14
N CYS A 685 -1.86 -23.26 20.25
CA CYS A 685 -1.17 -23.35 21.54
C CYS A 685 -1.75 -22.37 22.56
N CYS A 686 -2.00 -21.10 22.21
CA CYS A 686 -2.61 -20.13 23.14
C CYS A 686 -4.09 -20.42 23.47
N GLY A 687 -4.72 -21.40 22.83
CA GLY A 687 -6.11 -21.81 23.05
C GLY A 687 -7.12 -21.08 22.17
N TYR A 688 -6.70 -20.52 21.04
CA TYR A 688 -7.58 -19.89 20.06
C TYR A 688 -7.65 -20.73 18.77
N PRO A 689 -8.84 -21.07 18.26
CA PRO A 689 -9.00 -21.95 17.10
C PRO A 689 -8.49 -21.27 15.82
N SER A 690 -7.25 -21.57 15.46
CA SER A 690 -6.49 -20.78 14.50
C SER A 690 -7.10 -20.77 13.11
N LYS A 691 -7.56 -21.93 12.64
CA LYS A 691 -8.19 -22.10 11.33
C LYS A 691 -9.43 -21.19 11.18
N ILE A 692 -10.39 -21.32 12.09
CA ILE A 692 -11.67 -20.58 12.04
C ILE A 692 -11.43 -19.07 12.16
N GLY A 693 -10.56 -18.65 13.09
CA GLY A 693 -10.26 -17.24 13.27
C GLY A 693 -9.46 -16.63 12.11
N MET A 694 -8.50 -17.35 11.53
CA MET A 694 -7.79 -16.86 10.34
C MET A 694 -8.70 -16.80 9.11
N GLU A 695 -9.58 -17.79 8.89
CA GLU A 695 -10.61 -17.75 7.84
C GLU A 695 -11.46 -16.47 7.99
N ARG A 696 -12.02 -16.21 9.18
CA ARG A 696 -12.77 -14.97 9.47
C ARG A 696 -11.99 -13.68 9.20
N LEU A 697 -10.70 -13.64 9.52
CA LEU A 697 -9.84 -12.47 9.27
C LEU A 697 -9.47 -12.29 7.79
N ILE A 698 -9.46 -13.36 6.99
CA ILE A 698 -9.33 -13.31 5.53
C ILE A 698 -10.64 -12.78 4.92
N ASP A 699 -11.79 -13.27 5.39
CA ASP A 699 -13.11 -12.87 4.88
C ASP A 699 -13.36 -11.36 5.03
N ILE A 700 -12.99 -10.78 6.18
CA ILE A 700 -13.05 -9.31 6.39
C ILE A 700 -11.83 -8.55 5.82
N SER A 701 -10.94 -9.24 5.11
CA SER A 701 -9.74 -8.68 4.45
C SER A 701 -8.74 -7.98 5.40
N PHE A 702 -8.69 -8.38 6.68
CA PHE A 702 -7.66 -7.90 7.60
C PHE A 702 -6.32 -8.58 7.38
N ILE A 703 -6.33 -9.86 7.02
CA ILE A 703 -5.14 -10.63 6.64
C ILE A 703 -5.28 -11.19 5.22
N THR A 704 -4.15 -11.44 4.58
CA THR A 704 -4.04 -12.10 3.29
C THR A 704 -3.01 -13.23 3.41
N VAL A 705 -3.25 -14.35 2.73
CA VAL A 705 -2.30 -15.47 2.67
C VAL A 705 -1.72 -15.54 1.27
N SER A 706 -0.39 -15.44 1.17
CA SER A 706 0.34 -15.50 -0.11
C SER A 706 1.62 -16.31 0.08
N ASN A 707 1.88 -17.29 -0.79
CA ASN A 707 3.04 -18.20 -0.71
C ASN A 707 3.25 -18.83 0.68
N ASN A 708 2.16 -19.29 1.31
CA ASN A 708 2.14 -19.81 2.69
C ASN A 708 2.69 -18.82 3.76
N ILE A 709 2.51 -17.51 3.56
CA ILE A 709 2.81 -16.43 4.51
C ILE A 709 1.55 -15.63 4.80
N VAL A 710 1.23 -15.44 6.09
CA VAL A 710 0.19 -14.52 6.56
C VAL A 710 0.74 -13.10 6.53
N ARG A 711 0.04 -12.19 5.83
CA ARG A 711 0.33 -10.75 5.79
C ARG A 711 -0.90 -9.97 6.23
N MET A 712 -0.80 -9.27 7.35
CA MET A 712 -1.83 -8.36 7.81
C MET A 712 -1.75 -7.03 7.05
N HIS A 713 -2.89 -6.44 6.71
CA HIS A 713 -2.90 -5.13 6.05
C HIS A 713 -2.22 -4.08 6.94
N PRO A 714 -1.28 -3.23 6.46
CA PRO A 714 -0.49 -2.34 7.32
C PRO A 714 -1.31 -1.40 8.22
N PHE A 715 -2.49 -0.97 7.77
CA PHE A 715 -3.42 -0.20 8.61
C PHE A 715 -4.11 -1.04 9.69
N ALA A 716 -4.45 -2.30 9.40
CA ALA A 716 -5.04 -3.22 10.35
C ALA A 716 -4.02 -3.62 11.43
N GLN A 717 -2.78 -3.90 11.03
CA GLN A 717 -1.65 -4.14 11.95
C GLN A 717 -1.44 -2.96 12.90
N LYS A 718 -1.29 -1.74 12.34
CA LYS A 718 -1.19 -0.50 13.14
C LYS A 718 -2.42 -0.24 14.02
N MET A 719 -3.61 -0.69 13.62
CA MET A 719 -4.82 -0.59 14.44
C MET A 719 -4.73 -1.53 15.64
N GLY A 720 -4.40 -2.81 15.43
CA GLY A 720 -4.22 -3.79 16.51
C GLY A 720 -3.16 -3.36 17.53
N CYS A 721 -1.97 -2.97 17.08
CA CYS A 721 -0.93 -2.44 17.99
C CYS A 721 -1.40 -1.18 18.76
N LYS A 722 -2.23 -0.32 18.15
CA LYS A 722 -2.82 0.85 18.80
C LYS A 722 -3.99 0.50 19.75
N ILE A 723 -4.64 -0.64 19.59
CA ILE A 723 -5.65 -1.16 20.53
C ILE A 723 -4.94 -1.66 21.78
N VAL A 724 -4.00 -2.60 21.65
CA VAL A 724 -3.19 -3.12 22.78
C VAL A 724 -2.52 -1.98 23.54
N HIS A 725 -1.86 -1.04 22.85
CA HIS A 725 -1.23 0.09 23.52
C HIS A 725 -2.23 1.01 24.26
N ARG A 726 -3.47 1.17 23.78
CA ARG A 726 -4.50 1.94 24.52
C ARG A 726 -4.97 1.21 25.77
N GLU A 727 -5.14 -0.11 25.70
CA GLU A 727 -5.43 -0.94 26.88
C GLU A 727 -4.32 -0.73 27.92
N CYS A 728 -3.05 -0.85 27.54
CA CYS A 728 -1.91 -0.75 28.45
C CYS A 728 -1.75 0.68 29.03
N THR A 729 -1.91 1.74 28.22
CA THR A 729 -1.83 3.13 28.73
C THR A 729 -2.94 3.50 29.72
N SER A 730 -4.06 2.76 29.76
CA SER A 730 -5.10 2.98 30.77
C SER A 730 -4.76 2.36 32.14
N LYS A 731 -4.02 1.24 32.13
CA LYS A 731 -3.33 0.57 33.23
C LYS A 731 -2.53 -0.59 32.60
N PRO A 732 -1.19 -0.66 32.72
CA PRO A 732 -0.40 -1.75 32.13
C PRO A 732 -0.87 -3.13 32.61
N VAL A 733 -1.33 -3.14 33.85
CA VAL A 733 -1.86 -4.26 34.64
C VAL A 733 -3.26 -4.76 34.20
N LYS A 734 -3.73 -4.37 33.01
CA LYS A 734 -4.96 -4.89 32.38
C LYS A 734 -4.75 -5.43 30.95
N CYS A 735 -3.51 -5.43 30.45
CA CYS A 735 -3.21 -5.82 29.08
C CYS A 735 -3.08 -7.34 28.91
N ARG A 736 -3.72 -7.91 27.88
CA ARG A 736 -3.52 -9.32 27.48
C ARG A 736 -2.14 -9.58 26.87
N ILE A 737 -1.60 -8.61 26.12
CA ILE A 737 -0.31 -8.73 25.43
C ILE A 737 0.58 -7.56 25.81
N LEU A 738 1.71 -7.83 26.45
CA LEU A 738 2.76 -6.84 26.70
C LEU A 738 3.84 -6.97 25.62
N TRP A 739 4.03 -5.91 24.84
CA TRP A 739 5.01 -5.88 23.73
C TRP A 739 5.92 -4.64 23.74
N HIS A 740 5.57 -3.62 24.52
CA HIS A 740 6.32 -2.37 24.62
C HIS A 740 7.30 -2.45 25.81
N HIS A 741 8.56 -2.06 25.58
CA HIS A 741 9.64 -2.24 26.57
C HIS A 741 9.37 -1.54 27.91
N GLY A 742 8.82 -0.31 27.88
CA GLY A 742 8.50 0.43 29.11
C GLY A 742 7.49 -0.31 29.99
N ASP A 743 6.41 -0.80 29.36
CA ASP A 743 5.30 -1.48 30.02
C ASP A 743 5.77 -2.84 30.59
N ILE A 744 6.60 -3.58 29.84
CA ILE A 744 7.22 -4.83 30.28
C ILE A 744 8.16 -4.56 31.46
N SER A 745 9.04 -3.56 31.35
CA SER A 745 10.01 -3.20 32.39
C SER A 745 9.33 -2.78 33.69
N GLU A 746 8.22 -2.04 33.63
CA GLU A 746 7.44 -1.71 34.82
C GLU A 746 6.90 -2.97 35.52
N VAL A 747 6.27 -3.88 34.76
CA VAL A 747 5.67 -5.12 35.29
C VAL A 747 6.74 -6.03 35.89
N THR A 748 7.84 -6.27 35.18
CA THR A 748 8.90 -7.21 35.61
C THR A 748 9.83 -6.65 36.70
N SER A 749 10.05 -5.33 36.74
CA SER A 749 10.90 -4.71 37.77
C SER A 749 10.15 -4.44 39.07
N ARG A 750 8.84 -4.16 39.02
CA ARG A 750 8.01 -3.89 40.20
C ARG A 750 7.18 -5.10 40.67
N ASN A 751 7.20 -6.21 39.94
CA ASN A 751 6.29 -7.37 40.14
C ASN A 751 4.81 -6.92 40.24
N SER A 752 4.40 -6.04 39.32
CA SER A 752 3.07 -5.42 39.30
C SER A 752 2.11 -6.06 38.28
N GLY A 753 2.34 -7.32 37.91
CA GLY A 753 1.52 -8.07 36.95
C GLY A 753 0.15 -8.50 37.48
N THR A 754 -0.70 -9.02 36.59
CA THR A 754 -1.99 -9.64 36.92
C THR A 754 -2.27 -10.87 36.06
N GLU A 755 -3.29 -11.61 36.48
CA GLU A 755 -4.02 -12.64 35.72
C GLU A 755 -4.52 -12.21 34.32
N SER A 756 -4.49 -10.93 33.96
CA SER A 756 -4.90 -10.48 32.62
C SER A 756 -3.84 -10.72 31.54
N VAL A 757 -2.56 -10.85 31.92
CA VAL A 757 -1.44 -10.94 30.98
C VAL A 757 -1.27 -12.38 30.47
N GLU A 758 -1.57 -12.60 29.20
CA GLU A 758 -1.46 -13.91 28.53
C GLU A 758 -0.17 -14.05 27.71
N ALA A 759 0.41 -12.93 27.24
CA ALA A 759 1.63 -12.93 26.42
C ALA A 759 2.60 -11.78 26.75
N ILE A 760 3.89 -12.09 26.80
CA ILE A 760 4.99 -11.11 26.86
C ILE A 760 5.93 -11.34 25.67
N VAL A 761 6.13 -10.30 24.85
CA VAL A 761 6.97 -10.33 23.65
C VAL A 761 7.96 -9.17 23.69
N LEU A 762 9.26 -9.47 23.79
CA LEU A 762 10.34 -8.50 23.77
C LEU A 762 11.35 -8.86 22.68
N ASP A 763 11.05 -8.43 21.45
CA ASP A 763 11.80 -8.76 20.21
C ASP A 763 12.72 -7.62 19.76
N ASN A 764 13.51 -7.04 20.68
CA ASN A 764 14.55 -6.06 20.34
C ASN A 764 15.91 -6.46 20.96
N PRO A 765 16.88 -6.99 20.18
CA PRO A 765 18.16 -7.48 20.71
C PRO A 765 19.10 -6.39 21.25
N GLU A 766 18.85 -5.11 20.94
CA GLU A 766 19.67 -3.97 21.39
C GLU A 766 19.27 -3.45 22.78
N LEU A 767 18.10 -3.84 23.28
CA LEU A 767 17.65 -3.45 24.61
C LEU A 767 18.26 -4.34 25.69
N GLU A 768 18.71 -3.71 26.76
CA GLU A 768 19.14 -4.35 28.00
C GLU A 768 18.13 -4.08 29.11
N GLY A 769 17.80 -5.10 29.90
CA GLY A 769 16.82 -5.00 30.98
C GLY A 769 17.29 -5.71 32.25
N HIS A 770 17.12 -5.06 33.40
CA HIS A 770 17.32 -5.67 34.71
C HIS A 770 15.96 -6.09 35.28
N TRP A 771 15.76 -7.39 35.50
CA TRP A 771 14.51 -7.90 36.06
C TRP A 771 14.73 -8.42 37.50
N ASN A 772 13.71 -8.30 38.34
CA ASN A 772 13.79 -8.80 39.71
C ASN A 772 13.54 -10.32 39.74
N ARG A 773 14.00 -11.00 40.81
CA ARG A 773 13.84 -12.46 40.96
C ARG A 773 12.37 -12.93 41.00
N LYS A 774 11.42 -12.03 41.32
CA LYS A 774 9.97 -12.28 41.40
C LYS A 774 9.19 -11.82 40.16
N ALA A 775 9.85 -11.54 39.03
CA ALA A 775 9.25 -10.88 37.88
C ALA A 775 7.99 -11.56 37.32
N PHE A 776 7.85 -12.88 37.49
CA PHE A 776 6.69 -13.65 37.03
C PHE A 776 5.74 -14.13 38.13
N THR A 777 5.99 -13.83 39.40
CA THR A 777 5.20 -14.40 40.51
C THR A 777 3.74 -13.93 40.49
N SER A 778 3.47 -12.75 39.93
CA SER A 778 2.12 -12.19 39.72
C SER A 778 1.47 -12.55 38.37
N LEU A 779 2.19 -13.22 37.47
CA LEU A 779 1.78 -13.47 36.08
C LEU A 779 1.23 -14.90 35.89
N CYS A 780 0.17 -15.23 36.63
CA CYS A 780 -0.38 -16.58 36.72
C CYS A 780 -1.00 -17.14 35.43
N ASN A 781 -1.43 -16.29 34.48
CA ASN A 781 -2.05 -16.70 33.21
C ASN A 781 -1.12 -16.58 31.98
N LEU A 782 0.19 -16.40 32.18
CA LEU A 782 1.14 -16.20 31.09
C LEU A 782 1.34 -17.48 30.25
N LYS A 783 0.75 -17.51 29.05
CA LYS A 783 0.84 -18.61 28.08
C LYS A 783 2.06 -18.51 27.16
N LEU A 784 2.47 -17.29 26.80
CA LEU A 784 3.55 -17.03 25.85
C LEU A 784 4.59 -16.08 26.44
N LEU A 785 5.84 -16.53 26.50
CA LEU A 785 6.99 -15.68 26.81
C LEU A 785 7.99 -15.74 25.65
N SER A 786 8.31 -14.60 25.05
CA SER A 786 9.23 -14.50 23.91
C SER A 786 10.21 -13.35 24.07
N ILE A 787 11.43 -13.66 24.50
CA ILE A 787 12.49 -12.68 24.81
C ILE A 787 13.68 -12.88 23.87
N ARG A 788 14.11 -11.78 23.24
CA ARG A 788 15.32 -11.70 22.40
C ARG A 788 16.37 -10.72 22.90
N SER A 789 15.95 -9.76 23.72
CA SER A 789 16.77 -8.76 24.42
C SER A 789 17.74 -9.39 25.42
N ASN A 790 18.78 -8.65 25.79
CA ASN A 790 19.68 -9.03 26.88
C ASN A 790 18.98 -8.76 28.22
N ILE A 791 18.60 -9.79 28.95
CA ILE A 791 18.00 -9.65 30.28
C ILE A 791 18.98 -10.12 31.35
N HIS A 792 19.29 -9.22 32.29
CA HIS A 792 20.11 -9.48 33.45
C HIS A 792 19.23 -9.85 34.66
N LEU A 793 19.50 -11.02 35.24
CA LEU A 793 18.86 -11.55 36.45
C LEU A 793 19.93 -11.75 37.55
N PRO A 794 20.43 -10.67 38.19
CA PRO A 794 21.54 -10.75 39.15
C PRO A 794 21.18 -11.55 40.41
N GLU A 795 19.92 -11.54 40.82
CA GLU A 795 19.39 -12.31 41.96
C GLU A 795 18.85 -13.71 41.55
N GLY A 796 19.06 -14.12 40.29
CA GLY A 796 18.42 -15.32 39.73
C GLY A 796 16.92 -15.12 39.45
N LEU A 797 16.18 -16.22 39.42
CA LEU A 797 14.73 -16.24 39.18
C LEU A 797 14.06 -17.23 40.14
N GLU A 798 13.03 -16.77 40.87
CA GLU A 798 12.34 -17.52 41.91
C GLU A 798 11.24 -18.42 41.32
N TYR A 799 10.56 -17.97 40.25
CA TYR A 799 9.39 -18.64 39.68
C TYR A 799 9.26 -18.43 38.17
N LEU A 800 8.78 -19.46 37.47
CA LEU A 800 8.31 -19.42 36.07
C LEU A 800 6.86 -19.91 36.00
N PRO A 801 5.95 -19.26 35.26
CA PRO A 801 4.53 -19.63 35.26
C PRO A 801 4.26 -21.02 34.70
N GLN A 802 3.53 -21.85 35.47
CA GLN A 802 3.14 -23.21 35.08
C GLN A 802 2.09 -23.24 33.94
N THR A 803 1.50 -22.09 33.61
CA THR A 803 0.57 -21.90 32.49
C THR A 803 1.28 -21.64 31.15
N LEU A 804 2.62 -21.58 31.14
CA LEU A 804 3.40 -21.38 29.93
C LEU A 804 3.23 -22.54 28.93
N ARG A 805 2.85 -22.17 27.71
CA ARG A 805 2.69 -23.06 26.56
C ARG A 805 3.78 -22.86 25.51
N LEU A 806 4.32 -21.65 25.42
CA LEU A 806 5.41 -21.29 24.52
C LEU A 806 6.45 -20.45 25.25
N LEU A 807 7.64 -21.01 25.47
CA LEU A 807 8.76 -20.36 26.15
C LEU A 807 9.94 -20.18 25.21
N LYS A 808 10.21 -18.94 24.80
CA LYS A 808 11.37 -18.56 23.99
C LYS A 808 12.20 -17.51 24.73
N TRP A 809 13.46 -17.82 25.00
CA TRP A 809 14.35 -16.91 25.72
C TRP A 809 15.78 -17.02 25.16
N ARG A 810 16.14 -16.13 24.25
CA ARG A 810 17.50 -16.06 23.71
C ARG A 810 18.45 -15.54 24.81
N ARG A 811 19.65 -16.12 24.92
CA ARG A 811 20.63 -15.77 25.97
C ARG A 811 20.05 -15.90 27.38
N TYR A 812 19.32 -16.99 27.67
CA TYR A 812 18.83 -17.24 29.02
C TYR A 812 20.01 -17.27 30.01
N PRO A 813 20.01 -16.44 31.08
CA PRO A 813 21.22 -16.16 31.86
C PRO A 813 21.52 -17.19 32.95
N LEU A 814 20.57 -18.08 33.28
CA LEU A 814 20.74 -19.06 34.36
C LEU A 814 21.25 -20.42 33.84
N LYS A 815 21.91 -21.16 34.73
CA LYS A 815 22.52 -22.47 34.46
C LYS A 815 21.52 -23.62 34.27
N SER A 816 20.29 -23.47 34.77
CA SER A 816 19.18 -24.42 34.61
C SER A 816 17.84 -23.69 34.68
N LEU A 817 16.75 -24.40 34.38
CA LEU A 817 15.39 -23.94 34.73
C LEU A 817 15.17 -24.02 36.26
N THR A 818 14.13 -23.36 36.76
CA THR A 818 13.78 -23.39 38.18
C THR A 818 13.29 -24.79 38.61
N PRO A 819 13.59 -25.25 39.85
CA PRO A 819 13.21 -26.59 40.31
C PRO A 819 11.72 -26.88 40.19
N ASP A 820 10.84 -25.94 40.57
CA ASP A 820 9.39 -26.18 40.55
C ASP A 820 8.75 -26.12 39.14
N PHE A 821 9.48 -25.73 38.09
CA PHE A 821 8.89 -25.52 36.76
C PHE A 821 8.56 -26.86 36.07
N CYS A 822 7.27 -27.20 35.98
CA CYS A 822 6.73 -28.41 35.35
C CYS A 822 5.36 -28.14 34.67
N PRO A 823 5.28 -27.20 33.70
CA PRO A 823 4.06 -26.93 32.94
C PRO A 823 3.62 -28.12 32.08
N SER A 824 2.45 -28.69 32.39
CA SER A 824 1.88 -29.82 31.66
C SER A 824 1.52 -29.51 30.19
N GLN A 825 1.21 -28.25 29.90
CA GLN A 825 0.76 -27.75 28.59
C GLN A 825 1.88 -27.06 27.77
N LEU A 826 3.15 -27.23 28.14
CA LEU A 826 4.28 -26.61 27.43
C LEU A 826 4.54 -27.32 26.10
N VAL A 827 4.37 -26.60 24.98
CA VAL A 827 4.52 -27.15 23.62
C VAL A 827 5.88 -26.82 22.99
N GLU A 828 6.42 -25.62 23.25
CA GLU A 828 7.76 -25.23 22.78
C GLU A 828 8.64 -24.64 23.87
N LEU A 829 9.89 -25.12 23.90
CA LEU A 829 10.98 -24.59 24.71
C LEU A 829 12.16 -24.22 23.79
N LYS A 830 12.46 -22.91 23.66
CA LYS A 830 13.52 -22.40 22.76
C LYS A 830 14.44 -21.42 23.49
N MET A 831 15.56 -21.91 24.00
CA MET A 831 16.53 -21.13 24.78
C MET A 831 17.90 -21.13 24.11
N CYS A 832 17.99 -20.47 22.96
CA CYS A 832 19.21 -20.44 22.15
C CYS A 832 20.27 -19.48 22.72
N HIS A 833 21.55 -19.81 22.60
CA HIS A 833 22.71 -19.08 23.14
C HIS A 833 22.71 -18.92 24.68
N SER A 834 22.15 -19.87 25.41
CA SER A 834 21.95 -19.75 26.86
C SER A 834 23.16 -20.19 27.67
N GLN A 835 23.21 -19.77 28.93
CA GLN A 835 24.21 -20.19 29.92
C GLN A 835 23.88 -21.55 30.57
N ILE A 836 22.88 -22.26 30.05
CA ILE A 836 22.39 -23.54 30.57
C ILE A 836 23.50 -24.58 30.50
N GLU A 837 23.83 -25.16 31.66
CA GLU A 837 24.76 -26.29 31.83
C GLU A 837 24.02 -27.62 31.78
N GLN A 838 22.82 -27.66 32.38
CA GLN A 838 21.87 -28.77 32.35
C GLN A 838 20.43 -28.23 32.49
N LEU A 839 19.47 -28.79 31.73
CA LEU A 839 18.14 -28.19 31.57
C LEU A 839 17.26 -28.30 32.83
N TRP A 840 17.14 -29.51 33.39
CA TRP A 840 16.47 -29.83 34.65
C TRP A 840 17.09 -31.10 35.29
N TRP A 841 16.74 -31.35 36.55
CA TRP A 841 17.36 -32.40 37.40
C TRP A 841 16.39 -33.50 37.87
N GLU A 842 15.07 -33.28 37.76
CA GLU A 842 14.03 -34.15 38.34
C GLU A 842 13.14 -34.79 37.25
N GLU A 843 12.40 -35.83 37.64
CA GLU A 843 11.40 -36.52 36.81
C GLU A 843 10.21 -35.60 36.53
N LYS A 844 10.17 -34.99 35.34
CA LYS A 844 9.20 -33.95 34.96
C LYS A 844 8.47 -34.30 33.67
N LEU A 845 7.23 -34.75 33.78
CA LEU A 845 6.40 -35.18 32.65
C LEU A 845 5.87 -33.99 31.83
N PHE A 846 6.46 -33.75 30.66
CA PHE A 846 6.04 -32.76 29.68
C PHE A 846 5.28 -33.41 28.52
N ASN A 847 4.00 -33.73 28.77
CA ASN A 847 3.16 -34.44 27.79
C ASN A 847 2.99 -33.68 26.47
N ASP A 848 2.79 -32.36 26.49
CA ASP A 848 2.50 -31.60 25.27
C ASP A 848 3.75 -31.08 24.53
N LEU A 849 4.96 -31.36 25.03
CA LEU A 849 6.21 -30.77 24.55
C LEU A 849 6.67 -31.38 23.22
N LYS A 850 6.59 -30.57 22.16
CA LYS A 850 6.94 -30.96 20.78
C LYS A 850 8.30 -30.44 20.32
N CYS A 851 8.83 -29.37 20.92
CA CYS A 851 10.07 -28.76 20.46
C CYS A 851 10.98 -28.32 21.60
N ILE A 852 12.22 -28.83 21.60
CA ILE A 852 13.33 -28.34 22.41
C ILE A 852 14.40 -27.77 21.47
N ASN A 853 14.74 -26.50 21.64
CA ASN A 853 15.86 -25.85 20.94
C ASN A 853 16.77 -25.12 21.92
N LEU A 854 17.97 -25.65 22.13
CA LEU A 854 19.02 -25.05 22.96
C LEU A 854 20.25 -24.64 22.13
N SER A 855 20.13 -24.51 20.80
CA SER A 855 21.25 -24.20 19.90
C SER A 855 22.16 -23.08 20.40
N HIS A 856 23.46 -23.29 20.23
CA HIS A 856 24.56 -22.44 20.64
C HIS A 856 24.65 -22.18 22.16
N SER A 857 23.97 -22.97 23.00
CA SER A 857 24.18 -22.97 24.46
C SER A 857 25.48 -23.70 24.75
N ARG A 858 26.59 -22.96 24.73
CA ARG A 858 27.96 -23.51 24.75
C ARG A 858 28.32 -24.23 26.05
N ASN A 859 27.62 -23.95 27.15
CA ASN A 859 27.88 -24.55 28.46
C ASN A 859 27.13 -25.88 28.66
N LEU A 860 26.19 -26.24 27.78
CA LEU A 860 25.37 -27.44 27.91
C LEU A 860 26.28 -28.67 27.83
N THR A 861 26.35 -29.45 28.92
CA THR A 861 27.23 -30.64 28.99
C THR A 861 26.50 -31.95 28.76
N LYS A 862 25.22 -32.02 29.17
CA LYS A 862 24.34 -33.20 29.08
C LYS A 862 22.91 -32.78 28.74
N THR A 863 22.15 -33.65 28.07
CA THR A 863 20.70 -33.47 27.88
C THR A 863 19.91 -34.01 29.08
N PRO A 864 18.67 -33.55 29.31
CA PRO A 864 17.76 -34.20 30.27
C PRO A 864 17.35 -35.62 29.81
N ASP A 865 16.66 -36.33 30.70
CA ASP A 865 15.94 -37.56 30.37
C ASP A 865 14.71 -37.28 29.49
N PHE A 866 14.65 -37.93 28.32
CA PHE A 866 13.58 -37.80 27.33
C PHE A 866 12.41 -38.78 27.51
N THR A 867 12.46 -39.74 28.44
CA THR A 867 11.30 -40.62 28.78
C THR A 867 10.06 -39.77 29.12
N TRP A 868 10.30 -38.65 29.81
CA TRP A 868 9.31 -37.68 30.25
C TRP A 868 8.85 -36.69 29.16
N THR A 869 9.33 -36.84 27.92
CA THR A 869 8.96 -35.99 26.75
C THR A 869 8.42 -36.84 25.58
N PRO A 870 7.35 -37.64 25.77
CA PRO A 870 6.95 -38.68 24.81
C PRO A 870 6.48 -38.14 23.45
N ASN A 871 6.06 -36.88 23.38
CA ASN A 871 5.53 -36.25 22.17
C ASN A 871 6.54 -35.33 21.44
N LEU A 872 7.83 -35.40 21.78
CA LEU A 872 8.87 -34.55 21.20
C LEU A 872 9.05 -34.80 19.68
N GLU A 873 8.80 -33.77 18.88
CA GLU A 873 8.94 -33.80 17.41
C GLU A 873 10.28 -33.21 16.93
N LYS A 874 10.89 -32.28 17.69
CA LYS A 874 12.05 -31.49 17.27
C LYS A 874 13.06 -31.32 18.41
N LEU A 875 14.28 -31.82 18.24
CA LEU A 875 15.42 -31.61 19.14
C LEU A 875 16.56 -30.89 18.38
N ILE A 876 16.89 -29.67 18.81
CA ILE A 876 17.87 -28.80 18.15
C ILE A 876 18.90 -28.32 19.18
N LEU A 877 20.11 -28.89 19.13
CA LEU A 877 21.25 -28.58 20.00
C LEU A 877 22.46 -28.05 19.20
N GLU A 878 22.23 -27.59 17.96
CA GLU A 878 23.29 -27.12 17.04
C GLU A 878 24.25 -26.13 17.70
N GLY A 879 25.56 -26.40 17.66
CA GLY A 879 26.60 -25.56 18.24
C GLY A 879 26.69 -25.59 19.76
N CYS A 880 26.08 -26.56 20.45
CA CYS A 880 26.37 -26.87 21.85
C CYS A 880 27.74 -27.55 21.96
N THR A 881 28.80 -26.74 21.93
CA THR A 881 30.20 -27.19 21.78
C THR A 881 30.74 -28.01 22.95
N SER A 882 30.17 -27.88 24.15
CA SER A 882 30.59 -28.64 25.35
C SER A 882 29.70 -29.84 25.66
N LEU A 883 28.72 -30.16 24.79
CA LEU A 883 27.85 -31.32 24.96
C LEU A 883 28.69 -32.58 24.79
N VAL A 884 28.78 -33.42 25.83
CA VAL A 884 29.59 -34.64 25.84
C VAL A 884 28.76 -35.88 25.55
N GLU A 885 27.54 -35.94 26.09
CA GLU A 885 26.62 -37.06 25.92
C GLU A 885 25.17 -36.60 25.76
N VAL A 886 24.42 -37.33 24.94
CA VAL A 886 22.96 -37.29 24.91
C VAL A 886 22.44 -38.44 25.78
N HIS A 887 21.44 -38.16 26.62
CA HIS A 887 20.95 -39.05 27.67
C HIS A 887 20.52 -40.42 27.11
N PRO A 888 20.82 -41.55 27.80
CA PRO A 888 20.53 -42.92 27.36
C PRO A 888 19.12 -43.17 26.83
N SER A 889 18.10 -42.54 27.42
CA SER A 889 16.69 -42.69 27.00
C SER A 889 16.38 -42.22 25.59
N PHE A 890 17.31 -41.51 24.93
CA PHE A 890 17.24 -41.19 23.50
C PHE A 890 17.22 -42.44 22.60
N GLY A 891 17.77 -43.57 23.06
CA GLY A 891 17.87 -44.82 22.29
C GLY A 891 17.77 -46.11 23.13
N SER A 892 17.20 -46.05 24.33
CA SER A 892 17.13 -47.17 25.27
C SER A 892 15.84 -47.99 25.15
N LEU A 893 15.98 -49.30 25.36
CA LEU A 893 14.95 -50.32 25.22
C LEU A 893 14.25 -50.67 26.55
N VAL A 894 14.34 -49.82 27.59
CA VAL A 894 13.95 -50.23 28.95
C VAL A 894 12.44 -50.53 29.04
N GLU A 895 12.12 -51.82 29.12
CA GLU A 895 10.75 -52.38 29.17
C GLU A 895 10.03 -52.15 30.52
N VAL A 896 10.19 -50.98 31.15
CA VAL A 896 9.51 -50.70 32.43
C VAL A 896 8.02 -50.40 32.23
N HIS A 897 7.62 -49.93 31.04
CA HIS A 897 6.22 -49.85 30.64
C HIS A 897 6.06 -49.77 29.11
N PRO A 898 5.08 -50.45 28.49
CA PRO A 898 4.78 -50.33 27.05
C PRO A 898 4.38 -48.92 26.55
N SER A 899 4.24 -47.96 27.46
CA SER A 899 3.66 -46.63 27.24
C SER A 899 4.68 -45.49 27.11
N PHE A 900 5.95 -45.69 27.52
CA PHE A 900 6.93 -44.61 27.71
C PHE A 900 8.24 -44.78 26.92
N GLY A 901 8.33 -45.80 26.05
CA GLY A 901 9.51 -46.09 25.24
C GLY A 901 9.45 -45.55 23.81
N ILE A 902 10.60 -45.02 23.35
CA ILE A 902 10.91 -44.53 22.00
C ILE A 902 10.33 -43.13 21.69
N LEU A 903 11.19 -42.23 21.20
CA LEU A 903 10.83 -40.93 20.62
C LEU A 903 10.16 -41.08 19.24
N LYS A 904 9.06 -41.84 19.17
CA LYS A 904 8.39 -42.25 17.90
C LYS A 904 7.90 -41.10 17.05
N ARG A 905 7.76 -39.89 17.63
CA ARG A 905 7.31 -38.67 16.95
C ARG A 905 8.46 -37.74 16.53
N LEU A 906 9.72 -38.06 16.85
CA LEU A 906 10.85 -37.20 16.52
C LEU A 906 11.07 -37.13 15.00
N ARG A 907 10.89 -35.94 14.44
CA ARG A 907 11.02 -35.63 13.00
C ARG A 907 12.33 -34.90 12.69
N ILE A 908 12.85 -34.12 13.63
CA ILE A 908 14.07 -33.32 13.45
C ILE A 908 15.03 -33.57 14.61
N LEU A 909 16.22 -34.09 14.29
CA LEU A 909 17.39 -34.13 15.14
C LEU A 909 18.49 -33.26 14.54
N ASN A 910 18.90 -32.22 15.24
CA ASN A 910 20.01 -31.36 14.82
C ASN A 910 21.03 -31.20 15.97
N LEU A 911 22.15 -31.91 15.85
CA LEU A 911 23.31 -31.87 16.74
C LEU A 911 24.55 -31.27 16.02
N LYS A 912 24.35 -30.56 14.90
CA LYS A 912 25.44 -29.98 14.12
C LYS A 912 26.38 -29.14 14.98
N ASP A 913 27.68 -29.21 14.74
CA ASP A 913 28.75 -28.49 15.45
C ASP A 913 28.82 -28.79 16.97
N CYS A 914 28.25 -29.92 17.44
CA CYS A 914 28.50 -30.46 18.78
C CYS A 914 29.87 -31.19 18.85
N ILE A 915 30.95 -30.41 18.78
CA ILE A 915 32.35 -30.88 18.63
C ILE A 915 32.93 -31.68 19.81
N SER A 916 32.25 -31.74 20.95
CA SER A 916 32.66 -32.52 22.13
C SER A 916 31.83 -33.78 22.35
N LEU A 917 30.83 -34.03 21.51
CA LEU A 917 29.91 -35.14 21.65
C LEU A 917 30.65 -36.46 21.40
N ARG A 918 30.70 -37.30 22.43
CA ARG A 918 31.33 -38.63 22.41
C ARG A 918 30.31 -39.74 22.22
N SER A 919 29.20 -39.67 22.95
CA SER A 919 28.21 -40.72 22.98
C SER A 919 26.82 -40.22 22.57
N LEU A 920 26.20 -40.96 21.66
CA LEU A 920 24.79 -40.88 21.32
C LEU A 920 24.26 -42.31 21.44
N GLN A 921 23.83 -42.68 22.66
CA GLN A 921 23.55 -44.08 22.99
C GLN A 921 22.49 -44.68 22.07
N CYS A 922 22.82 -45.85 21.53
CA CYS A 922 22.29 -46.26 20.23
C CYS A 922 21.54 -47.59 20.28
N ALA A 923 21.35 -48.19 21.47
CA ALA A 923 21.01 -49.60 21.66
C ALA A 923 19.80 -50.10 20.84
N ALA A 924 18.77 -49.26 20.68
CA ALA A 924 17.59 -49.56 19.87
C ALA A 924 17.01 -48.31 19.18
N MET A 925 17.84 -47.55 18.46
CA MET A 925 17.37 -46.39 17.69
C MET A 925 16.51 -46.80 16.47
N SER A 926 15.22 -47.03 16.69
CA SER A 926 14.17 -46.96 15.67
C SER A 926 13.50 -45.58 15.76
N LEU A 927 13.81 -44.68 14.84
CA LEU A 927 13.24 -43.34 14.75
C LEU A 927 12.41 -43.22 13.48
N GLU A 928 11.34 -44.01 13.41
CA GLU A 928 10.50 -44.20 12.23
C GLU A 928 9.94 -42.90 11.63
N SER A 929 9.70 -41.88 12.46
CA SER A 929 9.23 -40.55 12.03
C SER A 929 10.33 -39.56 11.63
N LEU A 930 11.61 -39.93 11.74
CA LEU A 930 12.73 -39.01 11.54
C LEU A 930 12.83 -38.61 10.06
N GLN A 931 12.79 -37.30 9.81
CA GLN A 931 12.83 -36.70 8.47
C GLN A 931 14.11 -35.90 8.25
N ILE A 932 14.69 -35.31 9.30
CA ILE A 932 15.90 -34.49 9.22
C ILE A 932 16.87 -34.92 10.33
N CYS A 933 18.07 -35.33 9.95
CA CYS A 933 19.15 -35.70 10.87
C CYS A 933 20.45 -34.99 10.48
N PHE A 934 20.89 -34.04 11.31
CA PHE A 934 22.15 -33.31 11.11
C PHE A 934 23.11 -33.58 12.28
N LEU A 935 24.19 -34.30 11.98
CA LEU A 935 25.31 -34.60 12.90
C LEU A 935 26.62 -33.93 12.45
N SER A 936 26.57 -33.07 11.41
CA SER A 936 27.70 -32.31 10.86
C SER A 936 28.67 -31.81 11.95
N GLY A 937 29.96 -32.10 11.87
CA GLY A 937 30.97 -31.59 12.81
C GLY A 937 31.12 -32.36 14.13
N CYS A 938 30.33 -33.43 14.37
CA CYS A 938 30.47 -34.30 15.54
C CYS A 938 31.62 -35.31 15.39
N SER A 939 32.84 -34.84 15.17
CA SER A 939 34.01 -35.69 14.85
C SER A 939 34.57 -36.52 16.02
N LYS A 940 34.06 -36.33 17.25
CA LYS A 940 34.46 -37.11 18.43
C LYS A 940 33.46 -38.24 18.78
N LEU A 941 32.45 -38.47 17.94
CA LEU A 941 31.45 -39.52 18.18
C LEU A 941 32.10 -40.91 18.11
N GLU A 942 32.11 -41.60 19.25
CA GLU A 942 32.59 -42.96 19.38
C GLU A 942 31.55 -43.91 18.72
N HIS A 943 32.02 -44.93 17.99
CA HIS A 943 31.20 -45.90 17.25
C HIS A 943 30.23 -45.31 16.19
N ILE A 944 30.63 -44.22 15.52
CA ILE A 944 29.82 -43.55 14.49
C ILE A 944 29.28 -44.49 13.40
N ASP A 945 30.05 -45.48 12.95
CA ASP A 945 29.63 -46.43 11.90
C ASP A 945 28.41 -47.26 12.31
N GLN A 946 28.36 -47.70 13.58
CA GLN A 946 27.22 -48.44 14.14
C GLN A 946 25.98 -47.54 14.21
N LEU A 947 26.18 -46.25 14.49
CA LEU A 947 25.11 -45.26 14.52
C LEU A 947 24.58 -44.95 13.12
N VAL A 948 25.45 -44.80 12.12
CA VAL A 948 25.04 -44.63 10.72
C VAL A 948 24.28 -45.86 10.23
N ALA A 949 24.75 -47.08 10.54
CA ALA A 949 24.04 -48.31 10.21
C ALA A 949 22.63 -48.37 10.82
N ARG A 950 22.48 -47.97 12.09
CA ARG A 950 21.17 -47.92 12.77
C ARG A 950 20.26 -46.81 12.25
N LEU A 951 20.77 -45.63 11.91
CA LEU A 951 19.98 -44.60 11.24
C LEU A 951 19.49 -45.05 9.86
N VAL A 952 20.35 -45.72 9.07
CA VAL A 952 19.98 -46.24 7.75
C VAL A 952 18.87 -47.29 7.85
N LEU A 953 18.98 -48.25 8.78
CA LEU A 953 18.01 -49.34 8.92
C LEU A 953 16.72 -48.93 9.68
N GLY A 954 16.84 -48.09 10.71
CA GLY A 954 15.75 -47.75 11.64
C GLY A 954 15.06 -46.41 11.39
N SER A 955 15.38 -45.70 10.31
CA SER A 955 14.78 -44.38 9.98
C SER A 955 14.49 -44.22 8.47
N PRO A 956 13.63 -45.05 7.86
CA PRO A 956 13.42 -45.08 6.40
C PRO A 956 12.80 -43.78 5.82
N ASN A 957 12.22 -42.93 6.67
CA ASN A 957 11.56 -41.69 6.27
C ASN A 957 12.48 -40.45 6.25
N ILE A 958 13.80 -40.62 6.44
CA ILE A 958 14.75 -39.50 6.38
C ILE A 958 14.73 -38.87 4.98
N LEU A 959 14.44 -37.56 4.95
CA LEU A 959 14.50 -36.70 3.77
C LEU A 959 15.86 -35.99 3.67
N LYS A 960 16.49 -35.66 4.81
CA LYS A 960 17.77 -34.91 4.85
C LYS A 960 18.71 -35.51 5.88
N LEU A 961 19.86 -35.98 5.41
CA LEU A 961 20.94 -36.53 6.24
C LEU A 961 22.22 -35.72 6.03
N SER A 962 22.83 -35.25 7.10
CA SER A 962 24.14 -34.57 7.06
C SER A 962 25.08 -35.15 8.12
N LEU A 963 26.13 -35.82 7.64
CA LEU A 963 27.22 -36.45 8.39
C LEU A 963 28.57 -35.83 7.98
N ARG A 964 28.57 -34.56 7.57
CA ARG A 964 29.79 -33.86 7.13
C ARG A 964 30.78 -33.73 8.29
N ASN A 965 32.07 -33.98 8.09
CA ASN A 965 33.09 -33.83 9.14
C ASN A 965 32.76 -34.65 10.41
N CYS A 966 32.35 -35.91 10.22
CA CYS A 966 32.02 -36.86 11.30
C CYS A 966 33.08 -37.97 11.44
N ASP A 967 34.25 -37.78 10.80
CA ASP A 967 35.37 -38.73 10.79
C ASP A 967 35.02 -40.13 10.25
N LEU A 968 34.04 -40.25 9.34
CA LEU A 968 33.63 -41.52 8.72
C LEU A 968 34.77 -42.15 7.91
N GLU A 969 35.07 -43.42 8.16
CA GLU A 969 36.10 -44.21 7.47
C GLU A 969 35.52 -45.11 6.36
N GLU A 970 36.34 -45.97 5.74
CA GLU A 970 35.86 -46.90 4.70
C GLU A 970 34.88 -47.93 5.28
N GLY A 971 33.74 -48.13 4.63
CA GLY A 971 32.68 -49.02 5.11
C GLY A 971 31.71 -48.41 6.14
N ALA A 972 31.98 -47.19 6.64
CA ALA A 972 31.10 -46.46 7.57
C ALA A 972 29.69 -46.18 7.01
N ILE A 973 29.56 -46.12 5.68
CA ILE A 973 28.28 -45.93 4.97
C ILE A 973 27.80 -47.31 4.50
N PRO A 974 26.68 -47.84 5.04
CA PRO A 974 26.19 -49.18 4.71
C PRO A 974 25.94 -49.40 3.22
N SER A 975 26.17 -50.63 2.75
CA SER A 975 25.83 -51.08 1.40
C SER A 975 24.35 -50.88 1.06
N ASP A 976 23.48 -50.85 2.08
CA ASP A 976 22.04 -50.93 1.91
C ASP A 976 21.37 -49.54 1.98
N ILE A 977 22.16 -48.46 2.09
CA ILE A 977 21.66 -47.08 2.16
C ILE A 977 20.66 -46.75 1.04
N GLY A 978 20.89 -47.27 -0.17
CA GLY A 978 20.03 -47.08 -1.33
C GLY A 978 18.62 -47.68 -1.22
N CYS A 979 18.49 -48.87 -0.64
CA CYS A 979 17.21 -49.55 -0.49
C CYS A 979 16.50 -49.18 0.82
N CYS A 980 17.22 -48.77 1.86
CA CYS A 980 16.63 -48.37 3.13
C CYS A 980 16.16 -46.91 3.16
N LEU A 981 16.91 -45.97 2.57
CA LEU A 981 16.60 -44.52 2.60
C LEU A 981 15.96 -44.02 1.30
N THR A 982 14.94 -44.73 0.79
CA THR A 982 14.28 -44.41 -0.50
C THR A 982 13.61 -43.02 -0.56
N SER A 983 13.40 -42.37 0.58
CA SER A 983 12.83 -41.02 0.66
C SER A 983 13.86 -39.89 0.73
N LEU A 984 15.16 -40.19 0.73
CA LEU A 984 16.23 -39.21 0.92
C LEU A 984 16.33 -38.22 -0.24
N GLU A 985 16.22 -36.93 0.05
CA GLU A 985 16.36 -35.81 -0.89
C GLU A 985 17.74 -35.12 -0.80
N MET A 986 18.37 -35.14 0.37
CA MET A 986 19.65 -34.48 0.64
C MET A 986 20.58 -35.39 1.43
N LEU A 987 21.78 -35.64 0.89
CA LEU A 987 22.86 -36.34 1.57
C LEU A 987 24.12 -35.46 1.57
N ASP A 988 24.61 -35.04 2.74
CA ASP A 988 25.90 -34.35 2.89
C ASP A 988 26.84 -35.20 3.75
N ILE A 989 27.91 -35.68 3.14
CA ILE A 989 28.93 -36.54 3.74
C ILE A 989 30.34 -36.00 3.47
N GLY A 990 30.48 -34.70 3.19
CA GLY A 990 31.78 -34.05 2.97
C GLY A 990 32.74 -34.12 4.17
N ARG A 991 34.02 -33.78 3.97
CA ARG A 991 35.07 -33.77 5.03
C ARG A 991 35.21 -35.10 5.80
N ASN A 992 35.00 -36.23 5.12
CA ASN A 992 35.21 -37.56 5.69
C ASN A 992 36.37 -38.30 5.00
N LYS A 993 36.73 -39.48 5.52
CA LYS A 993 37.99 -40.19 5.23
C LYS A 993 37.82 -41.41 4.32
N PHE A 994 36.60 -41.77 3.92
CA PHE A 994 36.34 -42.87 2.98
C PHE A 994 36.99 -42.64 1.59
N SER A 995 37.36 -43.72 0.93
CA SER A 995 37.94 -43.74 -0.41
C SER A 995 36.94 -44.11 -1.51
N SER A 996 35.83 -44.77 -1.15
CA SER A 996 34.74 -45.14 -2.06
C SER A 996 33.35 -44.85 -1.45
N LEU A 997 32.32 -44.94 -2.28
CA LEU A 997 30.91 -44.83 -1.87
C LEU A 997 30.13 -46.08 -2.33
N PRO A 998 29.13 -46.54 -1.57
CA PRO A 998 28.37 -47.74 -1.92
C PRO A 998 27.58 -47.55 -3.22
N LYS A 999 27.63 -48.57 -4.09
CA LYS A 999 26.96 -48.58 -5.41
C LYS A 999 25.44 -48.41 -5.33
N SER A 1000 24.83 -48.72 -4.18
CA SER A 1000 23.41 -48.56 -3.93
C SER A 1000 22.95 -47.10 -3.89
N ILE A 1001 23.83 -46.10 -3.80
CA ILE A 1001 23.46 -44.68 -3.96
C ILE A 1001 22.63 -44.43 -5.24
N ARG A 1002 22.86 -45.21 -6.31
CA ARG A 1002 22.05 -45.20 -7.54
C ARG A 1002 20.55 -45.46 -7.32
N GLN A 1003 20.17 -46.10 -6.21
CA GLN A 1003 18.78 -46.44 -5.86
C GLN A 1003 18.05 -45.33 -5.08
N LEU A 1004 18.76 -44.26 -4.65
CA LEU A 1004 18.19 -43.13 -3.91
C LEU A 1004 17.36 -42.22 -4.84
N ASN A 1005 16.23 -42.73 -5.33
CA ASN A 1005 15.47 -42.12 -6.43
C ASN A 1005 14.90 -40.72 -6.14
N LYS A 1006 14.88 -40.25 -4.88
CA LYS A 1006 14.47 -38.87 -4.53
C LYS A 1006 15.64 -37.92 -4.30
N LEU A 1007 16.89 -38.39 -4.37
CA LEU A 1007 18.07 -37.60 -4.02
C LEU A 1007 18.27 -36.45 -5.02
N LYS A 1008 18.26 -35.22 -4.50
CA LYS A 1008 18.47 -33.97 -5.25
C LYS A 1008 19.85 -33.38 -4.97
N PHE A 1009 20.33 -33.47 -3.74
CA PHE A 1009 21.63 -32.91 -3.32
C PHE A 1009 22.58 -33.99 -2.81
N LEU A 1010 23.81 -34.00 -3.34
CA LEU A 1010 24.91 -34.82 -2.85
C LEU A 1010 26.14 -33.95 -2.50
N GLY A 1011 26.43 -33.82 -1.21
CA GLY A 1011 27.60 -33.12 -0.68
C GLY A 1011 28.76 -34.06 -0.38
N LEU A 1012 29.88 -33.85 -1.07
CA LEU A 1012 31.15 -34.60 -0.95
C LEU A 1012 32.35 -33.69 -0.65
N ALA A 1013 32.14 -32.36 -0.52
CA ALA A 1013 33.17 -31.34 -0.30
C ALA A 1013 34.29 -31.74 0.67
N HIS A 1014 35.54 -31.65 0.21
CA HIS A 1014 36.79 -31.98 0.93
C HIS A 1014 36.92 -33.45 1.37
N CYS A 1015 36.31 -34.42 0.68
CA CYS A 1015 36.64 -35.85 0.87
C CYS A 1015 37.97 -36.16 0.16
N ASN A 1016 39.09 -35.74 0.78
CA ASN A 1016 40.42 -35.79 0.17
C ASN A 1016 40.88 -37.20 -0.25
N GLN A 1017 40.33 -38.27 0.35
CA GLN A 1017 40.66 -39.66 0.03
C GLN A 1017 39.77 -40.31 -1.03
N LEU A 1018 38.66 -39.69 -1.39
CA LEU A 1018 37.66 -40.23 -2.32
C LEU A 1018 38.25 -40.41 -3.72
N LYS A 1019 38.30 -41.64 -4.23
CA LYS A 1019 38.89 -41.99 -5.54
C LYS A 1019 37.88 -42.05 -6.67
N SER A 1020 36.64 -42.42 -6.36
CA SER A 1020 35.58 -42.69 -7.34
C SER A 1020 34.20 -42.37 -6.79
N VAL A 1021 33.35 -41.70 -7.58
CA VAL A 1021 31.91 -41.59 -7.31
C VAL A 1021 31.13 -42.61 -8.17
N PRO A 1022 30.26 -43.44 -7.57
CA PRO A 1022 29.44 -44.41 -8.29
C PRO A 1022 28.37 -43.71 -9.15
N GLU A 1023 27.65 -44.49 -9.95
CA GLU A 1023 26.52 -43.97 -10.72
C GLU A 1023 25.45 -43.36 -9.81
N LEU A 1024 25.02 -42.15 -10.17
CA LEU A 1024 24.03 -41.40 -9.40
C LEU A 1024 22.60 -41.64 -9.91
N PRO A 1025 21.58 -41.49 -9.05
CA PRO A 1025 20.17 -41.56 -9.45
C PRO A 1025 19.79 -40.39 -10.39
N SER A 1026 18.72 -40.56 -11.16
CA SER A 1026 18.31 -39.63 -12.24
C SER A 1026 17.92 -38.24 -11.78
N ASN A 1027 17.53 -38.10 -10.51
CA ASN A 1027 16.88 -36.91 -9.96
C ASN A 1027 17.84 -35.99 -9.19
N VAL A 1028 19.14 -36.28 -9.22
CA VAL A 1028 20.17 -35.43 -8.60
C VAL A 1028 20.27 -34.12 -9.37
N GLU A 1029 20.13 -33.01 -8.66
CA GLU A 1029 20.10 -31.64 -9.18
C GLU A 1029 21.43 -30.92 -8.90
N TYR A 1030 22.06 -31.21 -7.75
CA TYR A 1030 23.32 -30.59 -7.35
C TYR A 1030 24.29 -31.58 -6.70
N VAL A 1031 25.51 -31.67 -7.24
CA VAL A 1031 26.65 -32.38 -6.62
C VAL A 1031 27.75 -31.38 -6.28
N GLU A 1032 28.16 -31.34 -5.02
CA GLU A 1032 29.25 -30.50 -4.52
C GLU A 1032 30.41 -31.36 -4.03
N ALA A 1033 31.41 -31.55 -4.88
CA ALA A 1033 32.59 -32.38 -4.65
C ALA A 1033 33.90 -31.57 -4.66
N ARG A 1034 33.84 -30.25 -4.43
CA ARG A 1034 35.03 -29.39 -4.23
C ARG A 1034 36.12 -30.01 -3.34
N ASP A 1035 37.37 -29.68 -3.60
CA ASP A 1035 38.57 -30.10 -2.85
C ASP A 1035 38.74 -31.63 -2.70
N CYS A 1036 38.06 -32.47 -3.49
CA CYS A 1036 38.30 -33.93 -3.50
C CYS A 1036 39.56 -34.25 -4.33
N SER A 1037 40.74 -33.99 -3.77
CA SER A 1037 42.01 -34.06 -4.51
C SER A 1037 42.33 -35.44 -5.11
N SER A 1038 41.94 -36.54 -4.46
CA SER A 1038 42.17 -37.91 -4.94
C SER A 1038 41.13 -38.41 -5.95
N LEU A 1039 40.13 -37.60 -6.34
CA LEU A 1039 39.04 -38.06 -7.20
C LEU A 1039 39.52 -38.27 -8.64
N HIS A 1040 39.57 -39.52 -9.11
CA HIS A 1040 40.02 -39.89 -10.45
C HIS A 1040 38.88 -40.20 -11.42
N THR A 1041 37.71 -40.60 -10.91
CA THR A 1041 36.58 -41.08 -11.72
C THR A 1041 35.23 -40.60 -11.16
N PHE A 1042 34.32 -40.23 -12.05
CA PHE A 1042 32.94 -39.89 -11.72
C PHE A 1042 32.01 -40.51 -12.77
N SER A 1043 31.11 -41.38 -12.33
CA SER A 1043 30.31 -42.23 -13.23
C SER A 1043 28.94 -41.61 -13.53
N ASN A 1044 28.77 -40.92 -14.66
CA ASN A 1044 27.44 -40.66 -15.23
C ASN A 1044 27.58 -40.34 -16.72
N PRO A 1045 26.75 -40.91 -17.62
CA PRO A 1045 25.65 -40.11 -18.19
C PRO A 1045 24.40 -40.94 -18.60
N SER A 1046 24.15 -42.10 -17.98
CA SER A 1046 23.23 -43.09 -18.54
C SER A 1046 21.74 -42.74 -18.40
N ASN A 1047 21.32 -41.96 -17.38
CA ASN A 1047 19.91 -41.77 -17.02
C ASN A 1047 19.58 -40.38 -16.44
N VAL A 1048 20.08 -39.28 -17.01
CA VAL A 1048 19.77 -37.90 -16.53
C VAL A 1048 18.36 -37.45 -16.96
N ARG A 1049 17.30 -38.23 -16.67
CA ARG A 1049 15.91 -37.84 -16.93
C ARG A 1049 15.31 -37.12 -15.72
N THR A 1050 14.75 -35.93 -15.98
CA THR A 1050 13.65 -35.22 -15.27
C THR A 1050 13.93 -33.94 -14.48
N SER A 1051 15.13 -33.61 -13.96
CA SER A 1051 15.32 -32.28 -13.35
C SER A 1051 15.61 -31.18 -14.39
N ILE A 1052 15.07 -29.99 -14.13
CA ILE A 1052 15.20 -28.79 -14.95
C ILE A 1052 16.62 -28.20 -14.80
N ASP A 1053 17.15 -28.23 -13.57
CA ASP A 1053 18.45 -27.66 -13.22
C ASP A 1053 19.43 -28.78 -12.83
N PHE A 1054 20.64 -28.75 -13.39
CA PHE A 1054 21.71 -29.71 -13.07
C PHE A 1054 23.05 -29.00 -12.86
N VAL A 1055 23.62 -29.09 -11.66
CA VAL A 1055 24.81 -28.36 -11.23
C VAL A 1055 25.87 -29.33 -10.67
N LEU A 1056 27.11 -29.19 -11.12
CA LEU A 1056 28.23 -30.02 -10.71
C LEU A 1056 29.46 -29.17 -10.32
N SER A 1057 29.90 -29.26 -9.07
CA SER A 1057 31.12 -28.58 -8.59
C SER A 1057 32.22 -29.60 -8.27
N PHE A 1058 33.33 -29.52 -9.01
CA PHE A 1058 34.56 -30.29 -8.81
C PHE A 1058 35.77 -29.37 -8.64
N ILE A 1059 35.58 -28.21 -8.01
CA ILE A 1059 36.65 -27.26 -7.72
C ILE A 1059 37.83 -27.99 -7.04
N ASN A 1060 39.06 -27.69 -7.45
CA ASN A 1060 40.31 -28.29 -6.96
C ASN A 1060 40.44 -29.84 -7.09
N CYS A 1061 39.60 -30.52 -7.87
CA CYS A 1061 39.68 -31.98 -8.11
C CYS A 1061 40.65 -32.32 -9.25
N PHE A 1062 41.95 -32.04 -9.07
CA PHE A 1062 42.94 -32.08 -10.16
C PHE A 1062 43.14 -33.47 -10.78
N ASN A 1063 43.05 -34.54 -9.98
CA ASN A 1063 43.20 -35.91 -10.46
C ASN A 1063 42.09 -36.33 -11.45
N LEU A 1064 40.92 -35.68 -11.39
CA LEU A 1064 39.83 -35.87 -12.33
C LEU A 1064 40.26 -35.33 -13.70
N ALA A 1065 40.81 -34.10 -13.73
CA ALA A 1065 41.28 -33.43 -14.93
C ALA A 1065 42.57 -34.02 -15.57
N GLN A 1066 43.32 -34.84 -14.83
CA GLN A 1066 44.49 -35.57 -15.34
C GLN A 1066 44.12 -36.83 -16.14
N ASN A 1067 42.94 -37.40 -15.89
CA ASN A 1067 42.41 -38.46 -16.74
C ASN A 1067 42.19 -37.91 -18.16
N LYS A 1068 42.78 -38.56 -19.19
CA LYS A 1068 42.78 -38.04 -20.57
C LYS A 1068 41.37 -37.81 -21.12
N ASP A 1069 40.39 -38.61 -20.66
CA ASP A 1069 38.99 -38.49 -21.03
C ASP A 1069 38.27 -37.29 -20.37
N CYS A 1070 38.82 -36.67 -19.31
CA CYS A 1070 38.06 -35.72 -18.52
C CYS A 1070 37.84 -34.35 -19.19
N ARG A 1071 38.68 -33.96 -20.16
CA ARG A 1071 38.45 -32.75 -20.96
C ARG A 1071 37.26 -32.93 -21.92
N SER A 1072 37.04 -34.17 -22.38
CA SER A 1072 35.81 -34.59 -23.07
C SER A 1072 34.65 -34.75 -22.09
N THR A 1073 34.88 -35.16 -20.83
CA THR A 1073 33.82 -35.45 -19.85
C THR A 1073 32.87 -34.29 -19.56
N ALA A 1074 33.35 -33.06 -19.30
CA ALA A 1074 32.46 -31.92 -19.05
C ALA A 1074 31.52 -31.62 -20.24
N LEU A 1075 32.04 -31.71 -21.47
CA LEU A 1075 31.23 -31.63 -22.69
C LEU A 1075 30.32 -32.86 -22.89
N THR A 1076 30.77 -34.05 -22.49
CA THR A 1076 30.01 -35.29 -22.62
C THR A 1076 28.80 -35.29 -21.69
N TRP A 1077 28.95 -34.75 -20.47
CA TRP A 1077 27.85 -34.52 -19.53
C TRP A 1077 26.90 -33.44 -20.02
N LEU A 1078 27.40 -32.33 -20.57
CA LEU A 1078 26.54 -31.34 -21.22
C LEU A 1078 25.75 -31.98 -22.39
N LYS A 1079 26.42 -32.72 -23.28
CA LYS A 1079 25.74 -33.44 -24.38
C LYS A 1079 24.74 -34.48 -23.89
N ALA A 1080 24.99 -35.15 -22.76
CA ALA A 1080 24.06 -36.11 -22.18
C ALA A 1080 22.82 -35.44 -21.59
N TYR A 1081 23.00 -34.35 -20.83
CA TYR A 1081 21.92 -33.50 -20.34
C TYR A 1081 21.08 -32.93 -21.50
N LEU A 1082 21.74 -32.43 -22.55
CA LEU A 1082 21.04 -31.93 -23.74
C LEU A 1082 20.28 -33.03 -24.50
N ARG A 1083 20.77 -34.27 -24.51
CA ARG A 1083 20.05 -35.44 -25.05
C ARG A 1083 18.85 -35.84 -24.19
N SER A 1084 18.90 -35.69 -22.87
CA SER A 1084 17.78 -36.06 -22.00
C SER A 1084 16.66 -35.02 -21.98
N LEU A 1085 16.94 -33.76 -22.33
CA LEU A 1085 15.94 -32.73 -22.61
C LEU A 1085 15.16 -32.96 -23.92
N MET A 1086 15.58 -33.90 -24.78
CA MET A 1086 14.93 -34.16 -26.06
C MET A 1086 13.81 -35.21 -25.90
N PRO A 1087 12.52 -34.87 -26.13
CA PRO A 1087 11.45 -35.84 -26.06
C PRO A 1087 11.54 -36.86 -27.21
N GLU A 1088 11.24 -38.13 -26.91
CA GLU A 1088 11.17 -39.20 -27.94
C GLU A 1088 10.06 -38.93 -28.98
N ASN A 1089 9.03 -38.16 -28.61
CA ASN A 1089 7.93 -37.77 -29.49
C ASN A 1089 8.13 -36.35 -30.04
N GLN A 1090 8.12 -36.21 -31.38
CA GLN A 1090 8.45 -34.97 -32.09
C GLN A 1090 7.44 -33.81 -31.93
N ASN A 1091 6.34 -34.00 -31.19
CA ASN A 1091 5.19 -33.08 -31.13
C ASN A 1091 5.13 -32.20 -29.85
N GLN A 1092 6.09 -32.29 -28.93
CA GLN A 1092 6.17 -31.37 -27.79
C GLN A 1092 7.02 -30.12 -28.13
N GLU A 1093 6.48 -28.93 -27.87
CA GLU A 1093 7.23 -27.69 -27.99
C GLU A 1093 8.22 -27.52 -26.82
N LEU A 1094 9.52 -27.52 -27.12
CA LEU A 1094 10.61 -27.24 -26.18
C LEU A 1094 10.57 -25.81 -25.58
N SER A 1095 9.70 -24.93 -26.08
CA SER A 1095 9.60 -23.51 -25.74
C SER A 1095 9.17 -23.22 -24.29
N GLN A 1096 8.71 -24.23 -23.55
CA GLN A 1096 8.17 -24.08 -22.18
C GLN A 1096 9.08 -24.63 -21.06
N LEU A 1097 10.20 -25.31 -21.37
CA LEU A 1097 11.09 -25.90 -20.38
C LEU A 1097 12.33 -25.01 -20.16
N SER A 1098 12.43 -24.37 -19.00
CA SER A 1098 13.50 -23.41 -18.67
C SER A 1098 14.75 -24.08 -18.05
N GLY A 1099 15.36 -25.04 -18.75
CA GLY A 1099 16.49 -25.82 -18.21
C GLY A 1099 17.82 -25.06 -18.05
N ARG A 1100 18.58 -25.42 -17.00
CA ARG A 1100 19.91 -24.92 -16.65
C ARG A 1100 20.90 -26.07 -16.45
N PHE A 1101 22.10 -25.94 -17.00
CA PHE A 1101 23.24 -26.83 -16.68
C PHE A 1101 24.45 -26.00 -16.29
N ASP A 1102 25.14 -26.39 -15.22
CA ASP A 1102 26.43 -25.82 -14.80
C ASP A 1102 27.41 -26.92 -14.40
N ILE A 1103 28.66 -26.82 -14.86
CA ILE A 1103 29.77 -27.60 -14.31
C ILE A 1103 31.02 -26.74 -14.11
N ILE A 1104 31.71 -26.97 -13.00
CA ILE A 1104 33.03 -26.41 -12.71
C ILE A 1104 34.03 -27.54 -12.45
N VAL A 1105 35.12 -27.55 -13.21
CA VAL A 1105 36.24 -28.50 -13.12
C VAL A 1105 37.58 -27.77 -13.26
N PRO A 1106 38.72 -28.30 -12.81
CA PRO A 1106 40.02 -27.72 -13.10
C PRO A 1106 40.32 -27.75 -14.61
N GLY A 1107 40.83 -26.65 -15.17
CA GLY A 1107 41.07 -26.56 -16.61
C GLY A 1107 41.57 -25.18 -17.10
N THR A 1108 42.49 -25.20 -18.07
CA THR A 1108 43.24 -24.03 -18.56
C THR A 1108 42.90 -23.62 -20.01
N ARG A 1109 42.04 -24.39 -20.69
CA ARG A 1109 41.71 -24.23 -22.12
C ARG A 1109 40.21 -24.43 -22.34
N ILE A 1110 39.62 -23.60 -23.19
CA ILE A 1110 38.23 -23.76 -23.65
C ILE A 1110 38.18 -24.91 -24.66
N PRO A 1111 37.19 -25.81 -24.60
CA PRO A 1111 37.05 -26.90 -25.58
C PRO A 1111 36.77 -26.39 -27.00
N GLU A 1112 37.32 -27.07 -28.02
CA GLU A 1112 37.13 -26.75 -29.45
C GLU A 1112 35.66 -26.76 -29.92
N TRP A 1113 34.76 -27.37 -29.15
CA TRP A 1113 33.32 -27.29 -29.39
C TRP A 1113 32.80 -25.83 -29.34
N PHE A 1114 33.48 -24.92 -28.65
CA PHE A 1114 33.25 -23.48 -28.73
C PHE A 1114 34.04 -22.90 -29.91
N ARG A 1115 33.40 -22.69 -31.07
CA ARG A 1115 34.07 -22.12 -32.25
C ARG A 1115 34.43 -20.64 -32.09
N HIS A 1116 33.72 -19.91 -31.24
CA HIS A 1116 34.00 -18.51 -30.92
C HIS A 1116 34.54 -18.43 -29.50
N GLN A 1117 35.80 -18.00 -29.37
CA GLN A 1117 36.53 -17.89 -28.11
C GLN A 1117 37.31 -16.58 -28.09
N ASN A 1118 37.37 -15.91 -26.94
CA ASN A 1118 38.32 -14.87 -26.64
C ASN A 1118 39.36 -15.43 -25.66
N ASN A 1119 40.64 -15.34 -26.03
CA ASN A 1119 41.77 -15.82 -25.23
C ASN A 1119 42.44 -14.72 -24.38
N MET A 1120 41.99 -13.46 -24.51
CA MET A 1120 42.60 -12.27 -23.93
C MET A 1120 41.56 -11.29 -23.37
N GLY A 1121 40.44 -11.79 -22.83
CA GLY A 1121 39.44 -10.91 -22.20
C GLY A 1121 38.15 -11.57 -21.72
N PRO A 1122 37.34 -10.83 -20.95
CA PRO A 1122 36.13 -11.30 -20.28
C PRO A 1122 34.87 -11.21 -21.17
N SER A 1123 34.98 -11.02 -22.48
CA SER A 1123 33.84 -10.96 -23.37
C SER A 1123 34.09 -11.61 -24.73
N VAL A 1124 33.02 -12.16 -25.33
CA VAL A 1124 33.06 -12.84 -26.63
C VAL A 1124 31.79 -12.54 -27.42
N THR A 1125 31.95 -12.19 -28.70
CA THR A 1125 30.86 -11.80 -29.60
C THR A 1125 30.70 -12.83 -30.71
N ILE A 1126 29.45 -13.16 -31.06
CA ILE A 1126 29.10 -14.04 -32.17
C ILE A 1126 28.06 -13.38 -33.09
N PRO A 1127 28.08 -13.63 -34.41
CA PRO A 1127 26.98 -13.25 -35.29
C PRO A 1127 25.71 -14.03 -34.91
N LEU A 1128 24.54 -13.37 -34.96
CA LEU A 1128 23.27 -14.05 -34.67
C LEU A 1128 22.93 -15.11 -35.75
N PRO A 1129 22.30 -16.22 -35.37
CA PRO A 1129 21.83 -17.22 -36.32
C PRO A 1129 20.94 -16.65 -37.44
N PRO A 1130 21.15 -17.05 -38.71
CA PRO A 1130 20.34 -16.57 -39.83
C PRO A 1130 18.92 -17.17 -39.85
N ASN A 1131 18.69 -18.37 -39.33
CA ASN A 1131 17.39 -19.06 -39.36
C ASN A 1131 16.67 -19.02 -38.01
N ARG A 1132 16.07 -17.87 -37.67
CA ARG A 1132 15.53 -17.54 -36.33
C ARG A 1132 14.20 -18.23 -35.96
N ASN A 1133 13.43 -18.71 -36.93
CA ASN A 1133 12.21 -19.50 -36.71
C ASN A 1133 12.45 -21.03 -36.69
N ASN A 1134 13.71 -21.48 -36.70
CA ASN A 1134 14.02 -22.90 -36.79
C ASN A 1134 13.73 -23.61 -35.46
N ARG A 1135 12.83 -24.61 -35.46
CA ARG A 1135 12.48 -25.50 -34.32
C ARG A 1135 13.66 -26.32 -33.77
N ASN A 1136 14.87 -26.09 -34.29
CA ASN A 1136 16.10 -26.79 -33.98
C ASN A 1136 17.08 -25.99 -33.11
N TRP A 1137 16.90 -24.69 -32.89
CA TRP A 1137 17.72 -23.95 -31.90
C TRP A 1137 17.17 -24.18 -30.49
N ILE A 1138 18.06 -24.54 -29.55
CA ILE A 1138 17.66 -24.95 -28.18
C ILE A 1138 18.23 -24.07 -27.05
N GLY A 1139 19.31 -23.31 -27.27
CA GLY A 1139 19.82 -22.37 -26.26
C GLY A 1139 21.23 -21.85 -26.51
N PHE A 1140 21.86 -21.32 -25.46
CA PHE A 1140 23.26 -20.89 -25.47
C PHE A 1140 24.09 -21.68 -24.48
N ALA A 1141 25.31 -22.03 -24.89
CA ALA A 1141 26.35 -22.54 -24.02
C ALA A 1141 27.47 -21.50 -23.86
N PHE A 1142 28.02 -21.43 -22.65
CA PHE A 1142 29.10 -20.54 -22.24
C PHE A 1142 30.24 -21.38 -21.67
N CYS A 1143 31.48 -20.97 -21.92
CA CYS A 1143 32.65 -21.57 -21.30
C CYS A 1143 33.62 -20.48 -20.84
N VAL A 1144 34.07 -20.54 -19.59
CA VAL A 1144 34.92 -19.53 -18.95
C VAL A 1144 36.11 -20.23 -18.32
N VAL A 1145 37.32 -19.76 -18.61
CA VAL A 1145 38.53 -20.12 -17.85
C VAL A 1145 38.83 -18.97 -16.91
N PHE A 1146 38.89 -19.25 -15.61
CA PHE A 1146 39.08 -18.25 -14.56
C PHE A 1146 40.03 -18.74 -13.47
N ILE A 1147 40.58 -17.81 -12.70
CA ILE A 1147 41.38 -18.07 -11.50
C ILE A 1147 40.94 -17.10 -10.39
N VAL A 1148 41.21 -17.47 -9.14
CA VAL A 1148 41.04 -16.62 -7.96
C VAL A 1148 42.41 -16.47 -7.30
N HIS A 1149 42.91 -15.24 -7.26
CA HIS A 1149 44.21 -14.87 -6.72
C HIS A 1149 44.15 -14.75 -5.19
N GLN A 1150 45.19 -15.22 -4.51
CA GLN A 1150 45.27 -15.26 -3.04
C GLN A 1150 45.69 -13.91 -2.44
N ASN A 1151 44.89 -12.86 -2.63
CA ASN A 1151 45.06 -11.57 -1.95
C ASN A 1151 43.86 -11.32 -1.02
N TYR A 1152 43.93 -11.81 0.22
CA TYR A 1152 42.92 -11.58 1.25
C TYR A 1152 43.41 -10.58 2.31
N SER A 1153 42.69 -9.48 2.46
CA SER A 1153 42.44 -8.86 3.76
C SER A 1153 41.27 -9.58 4.43
N GLU A 1154 41.29 -9.72 5.75
CA GLU A 1154 40.32 -10.57 6.49
C GLU A 1154 38.91 -9.96 6.65
N GLU A 1155 38.62 -8.82 6.03
CA GLU A 1155 37.40 -8.02 6.30
C GLU A 1155 36.22 -8.27 5.32
N GLU A 1156 36.44 -8.89 4.15
CA GLU A 1156 35.39 -9.07 3.14
C GLU A 1156 34.62 -10.40 3.27
N SER A 1157 33.40 -10.31 3.84
CA SER A 1157 32.48 -11.44 4.02
C SER A 1157 31.54 -11.72 2.81
N SER A 1158 31.80 -11.12 1.66
CA SER A 1158 30.96 -11.20 0.44
C SER A 1158 31.37 -12.36 -0.48
N SER A 1159 30.41 -13.19 -0.89
CA SER A 1159 30.63 -14.31 -1.82
C SER A 1159 31.22 -13.88 -3.17
N ILE A 1160 32.25 -14.58 -3.66
CA ILE A 1160 32.84 -14.31 -4.97
C ILE A 1160 31.91 -14.81 -6.07
N GLU A 1161 31.43 -13.92 -6.96
CA GLU A 1161 30.55 -14.28 -8.07
C GLU A 1161 31.13 -13.99 -9.46
N ILE A 1162 30.95 -14.95 -10.38
CA ILE A 1162 31.14 -14.73 -11.82
C ILE A 1162 29.76 -14.56 -12.45
N ASN A 1163 29.48 -13.39 -13.01
CA ASN A 1163 28.19 -13.03 -13.58
C ASN A 1163 28.27 -12.88 -15.11
N CYS A 1164 27.63 -13.78 -15.86
CA CYS A 1164 27.49 -13.64 -17.31
C CYS A 1164 26.29 -12.75 -17.65
N GLN A 1165 26.51 -11.67 -18.39
CA GLN A 1165 25.47 -10.80 -18.97
C GLN A 1165 25.52 -10.90 -20.50
N LEU A 1166 24.36 -11.17 -21.11
CA LEU A 1166 24.21 -11.10 -22.56
C LEU A 1166 23.85 -9.69 -23.02
N TYR A 1167 24.42 -9.28 -24.14
CA TYR A 1167 24.16 -8.05 -24.86
C TYR A 1167 23.87 -8.36 -26.33
N ALA A 1168 23.01 -7.57 -26.94
CA ALA A 1168 22.68 -7.59 -28.36
C ALA A 1168 22.76 -6.17 -28.90
N ASP A 1169 23.66 -5.93 -29.84
CA ASP A 1169 23.91 -4.60 -30.41
C ASP A 1169 23.91 -3.53 -29.27
N GLU A 1170 24.77 -3.76 -28.27
CA GLU A 1170 24.97 -2.98 -27.03
C GLU A 1170 23.82 -2.99 -26.00
N SER A 1171 22.63 -3.50 -26.34
CA SER A 1171 21.49 -3.61 -25.42
C SER A 1171 21.52 -4.90 -24.58
N ARG A 1172 21.41 -4.80 -23.24
CA ARG A 1172 21.33 -5.96 -22.34
C ARG A 1172 20.11 -6.84 -22.63
N ILE A 1173 20.30 -8.16 -22.70
CA ILE A 1173 19.22 -9.15 -22.83
C ILE A 1173 19.25 -10.17 -21.69
N GLY A 1174 18.06 -10.61 -21.27
CA GLY A 1174 17.91 -11.67 -20.28
C GLY A 1174 18.22 -11.21 -18.86
N ASN A 1175 18.39 -12.17 -17.96
CA ASN A 1175 18.84 -11.92 -16.59
C ASN A 1175 20.36 -12.09 -16.53
N ARG A 1176 21.02 -11.55 -15.49
CA ARG A 1176 22.40 -11.95 -15.16
C ARG A 1176 22.43 -13.43 -14.79
N PHE A 1177 23.41 -14.15 -15.32
CA PHE A 1177 23.62 -15.58 -15.09
C PHE A 1177 24.86 -15.78 -14.21
N GLY A 1178 24.66 -15.75 -12.89
CA GLY A 1178 25.71 -15.89 -11.89
C GLY A 1178 26.09 -17.33 -11.52
N PHE A 1179 27.34 -17.53 -11.11
CA PHE A 1179 27.80 -18.63 -10.25
C PHE A 1179 28.57 -18.06 -9.06
N CYS A 1180 28.40 -18.67 -7.88
CA CYS A 1180 28.93 -18.19 -6.60
C CYS A 1180 29.96 -19.18 -6.02
N ILE A 1181 31.18 -18.71 -5.77
CA ILE A 1181 32.28 -19.42 -5.13
C ILE A 1181 32.37 -18.97 -3.66
N SER A 1182 32.40 -19.91 -2.72
CA SER A 1182 32.54 -19.60 -1.29
C SER A 1182 33.93 -19.05 -0.96
N ASN A 1183 34.02 -17.94 -0.20
CA ASN A 1183 35.27 -17.20 0.10
C ASN A 1183 36.42 -18.07 0.61
N ASN A 1184 36.13 -19.12 1.37
CA ASN A 1184 37.16 -20.01 1.93
C ASN A 1184 37.77 -20.97 0.87
N THR A 1185 37.83 -20.56 -0.41
CA THR A 1185 38.28 -21.34 -1.56
C THR A 1185 39.43 -20.68 -2.28
N ALA A 1186 40.66 -20.99 -1.85
CA ALA A 1186 41.81 -20.80 -2.71
C ALA A 1186 41.70 -21.78 -3.90
N LEU A 1187 41.53 -21.25 -5.12
CA LEU A 1187 41.72 -22.05 -6.34
C LEU A 1187 43.22 -22.30 -6.51
N LYS A 1188 43.62 -23.58 -6.62
CA LYS A 1188 45.06 -23.92 -6.74
C LYS A 1188 45.57 -23.92 -8.19
N SER A 1189 44.67 -23.72 -9.16
CA SER A 1189 44.99 -23.49 -10.58
C SER A 1189 43.83 -22.79 -11.29
N ASP A 1190 43.98 -22.53 -12.59
CA ASP A 1190 42.86 -22.19 -13.47
C ASP A 1190 41.74 -23.25 -13.41
N HIS A 1191 40.50 -22.77 -13.45
CA HIS A 1191 39.28 -23.57 -13.48
C HIS A 1191 38.46 -23.23 -14.71
N LEU A 1192 37.74 -24.25 -15.20
CA LEU A 1192 36.80 -24.20 -16.30
C LEU A 1192 35.37 -24.20 -15.74
N TRP A 1193 34.60 -23.16 -16.02
CA TRP A 1193 33.15 -23.14 -15.84
C TRP A 1193 32.48 -23.33 -17.21
N LEU A 1194 31.65 -24.35 -17.33
CA LEU A 1194 30.85 -24.64 -18.52
C LEU A 1194 29.37 -24.57 -18.13
N ARG A 1195 28.62 -23.69 -18.78
CA ARG A 1195 27.20 -23.44 -18.52
C ARG A 1195 26.37 -23.60 -19.77
N TYR A 1196 25.14 -24.06 -19.64
CA TYR A 1196 24.11 -23.97 -20.67
C TYR A 1196 22.82 -23.39 -20.11
N VAL A 1197 22.17 -22.56 -20.94
CA VAL A 1197 20.90 -21.89 -20.67
C VAL A 1197 19.95 -22.14 -21.83
N SER A 1198 18.78 -22.72 -21.54
CA SER A 1198 17.73 -22.99 -22.52
C SER A 1198 17.20 -21.72 -23.21
N ASN A 1199 16.63 -21.88 -24.40
CA ASN A 1199 15.92 -20.81 -25.10
C ASN A 1199 14.68 -20.30 -24.32
N GLY A 1200 14.00 -21.16 -23.56
CA GLY A 1200 12.86 -20.82 -22.71
C GLY A 1200 13.19 -19.76 -21.64
N SER A 1201 14.43 -19.74 -21.13
CA SER A 1201 14.91 -18.75 -20.16
C SER A 1201 14.91 -17.29 -20.66
N PHE A 1202 14.71 -17.05 -21.96
CA PHE A 1202 14.63 -15.71 -22.55
C PHE A 1202 13.18 -15.21 -22.76
N GLY A 1203 12.19 -16.10 -22.68
CA GLY A 1203 10.75 -15.79 -22.71
C GLY A 1203 10.26 -15.02 -23.94
N LYS A 1204 9.08 -14.37 -23.83
CA LYS A 1204 8.46 -13.57 -24.92
C LYS A 1204 9.33 -12.42 -25.44
N ARG A 1205 10.43 -12.07 -24.76
CA ARG A 1205 11.39 -11.03 -25.19
C ARG A 1205 12.12 -11.41 -26.48
N MET A 1206 12.20 -12.71 -26.82
CA MET A 1206 12.72 -13.19 -28.11
C MET A 1206 12.02 -12.59 -29.34
N LEU A 1207 10.72 -12.23 -29.25
CA LEU A 1207 9.99 -11.63 -30.38
C LEU A 1207 10.58 -10.28 -30.84
N ARG A 1208 11.39 -9.62 -30.00
CA ARG A 1208 12.11 -8.39 -30.36
C ARG A 1208 13.46 -8.64 -31.05
N TRP A 1209 13.92 -9.90 -31.14
CA TRP A 1209 15.24 -10.24 -31.67
C TRP A 1209 15.33 -10.22 -33.21
N ASN A 1210 14.23 -9.94 -33.90
CA ASN A 1210 14.18 -9.88 -35.37
C ASN A 1210 15.00 -8.73 -36.00
N ARG A 1211 15.54 -7.81 -35.21
CA ARG A 1211 16.36 -6.67 -35.69
C ARG A 1211 17.85 -6.75 -35.33
N ILE A 1212 18.28 -7.76 -34.57
CA ILE A 1212 19.62 -7.79 -33.96
C ILE A 1212 20.65 -8.42 -34.92
N GLY A 1213 21.87 -7.88 -34.98
CA GLY A 1213 22.99 -8.40 -35.78
C GLY A 1213 23.93 -9.34 -35.03
N GLN A 1214 24.32 -9.00 -33.80
CA GLN A 1214 25.34 -9.74 -33.02
C GLN A 1214 24.90 -9.99 -31.56
N ILE A 1215 25.47 -11.01 -30.93
CA ILE A 1215 25.32 -11.29 -29.49
C ILE A 1215 26.70 -11.31 -28.84
N THR A 1216 26.86 -10.51 -27.78
CA THR A 1216 28.05 -10.50 -26.92
C THR A 1216 27.71 -11.10 -25.56
N ALA A 1217 28.48 -12.08 -25.11
CA ALA A 1217 28.51 -12.47 -23.70
C ALA A 1217 29.64 -11.72 -23.00
N SER A 1218 29.34 -11.04 -21.89
CA SER A 1218 30.31 -10.41 -20.99
C SER A 1218 30.29 -11.11 -19.64
N PHE A 1219 31.46 -11.37 -19.07
CA PHE A 1219 31.64 -12.04 -17.79
C PHE A 1219 32.18 -11.03 -16.77
N GLU A 1220 31.26 -10.46 -16.00
CA GLU A 1220 31.51 -9.42 -14.98
C GLU A 1220 31.75 -10.10 -13.61
N THR A 1221 32.68 -9.57 -12.82
CA THR A 1221 32.91 -9.95 -11.41
C THR A 1221 32.94 -8.68 -10.57
N GLU A 1222 32.33 -8.73 -9.38
CA GLU A 1222 32.38 -7.64 -8.40
C GLU A 1222 33.58 -7.78 -7.45
N SER A 1223 34.27 -8.94 -7.46
CA SER A 1223 35.45 -9.20 -6.64
C SER A 1223 36.75 -9.01 -7.43
N HIS A 1224 37.66 -8.21 -6.86
CA HIS A 1224 39.00 -7.92 -7.42
C HIS A 1224 39.96 -9.13 -7.41
N CYS A 1225 39.67 -10.17 -6.62
CA CYS A 1225 40.52 -11.36 -6.57
C CYS A 1225 40.25 -12.36 -7.71
N LEU A 1226 39.14 -12.22 -8.46
CA LEU A 1226 38.80 -13.14 -9.54
C LEU A 1226 39.18 -12.58 -10.91
N GLU A 1227 39.90 -13.38 -11.69
CA GLU A 1227 40.31 -13.06 -13.06
C GLU A 1227 39.67 -14.03 -14.06
N VAL A 1228 38.93 -13.49 -15.04
CA VAL A 1228 38.48 -14.25 -16.21
C VAL A 1228 39.56 -14.17 -17.29
N LYS A 1229 40.30 -15.27 -17.49
CA LYS A 1229 41.40 -15.37 -18.47
C LYS A 1229 40.90 -15.55 -19.89
N LYS A 1230 39.89 -16.39 -20.09
CA LYS A 1230 39.36 -16.75 -21.41
C LYS A 1230 37.86 -16.98 -21.34
N CYS A 1231 37.14 -16.67 -22.41
CA CYS A 1231 35.71 -16.99 -22.51
C CYS A 1231 35.31 -17.45 -23.91
N GLY A 1232 34.21 -18.22 -24.01
CA GLY A 1232 33.71 -18.78 -25.26
C GLY A 1232 32.20 -18.93 -25.25
N LEU A 1233 31.58 -18.80 -26.43
CA LEU A 1233 30.13 -18.75 -26.62
C LEU A 1233 29.71 -19.60 -27.83
N ARG A 1234 28.66 -20.41 -27.68
CA ARG A 1234 28.03 -21.19 -28.76
C ARG A 1234 26.51 -21.12 -28.68
N ALA A 1235 25.87 -20.82 -29.81
CA ALA A 1235 24.45 -21.12 -30.02
C ALA A 1235 24.31 -22.64 -30.24
N VAL A 1236 23.44 -23.29 -29.48
CA VAL A 1236 23.29 -24.75 -29.46
C VAL A 1236 22.04 -25.19 -30.21
N TYR A 1237 22.17 -26.22 -31.04
CA TYR A 1237 21.10 -26.78 -31.87
C TYR A 1237 20.90 -28.28 -31.64
N LYS A 1238 19.73 -28.80 -32.00
CA LYS A 1238 19.43 -30.25 -32.00
C LYS A 1238 20.48 -31.07 -32.76
N GLN A 1239 20.94 -30.56 -33.90
CA GLN A 1239 21.96 -31.20 -34.74
C GLN A 1239 23.35 -31.31 -34.06
N ASP A 1240 23.66 -30.47 -33.06
CA ASP A 1240 24.90 -30.59 -32.28
C ASP A 1240 24.96 -31.89 -31.45
N MET A 1241 23.83 -32.60 -31.31
CA MET A 1241 23.74 -33.92 -30.66
C MET A 1241 23.98 -35.09 -31.62
N GLU A 1242 23.87 -34.85 -32.93
CA GLU A 1242 23.99 -35.84 -34.02
C GLU A 1242 25.43 -35.96 -34.56
N GLU A 1243 26.31 -34.97 -34.30
CA GLU A 1243 27.73 -35.01 -34.66
C GLU A 1243 28.45 -36.22 -34.00
N LYS A 1244 28.54 -37.34 -34.74
CA LYS A 1244 29.41 -38.48 -34.41
C LYS A 1244 30.89 -38.10 -34.58
N ASN A 1245 31.60 -38.07 -33.44
CA ASN A 1245 33.05 -38.12 -33.22
C ASN A 1245 34.02 -37.36 -34.14
N GLU A 1246 34.93 -36.64 -33.47
CA GLU A 1246 36.38 -36.60 -33.76
C GLU A 1246 36.82 -36.77 -35.22
N ARG A 1247 37.10 -35.63 -35.88
CA ARG A 1247 38.10 -35.66 -36.95
C ARG A 1247 39.47 -35.93 -36.32
N LYS A 1248 39.92 -37.20 -36.39
CA LYS A 1248 41.34 -37.53 -36.32
C LYS A 1248 42.08 -36.70 -37.37
N PHE A 1249 42.79 -35.66 -36.96
CA PHE A 1249 43.77 -35.02 -37.82
C PHE A 1249 45.12 -35.71 -37.61
N GLN A 1250 45.56 -36.43 -38.64
CA GLN A 1250 46.89 -37.04 -38.67
C GLN A 1250 47.96 -35.94 -38.69
N TYR A 1251 49.06 -36.19 -37.98
CA TYR A 1251 50.28 -35.43 -38.12
C TYR A 1251 50.78 -35.51 -39.56
N ILE A 1252 51.18 -34.37 -40.14
CA ILE A 1252 52.18 -34.33 -41.20
C ILE A 1252 53.49 -33.94 -40.52
N CYS A 1253 54.47 -34.84 -40.58
CA CYS A 1253 55.82 -34.58 -40.10
C CYS A 1253 56.63 -33.83 -41.16
N SER A 1254 57.46 -32.89 -40.70
CA SER A 1254 58.78 -32.63 -41.28
C SER A 1254 59.75 -32.38 -40.13
N PRO A 1255 60.78 -33.22 -39.92
CA PRO A 1255 61.75 -33.04 -38.86
C PRO A 1255 62.91 -32.14 -39.30
N THR A 1256 63.53 -31.45 -38.35
CA THR A 1256 64.93 -31.03 -38.45
C THR A 1256 65.62 -31.34 -37.12
N GLU A 1257 66.75 -32.02 -37.24
CA GLU A 1257 67.73 -32.36 -36.18
C GLU A 1257 68.26 -31.08 -35.49
N ASP A 1258 68.89 -31.07 -34.31
CA ASP A 1258 69.99 -31.87 -33.73
C ASP A 1258 69.92 -31.74 -32.18
N LEU A 1259 70.64 -32.44 -31.28
CA LEU A 1259 71.64 -33.53 -31.27
C LEU A 1259 71.65 -34.11 -29.84
N GLY A 1260 71.94 -35.41 -29.60
CA GLY A 1260 71.98 -35.92 -28.20
C GLY A 1260 72.10 -37.42 -27.87
N VAL A 1261 72.74 -38.22 -28.73
CA VAL A 1261 73.42 -39.54 -28.46
C VAL A 1261 73.09 -40.32 -27.17
N GLY A 1262 72.65 -41.59 -27.28
CA GLY A 1262 72.41 -42.45 -26.08
C GLY A 1262 72.14 -43.97 -26.22
N PHE A 1263 72.59 -44.64 -27.29
CA PHE A 1263 72.82 -46.10 -27.45
C PHE A 1263 71.91 -47.21 -26.80
N PHE A 1264 71.18 -47.92 -27.68
CA PHE A 1264 71.14 -49.39 -27.90
C PHE A 1264 70.38 -50.45 -27.04
N SER A 1265 69.87 -51.45 -27.80
CA SER A 1265 69.37 -52.82 -27.49
C SER A 1265 68.10 -52.98 -26.63
N TYR A 1266 66.99 -53.59 -27.07
CA TYR A 1266 66.66 -54.86 -27.77
C TYR A 1266 66.15 -55.97 -26.81
N ASP A 1267 65.02 -56.57 -27.19
CA ASP A 1267 64.41 -57.85 -26.73
C ASP A 1267 64.00 -58.05 -25.25
N LYS A 1268 62.81 -57.56 -24.87
CA LYS A 1268 61.57 -58.39 -24.82
C LYS A 1268 60.31 -57.62 -24.42
#